data_AF-A0A6M1YV76-F1
#
_entry.id   AF-A0A6M1YV76-F1
#
_cell.length_a   1.000
_cell.length_b   1.000
_cell.length_c   1.000
_cell.angle_alpha   90.00
_cell.angle_beta   90.00
_cell.angle_gamma   90.00
#
_symmetry.space_group_name_H-M   'P 1'
#
loop_
_entity.id
_entity.type
_entity.pdbx_description
1 polymer ?
#
loop_
_entity_poly.entity_id
_entity_poly.type
_entity_poly.pdbx_seq_one_letter_code
_entity_poly.pdbx_strand_id
1 'polypeptide(L)'
;MFKYKYRKYWVFSVLFIITIATTISYHFFESKWIDFRKGEKYFNKGRYSKAIEFYTKALKKDLDPKFYVSQLISAAQITNTIDPIVDIYFMCIEKNPDNDEIVKGFAAFYVHFKRYDEAIKILRRYLIDNPEDYYIRLELARVYSWNDNYDQSIIEYKKVLSNEIHDIRLDEYQVKIEFAKVLSYAEKYDEAIAVYEQLIYEKSRDWEIYIEKANIYLTLKDYHKVFQTLKEIPLEELDDSSQVYLADLYAFYKQYEEAQEIYLSYLEKHPYSKIIYRKYKNMHNWSIDKNNSLEVLDNIKAFYSSDNEVVDALAKDYIFAKKYDAAIKTYKHLIQRSENVDPCYLIELGDIYLALDEKDNAIEYFQKAYEIDPLDDDLKRKLALTLAWSGYNNKALSLLKELNDEDKKDLLVAVELIRAYVLEDEIKKAKKVLTYLEKKFPHNSNIQMEVANMHSHFGHAKEAKEIYTNLINATEYNENIILDFANIMRLWGAFYEAEKIYKNALSKDPSNTDIKFQLAWLLVNMKRYEEAEQIYKKFIFQKKNLDKAYYRLGRVKLLQRDLEQALFYANKAFIINPKDQNKLLLAEALIKNNESDEALKILDEVKSKKYLKVATLLKGKVYLAENKELGQNFLRKAAELFKDDIEIYFYANIDNIKNEEFKEVLAKRAKDAKDLTKIAWAYAENNLQDEALSFFEKAIDKDEKYYPAKFGLAQNLAMDNKIEAVSKFDDLLKSFPNDYQLLLWKGRVLGWTKHFKESIEVYDILLSLNPNDPQVIREKARVAAWDKNIELSLETYDRALKPGVDIDLYESLLPVGSEISDPRFQKDFKILKDRPMFFGYENIKNNLDTYDISKDQKKLIEKALLKNFAMYYIQKSIDLEKDAKHAYYRMDYIEANALYKELIEFFPSNEEAIFDYAQTFCHLDLCDEARPLYRILIKDFNHNRAKIALERNKIKSDPYFRFYHWYFQEEGRGDIDRVIRNRTDFDLSYYYNCRNQLTVTAHRWSEKPTYEKNTQIKDVESLKGISYEAYGYSIDFDTTFSKYVGMSLGYRQKYYLKKFNTTNLGHLSFWFRAKDAAKITLGFDRDNEIDNIFSLRNDVQINKIFLESHSLLKRRFSIDALMEGQIYSDNNFIDLFRLDLGFRLTPFPKIFKIEIRGEYRDSDKLNLFVFEGTDLINIIHPYWTPNHYKAFYGTLSWYHDLSLLQFCEAQKHYYQFRLLSGTDTEKNPAISFFGGWYLEFRKRGLISLNGYIHRSKIWDSSSIWAEYKYSF
;
A
#
# COMPACT_ATOMS: atom_id res chain seq x y z
N MET A 1 60.16 26.35 -3.44
CA MET A 1 59.17 26.11 -2.35
C MET A 1 58.34 24.83 -2.53
N PHE A 2 58.73 23.86 -3.38
CA PHE A 2 57.91 22.68 -3.75
C PHE A 2 58.45 21.32 -3.27
N LYS A 3 59.46 21.27 -2.37
CA LYS A 3 60.25 20.04 -2.14
C LYS A 3 59.91 19.19 -0.90
N TYR A 4 58.78 19.42 -0.19
CA TYR A 4 58.48 18.67 1.05
C TYR A 4 57.01 18.18 1.22
N LYS A 5 56.29 17.84 0.12
CA LYS A 5 54.84 17.53 0.16
C LYS A 5 54.37 16.11 -0.25
N TYR A 6 55.25 15.13 -0.49
CA TYR A 6 54.85 13.86 -1.12
C TYR A 6 54.38 12.71 -0.20
N ARG A 7 54.68 12.70 1.11
CA ARG A 7 54.41 11.53 1.98
C ARG A 7 52.95 11.34 2.43
N LYS A 8 52.06 12.32 2.21
CA LYS A 8 50.68 12.30 2.75
C LYS A 8 49.58 11.83 1.78
N TYR A 9 49.87 11.72 0.47
CA TYR A 9 48.90 11.26 -0.55
C TYR A 9 48.82 9.74 -0.69
N TRP A 10 49.78 8.99 -0.14
CA TRP A 10 49.91 7.54 -0.35
C TRP A 10 48.93 6.69 0.47
N VAL A 11 48.48 7.19 1.62
CA VAL A 11 47.56 6.47 2.53
C VAL A 11 46.12 6.43 1.97
N PHE A 12 45.74 7.42 1.16
CA PHE A 12 44.40 7.52 0.56
C PHE A 12 44.13 6.48 -0.53
N SER A 13 45.15 6.00 -1.25
CA SER A 13 44.98 5.09 -2.39
C SER A 13 44.91 3.60 -2.00
N VAL A 14 45.41 3.23 -0.82
CA VAL A 14 45.57 1.82 -0.39
C VAL A 14 44.28 1.22 0.17
N LEU A 15 43.44 2.01 0.84
CA LEU A 15 42.19 1.55 1.46
C LEU A 15 41.06 1.28 0.43
N PHE A 16 41.13 1.86 -0.77
CA PHE A 16 40.13 1.67 -1.83
C PHE A 16 40.28 0.34 -2.59
N ILE A 17 41.49 -0.23 -2.61
CA ILE A 17 41.84 -1.43 -3.40
C ILE A 17 41.52 -2.73 -2.65
N ILE A 18 41.65 -2.73 -1.32
CA ILE A 18 41.47 -3.91 -0.47
C ILE A 18 40.01 -4.40 -0.47
N THR A 19 39.04 -3.48 -0.57
CA THR A 19 37.59 -3.74 -0.56
C THR A 19 37.09 -4.41 -1.85
N ILE A 20 37.78 -4.20 -2.98
CA ILE A 20 37.41 -4.80 -4.27
C ILE A 20 37.90 -6.25 -4.34
N ALA A 21 39.08 -6.53 -3.76
CA ALA A 21 39.72 -7.84 -3.80
C ALA A 21 38.99 -8.91 -2.97
N THR A 22 38.33 -8.51 -1.87
CA THR A 22 37.59 -9.42 -0.99
C THR A 22 36.30 -9.98 -1.62
N THR A 23 35.74 -9.28 -2.60
CA THR A 23 34.43 -9.59 -3.22
C THR A 23 34.55 -10.67 -4.30
N ILE A 24 35.73 -10.84 -4.89
CA ILE A 24 35.94 -11.70 -6.06
C ILE A 24 36.25 -13.16 -5.65
N SER A 25 36.65 -13.41 -4.41
CA SER A 25 37.22 -14.71 -3.99
C SER A 25 36.19 -15.76 -3.53
N TYR A 26 34.88 -15.47 -3.55
CA TYR A 26 33.83 -16.34 -2.98
C TYR A 26 33.20 -17.36 -3.97
N HIS A 27 33.70 -17.48 -5.20
CA HIS A 27 32.91 -18.11 -6.29
C HIS A 27 33.46 -19.39 -6.95
N PHE A 28 34.35 -20.16 -6.33
CA PHE A 28 34.86 -21.38 -6.96
C PHE A 28 34.83 -22.64 -6.05
N PHE A 29 34.40 -23.79 -6.63
CA PHE A 29 34.47 -25.24 -6.24
C PHE A 29 33.14 -25.92 -5.77
N GLU A 30 32.62 -27.10 -6.23
CA GLU A 30 33.14 -28.40 -6.76
C GLU A 30 32.19 -29.25 -7.70
N SER A 31 32.65 -30.41 -8.26
CA SER A 31 32.26 -31.01 -9.57
C SER A 31 31.63 -32.44 -9.70
N LYS A 32 31.28 -33.19 -8.64
CA LYS A 32 30.93 -34.64 -8.76
C LYS A 32 29.46 -34.97 -9.15
N TRP A 33 28.54 -34.05 -8.87
CA TRP A 33 27.11 -34.15 -9.22
C TRP A 33 26.80 -33.85 -10.70
N ILE A 34 27.83 -33.47 -11.46
CA ILE A 34 27.69 -32.93 -12.81
C ILE A 34 27.27 -34.02 -13.82
N ASP A 35 27.69 -35.28 -13.65
CA ASP A 35 27.39 -36.34 -14.63
C ASP A 35 25.99 -36.97 -14.41
N PHE A 36 25.53 -37.13 -13.17
CA PHE A 36 24.14 -37.53 -12.85
C PHE A 36 23.12 -36.45 -13.29
N ARG A 37 23.37 -35.17 -12.95
CA ARG A 37 22.54 -34.03 -13.39
C ARG A 37 22.51 -33.86 -14.90
N LYS A 38 23.54 -34.31 -15.63
CA LYS A 38 23.55 -34.34 -17.11
C LYS A 38 22.66 -35.45 -17.66
N GLY A 39 22.63 -36.64 -17.05
CA GLY A 39 21.70 -37.72 -17.39
C GLY A 39 20.24 -37.31 -17.20
N GLU A 40 19.91 -36.73 -16.06
CA GLU A 40 18.57 -36.23 -15.70
C GLU A 40 18.09 -35.10 -16.63
N LYS A 41 19.00 -34.20 -17.00
CA LYS A 41 18.75 -33.12 -17.96
C LYS A 41 18.45 -33.61 -19.38
N TYR A 42 18.97 -34.78 -19.81
CA TYR A 42 18.64 -35.36 -21.12
C TYR A 42 17.36 -36.22 -21.05
N PHE A 43 17.10 -36.88 -19.92
CA PHE A 43 15.89 -37.66 -19.67
C PHE A 43 14.64 -36.75 -19.66
N ASN A 44 14.64 -35.64 -18.92
CA ASN A 44 13.51 -34.69 -18.83
C ASN A 44 13.30 -33.83 -20.09
N LYS A 45 14.27 -33.85 -21.02
CA LYS A 45 14.16 -33.20 -22.35
C LYS A 45 13.64 -34.15 -23.43
N GLY A 46 13.21 -35.36 -23.07
CA GLY A 46 12.68 -36.36 -24.01
C GLY A 46 13.72 -36.98 -24.96
N ARG A 47 15.02 -36.76 -24.71
CA ARG A 47 16.13 -37.28 -25.53
C ARG A 47 16.71 -38.54 -24.88
N TYR A 48 15.89 -39.58 -24.83
CA TYR A 48 16.10 -40.79 -24.04
C TYR A 48 17.41 -41.54 -24.41
N SER A 49 17.84 -41.54 -25.67
CA SER A 49 19.10 -42.18 -26.11
C SER A 49 20.38 -41.56 -25.52
N LYS A 50 20.42 -40.22 -25.35
CA LYS A 50 21.54 -39.54 -24.67
C LYS A 50 21.45 -39.61 -23.15
N ALA A 51 20.24 -39.70 -22.60
CA ALA A 51 20.03 -39.89 -21.18
C ALA A 51 20.61 -41.23 -20.70
N ILE A 52 20.39 -42.29 -21.49
CA ILE A 52 20.96 -43.62 -21.28
C ILE A 52 22.50 -43.55 -21.21
N GLU A 53 23.17 -42.85 -22.12
CA GLU A 53 24.65 -42.73 -22.14
C GLU A 53 25.24 -42.13 -20.83
N PHE A 54 24.60 -41.09 -20.26
CA PHE A 54 25.08 -40.43 -19.05
C PHE A 54 24.69 -41.16 -17.77
N TYR A 55 23.55 -41.84 -17.72
CA TYR A 55 23.19 -42.72 -16.61
C TYR A 55 24.10 -43.96 -16.54
N THR A 56 24.50 -44.53 -17.68
CA THR A 56 25.47 -45.63 -17.73
C THR A 56 26.90 -45.18 -17.36
N LYS A 57 27.28 -43.91 -17.63
CA LYS A 57 28.55 -43.31 -17.15
C LYS A 57 28.55 -43.02 -15.64
N ALA A 58 27.40 -42.65 -15.07
CA ALA A 58 27.24 -42.46 -13.63
C ALA A 58 27.32 -43.79 -12.85
N LEU A 59 26.78 -44.87 -13.43
CA LEU A 59 26.84 -46.23 -12.89
C LEU A 59 28.24 -46.84 -12.90
N LYS A 60 29.16 -46.34 -13.75
CA LYS A 60 30.59 -46.70 -13.77
C LYS A 60 31.47 -45.90 -12.80
N LYS A 61 30.94 -44.85 -12.14
CA LYS A 61 31.66 -43.98 -11.20
C LYS A 61 31.17 -44.15 -9.75
N ASP A 62 30.71 -45.35 -9.41
CA ASP A 62 30.23 -45.79 -8.09
C ASP A 62 29.08 -44.96 -7.47
N LEU A 63 28.19 -44.39 -8.30
CA LEU A 63 26.93 -43.80 -7.80
C LEU A 63 25.86 -44.89 -7.62
N ASP A 64 25.30 -45.00 -6.42
CA ASP A 64 24.42 -46.11 -5.99
C ASP A 64 23.20 -46.33 -6.93
N PRO A 65 23.04 -47.53 -7.52
CA PRO A 65 21.98 -47.85 -8.49
C PRO A 65 20.54 -47.62 -7.98
N LYS A 66 20.31 -47.60 -6.66
CA LYS A 66 18.97 -47.40 -6.07
C LYS A 66 18.28 -46.08 -6.46
N PHE A 67 19.04 -45.09 -6.92
CA PHE A 67 18.51 -43.75 -7.21
C PHE A 67 18.05 -43.53 -8.66
N TYR A 68 18.41 -44.38 -9.64
CA TYR A 68 18.16 -44.08 -11.06
C TYR A 68 17.90 -45.29 -11.98
N VAL A 69 17.83 -46.52 -11.45
CA VAL A 69 17.56 -47.75 -12.21
C VAL A 69 16.16 -47.78 -12.84
N SER A 70 15.11 -47.32 -12.16
CA SER A 70 13.75 -47.27 -12.75
C SER A 70 13.65 -46.31 -13.93
N GLN A 71 14.35 -45.18 -13.86
CA GLN A 71 14.42 -44.18 -14.93
C GLN A 71 15.24 -44.68 -16.13
N LEU A 72 16.30 -45.47 -15.92
CA LEU A 72 17.05 -46.13 -16.99
C LEU A 72 16.17 -47.16 -17.73
N ILE A 73 15.37 -47.95 -17.00
CA ILE A 73 14.45 -48.97 -17.55
C ILE A 73 13.29 -48.31 -18.32
N SER A 74 12.68 -47.25 -17.79
CA SER A 74 11.61 -46.52 -18.48
C SER A 74 12.10 -45.80 -19.76
N ALA A 75 13.33 -45.25 -19.76
CA ALA A 75 13.93 -44.69 -20.99
C ALA A 75 14.13 -45.75 -22.07
N ALA A 76 14.51 -46.98 -21.70
CA ALA A 76 14.77 -48.07 -22.64
C ALA A 76 13.48 -48.71 -23.20
N GLN A 77 12.39 -48.76 -22.41
CA GLN A 77 11.05 -49.20 -22.85
C GLN A 77 10.42 -48.23 -23.86
N ILE A 78 10.57 -46.92 -23.64
CA ILE A 78 10.07 -45.88 -24.55
C ILE A 78 10.84 -45.88 -25.88
N THR A 79 12.11 -46.30 -25.89
CA THR A 79 12.92 -46.39 -27.12
C THR A 79 12.82 -47.72 -27.86
N ASN A 80 12.02 -48.69 -27.36
CA ASN A 80 11.75 -50.02 -27.93
C ASN A 80 13.01 -50.83 -28.33
N THR A 81 14.05 -50.77 -27.51
CA THR A 81 15.33 -51.46 -27.73
C THR A 81 15.42 -52.70 -26.84
N ILE A 82 15.32 -53.90 -27.42
CA ILE A 82 15.21 -55.19 -26.71
C ILE A 82 16.55 -55.64 -26.10
N ASP A 83 17.67 -55.51 -26.82
CA ASP A 83 18.94 -56.15 -26.44
C ASP A 83 19.61 -55.59 -25.17
N PRO A 84 19.70 -54.26 -24.93
CA PRO A 84 20.33 -53.72 -23.72
C PRO A 84 19.55 -54.02 -22.42
N ILE A 85 18.24 -54.30 -22.53
CA ILE A 85 17.34 -54.58 -21.41
C ILE A 85 17.55 -56.01 -20.92
N VAL A 86 17.78 -56.96 -21.83
CA VAL A 86 18.11 -58.35 -21.50
C VAL A 86 19.42 -58.42 -20.71
N ASP A 87 20.46 -57.68 -21.14
CA ASP A 87 21.75 -57.59 -20.43
C ASP A 87 21.63 -57.00 -19.02
N ILE A 88 20.76 -55.99 -18.82
CA ILE A 88 20.50 -55.37 -17.51
C ILE A 88 19.73 -56.33 -16.58
N TYR A 89 18.75 -57.08 -17.09
CA TYR A 89 18.07 -58.13 -16.31
C TYR A 89 19.05 -59.25 -15.92
N PHE A 90 19.96 -59.66 -16.81
CA PHE A 90 21.01 -60.65 -16.50
C PHE A 90 22.02 -60.15 -15.45
N MET A 91 22.48 -58.89 -15.53
CA MET A 91 23.37 -58.29 -14.51
C MET A 91 22.69 -58.12 -13.14
N CYS A 92 21.37 -57.94 -13.11
CA CYS A 92 20.57 -57.89 -11.88
C CYS A 92 20.35 -59.30 -11.28
N ILE A 93 20.18 -60.32 -12.12
CA ILE A 93 20.08 -61.73 -11.71
C ILE A 93 21.44 -62.24 -11.20
N GLU A 94 22.57 -61.85 -11.79
CA GLU A 94 23.92 -62.20 -11.31
C GLU A 94 24.24 -61.62 -9.91
N LYS A 95 23.69 -60.45 -9.59
CA LYS A 95 23.91 -59.79 -8.29
C LYS A 95 22.95 -60.25 -7.19
N ASN A 96 21.79 -60.80 -7.53
CA ASN A 96 20.79 -61.35 -6.61
C ASN A 96 19.98 -62.47 -7.30
N PRO A 97 20.50 -63.71 -7.31
CA PRO A 97 19.91 -64.82 -8.07
C PRO A 97 18.56 -65.33 -7.52
N ASP A 98 18.22 -65.08 -6.26
CA ASP A 98 17.03 -65.65 -5.58
C ASP A 98 15.83 -64.69 -5.52
N ASN A 99 15.75 -63.70 -6.41
CA ASN A 99 14.69 -62.69 -6.38
C ASN A 99 13.54 -63.04 -7.34
N ASP A 100 12.46 -63.61 -6.79
CA ASP A 100 11.25 -64.05 -7.51
C ASP A 100 10.55 -62.93 -8.32
N GLU A 101 10.69 -61.66 -7.92
CA GLU A 101 10.12 -60.51 -8.66
C GLU A 101 10.76 -60.35 -10.05
N ILE A 102 12.04 -60.71 -10.19
CA ILE A 102 12.82 -60.54 -11.42
C ILE A 102 12.43 -61.61 -12.45
N VAL A 103 12.17 -62.85 -12.01
CA VAL A 103 11.70 -63.96 -12.88
C VAL A 103 10.26 -63.73 -13.35
N LYS A 104 9.38 -63.23 -12.46
CA LYS A 104 7.98 -62.88 -12.79
C LYS A 104 7.89 -61.72 -13.79
N GLY A 105 8.69 -60.67 -13.61
CA GLY A 105 8.80 -59.57 -14.57
C GLY A 105 9.29 -60.03 -15.95
N PHE A 106 10.13 -61.06 -15.99
CA PHE A 106 10.68 -61.62 -17.23
C PHE A 106 9.70 -62.50 -18.00
N ALA A 107 8.87 -63.31 -17.32
CA ALA A 107 7.82 -64.10 -17.98
C ALA A 107 6.66 -63.22 -18.50
N ALA A 108 6.25 -62.20 -17.73
CA ALA A 108 5.21 -61.24 -18.13
C ALA A 108 5.63 -60.40 -19.35
N PHE A 109 6.93 -60.10 -19.48
CA PHE A 109 7.49 -59.47 -20.68
C PHE A 109 7.22 -60.31 -21.94
N TYR A 110 7.39 -61.64 -21.90
CA TYR A 110 7.11 -62.51 -23.06
C TYR A 110 5.62 -62.66 -23.38
N VAL A 111 4.75 -62.69 -22.37
CA VAL A 111 3.28 -62.72 -22.53
C VAL A 111 2.76 -61.43 -23.20
N HIS A 112 3.30 -60.27 -22.83
CA HIS A 112 2.92 -58.98 -23.42
C HIS A 112 3.19 -58.91 -24.95
N PHE A 113 4.24 -59.59 -25.41
CA PHE A 113 4.56 -59.71 -26.84
C PHE A 113 3.89 -60.93 -27.53
N LYS A 114 2.88 -61.55 -26.90
CA LYS A 114 2.09 -62.69 -27.41
C LYS A 114 2.91 -63.94 -27.79
N ARG A 115 4.08 -64.12 -27.18
CA ARG A 115 4.93 -65.31 -27.36
C ARG A 115 4.62 -66.35 -26.30
N TYR A 116 3.44 -66.95 -26.40
CA TYR A 116 2.86 -67.81 -25.37
C TYR A 116 3.65 -69.10 -25.16
N ASP A 117 4.27 -69.67 -26.19
CA ASP A 117 5.08 -70.90 -26.08
C ASP A 117 6.38 -70.70 -25.27
N GLU A 118 7.05 -69.56 -25.40
CA GLU A 118 8.25 -69.19 -24.66
C GLU A 118 7.93 -68.81 -23.21
N ALA A 119 6.79 -68.16 -22.99
CA ALA A 119 6.25 -67.93 -21.65
C ALA A 119 5.92 -69.25 -20.94
N ILE A 120 5.25 -70.19 -21.62
CA ILE A 120 4.97 -71.54 -21.10
C ILE A 120 6.27 -72.28 -20.74
N LYS A 121 7.34 -72.15 -21.54
CA LYS A 121 8.65 -72.78 -21.24
C LYS A 121 9.31 -72.22 -19.97
N ILE A 122 9.28 -70.91 -19.77
CA ILE A 122 9.85 -70.26 -18.58
C ILE A 122 9.03 -70.62 -17.33
N LEU A 123 7.69 -70.58 -17.41
CA LEU A 123 6.78 -70.89 -16.31
C LEU A 123 6.80 -72.38 -15.93
N ARG A 124 6.86 -73.29 -16.91
CA ARG A 124 7.03 -74.73 -16.65
C ARG A 124 8.37 -75.06 -16.01
N ARG A 125 9.47 -74.43 -16.44
CA ARG A 125 10.80 -74.68 -15.85
C ARG A 125 10.84 -74.24 -14.39
N TYR A 126 10.25 -73.09 -14.06
CA TYR A 126 10.14 -72.61 -12.68
C TYR A 126 9.29 -73.54 -11.80
N LEU A 127 8.20 -74.09 -12.34
CA LEU A 127 7.34 -75.06 -11.65
C LEU A 127 7.95 -76.46 -11.47
N ILE A 128 9.06 -76.79 -12.15
CA ILE A 128 9.80 -78.04 -11.91
C ILE A 128 10.55 -77.96 -10.57
N ASP A 129 11.17 -76.82 -10.28
CA ASP A 129 11.92 -76.59 -9.04
C ASP A 129 11.00 -76.11 -7.89
N ASN A 130 9.81 -75.56 -8.22
CA ASN A 130 8.80 -75.07 -7.27
C ASN A 130 7.39 -75.63 -7.60
N PRO A 131 7.12 -76.93 -7.39
CA PRO A 131 5.88 -77.58 -7.84
C PRO A 131 4.59 -77.10 -7.14
N GLU A 132 4.74 -76.46 -5.98
CA GLU A 132 3.68 -75.95 -5.11
C GLU A 132 3.32 -74.48 -5.38
N ASP A 133 3.99 -73.79 -6.31
CA ASP A 133 3.66 -72.39 -6.63
C ASP A 133 2.35 -72.30 -7.45
N TYR A 134 1.26 -72.11 -6.71
CA TYR A 134 -0.10 -72.01 -7.25
C TYR A 134 -0.30 -70.81 -8.20
N TYR A 135 0.42 -69.70 -7.99
CA TYR A 135 0.22 -68.47 -8.77
C TYR A 135 0.73 -68.68 -10.19
N ILE A 136 1.91 -69.30 -10.32
CA ILE A 136 2.49 -69.64 -11.61
C ILE A 136 1.70 -70.78 -12.29
N ARG A 137 1.10 -71.68 -11.52
CA ARG A 137 0.22 -72.75 -12.05
C ARG A 137 -1.13 -72.23 -12.56
N LEU A 138 -1.72 -71.25 -11.89
CA LEU A 138 -2.95 -70.56 -12.34
C LEU A 138 -2.70 -69.77 -13.64
N GLU A 139 -1.58 -69.04 -13.73
CA GLU A 139 -1.18 -68.36 -14.96
C GLU A 139 -0.95 -69.36 -16.12
N LEU A 140 -0.46 -70.56 -15.83
CA LEU A 140 -0.36 -71.63 -16.83
C LEU A 140 -1.74 -72.13 -17.30
N ALA A 141 -2.73 -72.27 -16.40
CA ALA A 141 -4.11 -72.67 -16.76
C ALA A 141 -4.81 -71.63 -17.66
N ARG A 142 -4.62 -70.33 -17.37
CA ARG A 142 -5.11 -69.23 -18.20
C ARG A 142 -4.48 -69.22 -19.58
N VAL A 143 -3.16 -69.36 -19.64
CA VAL A 143 -2.43 -69.42 -20.91
C VAL A 143 -2.83 -70.68 -21.72
N TYR A 144 -3.24 -71.79 -21.09
CA TYR A 144 -3.86 -72.94 -21.77
C TYR A 144 -5.26 -72.65 -22.32
N SER A 145 -6.11 -71.95 -21.57
CA SER A 145 -7.44 -71.54 -22.02
C SER A 145 -7.37 -70.58 -23.21
N TRP A 146 -6.44 -69.62 -23.19
CA TRP A 146 -6.21 -68.69 -24.31
C TRP A 146 -5.56 -69.34 -25.54
N ASN A 147 -5.11 -70.59 -25.40
CA ASN A 147 -4.61 -71.43 -26.48
C ASN A 147 -5.61 -72.53 -26.88
N ASP A 148 -6.91 -72.35 -26.55
CA ASP A 148 -8.07 -73.19 -26.89
C ASP A 148 -8.03 -74.67 -26.42
N ASN A 149 -7.25 -74.97 -25.39
CA ASN A 149 -7.10 -76.34 -24.87
C ASN A 149 -7.94 -76.57 -23.60
N TYR A 150 -9.28 -76.54 -23.74
CA TYR A 150 -10.24 -76.50 -22.62
C TYR A 150 -10.16 -77.71 -21.68
N ASP A 151 -9.84 -78.90 -22.17
CA ASP A 151 -9.70 -80.10 -21.33
C ASP A 151 -8.47 -80.03 -20.40
N GLN A 152 -7.31 -79.57 -20.91
CA GLN A 152 -6.10 -79.36 -20.09
C GLN A 152 -6.25 -78.16 -19.15
N SER A 153 -6.97 -77.13 -19.60
CA SER A 153 -7.37 -75.99 -18.77
C SER A 153 -8.24 -76.43 -17.59
N ILE A 154 -9.29 -77.22 -17.83
CA ILE A 154 -10.16 -77.78 -16.77
C ILE A 154 -9.36 -78.67 -15.80
N ILE A 155 -8.39 -79.45 -16.28
CA ILE A 155 -7.52 -80.27 -15.42
C ILE A 155 -6.65 -79.41 -14.50
N GLU A 156 -5.96 -78.39 -15.02
CA GLU A 156 -5.13 -77.50 -14.19
C GLU A 156 -5.99 -76.61 -13.28
N TYR A 157 -7.16 -76.14 -13.71
CA TYR A 157 -8.12 -75.45 -12.82
C TYR A 157 -8.64 -76.35 -11.69
N LYS A 158 -8.93 -77.63 -11.97
CA LYS A 158 -9.31 -78.59 -10.93
C LYS A 158 -8.17 -78.91 -9.96
N LYS A 159 -6.90 -78.91 -10.41
CA LYS A 159 -5.72 -79.06 -9.54
C LYS A 159 -5.46 -77.83 -8.69
N VAL A 160 -5.71 -76.63 -9.23
CA VAL A 160 -5.63 -75.37 -8.49
C VAL A 160 -6.77 -75.25 -7.46
N LEU A 161 -7.92 -75.87 -7.73
CA LEU A 161 -9.09 -75.90 -6.84
C LEU A 161 -9.20 -77.18 -5.99
N SER A 162 -8.20 -78.08 -5.98
CA SER A 162 -8.20 -79.28 -5.13
C SER A 162 -7.56 -79.01 -3.77
N ASN A 163 -7.96 -79.76 -2.73
CA ASN A 163 -7.45 -79.61 -1.36
C ASN A 163 -5.96 -79.99 -1.16
N GLU A 164 -5.22 -80.32 -2.23
CA GLU A 164 -3.80 -80.73 -2.15
C GLU A 164 -2.82 -79.54 -2.26
N ILE A 165 -3.22 -78.40 -2.84
CA ILE A 165 -2.39 -77.18 -2.95
C ILE A 165 -3.24 -75.99 -2.51
N HIS A 166 -3.03 -75.50 -1.27
CA HIS A 166 -3.87 -74.44 -0.69
C HIS A 166 -3.00 -73.25 -0.22
N ASP A 167 -2.98 -72.14 -0.96
CA ASP A 167 -2.43 -70.84 -0.52
C ASP A 167 -3.58 -69.84 -0.30
N ILE A 168 -3.53 -69.15 0.84
CA ILE A 168 -4.50 -68.17 1.33
C ILE A 168 -4.68 -66.96 0.38
N ARG A 169 -3.75 -66.75 -0.56
CA ARG A 169 -3.74 -65.60 -1.49
C ARG A 169 -4.40 -65.86 -2.85
N LEU A 170 -5.05 -67.01 -3.04
CA LEU A 170 -5.76 -67.38 -4.28
C LEU A 170 -7.20 -66.84 -4.22
N ASP A 171 -7.62 -65.98 -5.17
CA ASP A 171 -9.03 -65.56 -5.27
C ASP A 171 -9.86 -66.68 -5.90
N GLU A 172 -10.09 -67.72 -5.10
CA GLU A 172 -10.79 -68.95 -5.48
C GLU A 172 -12.15 -68.64 -6.11
N TYR A 173 -12.78 -67.54 -5.69
CA TYR A 173 -14.02 -67.03 -6.24
C TYR A 173 -13.93 -66.66 -7.73
N GLN A 174 -12.92 -65.88 -8.10
CA GLN A 174 -12.71 -65.47 -9.49
C GLN A 174 -12.37 -66.68 -10.38
N VAL A 175 -11.60 -67.61 -9.82
CA VAL A 175 -11.20 -68.85 -10.49
C VAL A 175 -12.41 -69.78 -10.71
N LYS A 176 -13.36 -69.82 -9.76
CA LYS A 176 -14.65 -70.54 -9.89
C LYS A 176 -15.58 -69.90 -10.92
N ILE A 177 -15.58 -68.57 -11.09
CA ILE A 177 -16.32 -67.89 -12.17
C ILE A 177 -15.74 -68.25 -13.53
N GLU A 178 -14.43 -68.12 -13.68
CA GLU A 178 -13.70 -68.52 -14.90
C GLU A 178 -13.98 -70.00 -15.23
N PHE A 179 -14.05 -70.85 -14.20
CA PHE A 179 -14.42 -72.25 -14.34
C PHE A 179 -15.90 -72.46 -14.72
N ALA A 180 -16.85 -71.76 -14.11
CA ALA A 180 -18.29 -71.85 -14.40
C ALA A 180 -18.64 -71.38 -15.82
N LYS A 181 -17.94 -70.35 -16.32
CA LYS A 181 -18.05 -69.91 -17.71
C LYS A 181 -17.53 -70.98 -18.68
N VAL A 182 -16.37 -71.57 -18.37
CA VAL A 182 -15.83 -72.72 -19.14
C VAL A 182 -16.78 -73.93 -19.10
N LEU A 183 -17.53 -74.16 -18.00
CA LEU A 183 -18.58 -75.18 -17.90
C LEU A 183 -19.84 -74.86 -18.71
N SER A 184 -20.26 -73.59 -18.73
CA SER A 184 -21.37 -73.10 -19.57
C SER A 184 -21.03 -73.23 -21.05
N TYR A 185 -19.80 -72.91 -21.45
CA TYR A 185 -19.29 -73.12 -22.82
C TYR A 185 -19.14 -74.61 -23.18
N ALA A 186 -19.08 -75.50 -22.18
CA ALA A 186 -19.14 -76.95 -22.33
C ALA A 186 -20.57 -77.53 -22.16
N GLU A 187 -21.62 -76.68 -22.13
CA GLU A 187 -23.07 -76.99 -22.10
C GLU A 187 -23.61 -77.71 -20.85
N LYS A 188 -23.03 -77.50 -19.66
CA LYS A 188 -23.48 -78.13 -18.40
C LYS A 188 -24.27 -77.18 -17.47
N TYR A 189 -25.51 -76.84 -17.81
CA TYR A 189 -26.28 -75.76 -17.16
C TYR A 189 -26.66 -75.98 -15.69
N ASP A 190 -27.03 -77.19 -15.27
CA ASP A 190 -27.38 -77.43 -13.86
C ASP A 190 -26.14 -77.34 -12.94
N GLU A 191 -24.99 -77.84 -13.42
CA GLU A 191 -23.69 -77.68 -12.74
C GLU A 191 -23.26 -76.21 -12.74
N ALA A 192 -23.48 -75.48 -13.83
CA ALA A 192 -23.17 -74.05 -13.93
C ALA A 192 -24.06 -73.19 -13.01
N ILE A 193 -25.38 -73.42 -12.96
CA ILE A 193 -26.30 -72.70 -12.05
C ILE A 193 -25.95 -73.02 -10.60
N ALA A 194 -25.63 -74.27 -10.26
CA ALA A 194 -25.22 -74.63 -8.90
C ALA A 194 -23.93 -73.91 -8.49
N VAL A 195 -22.94 -73.82 -9.39
CA VAL A 195 -21.72 -73.05 -9.15
C VAL A 195 -22.02 -71.54 -9.09
N TYR A 196 -22.89 -70.99 -9.94
CA TYR A 196 -23.31 -69.59 -9.90
C TYR A 196 -24.12 -69.23 -8.66
N GLU A 197 -24.94 -70.14 -8.13
CA GLU A 197 -25.67 -69.95 -6.87
C GLU A 197 -24.73 -70.04 -5.67
N GLN A 198 -23.75 -70.94 -5.72
CA GLN A 198 -22.68 -70.98 -4.74
C GLN A 198 -21.86 -69.68 -4.77
N LEU A 199 -21.54 -69.17 -5.96
CA LEU A 199 -20.82 -67.91 -6.13
C LEU A 199 -21.64 -66.72 -5.65
N ILE A 200 -22.92 -66.62 -6.03
CA ILE A 200 -23.83 -65.58 -5.53
C ILE A 200 -23.91 -65.61 -3.99
N TYR A 201 -23.89 -66.80 -3.38
CA TYR A 201 -23.85 -66.97 -1.92
C TYR A 201 -22.50 -66.56 -1.31
N GLU A 202 -21.37 -66.83 -2.00
CA GLU A 202 -20.01 -66.50 -1.54
C GLU A 202 -19.65 -65.00 -1.69
N LYS A 203 -20.07 -64.32 -2.77
CA LYS A 203 -19.90 -62.87 -3.00
C LYS A 203 -21.13 -62.32 -3.76
N SER A 204 -21.93 -61.52 -3.07
CA SER A 204 -23.30 -61.21 -3.50
C SER A 204 -23.47 -60.16 -4.62
N ARG A 205 -22.44 -59.74 -5.38
CA ARG A 205 -22.52 -58.55 -6.29
C ARG A 205 -21.82 -58.68 -7.65
N ASP A 206 -21.68 -59.87 -8.20
CA ASP A 206 -21.15 -60.05 -9.56
C ASP A 206 -22.29 -60.15 -10.59
N TRP A 207 -22.69 -59.01 -11.15
CA TRP A 207 -23.93 -58.87 -11.94
C TRP A 207 -23.93 -59.62 -13.25
N GLU A 208 -22.75 -59.90 -13.80
CA GLU A 208 -22.63 -60.78 -14.96
C GLU A 208 -23.19 -62.17 -14.61
N ILE A 209 -22.96 -62.66 -13.38
CA ILE A 209 -23.55 -63.92 -12.90
C ILE A 209 -25.07 -63.80 -12.76
N TYR A 210 -25.58 -62.66 -12.30
CA TYR A 210 -27.03 -62.41 -12.19
C TYR A 210 -27.68 -62.29 -13.56
N ILE A 211 -27.01 -61.70 -14.56
CA ILE A 211 -27.47 -61.60 -15.94
C ILE A 211 -27.46 -62.98 -16.59
N GLU A 212 -26.37 -63.73 -16.47
CA GLU A 212 -26.28 -65.10 -16.97
C GLU A 212 -27.33 -66.00 -16.30
N LYS A 213 -27.56 -65.82 -15.00
CA LYS A 213 -28.64 -66.50 -14.27
C LYS A 213 -30.04 -66.01 -14.68
N ALA A 214 -30.24 -64.72 -14.87
CA ALA A 214 -31.50 -64.13 -15.33
C ALA A 214 -31.82 -64.57 -16.75
N ASN A 215 -30.82 -64.69 -17.63
CA ASN A 215 -30.94 -65.21 -18.99
C ASN A 215 -31.31 -66.69 -18.97
N ILE A 216 -30.71 -67.48 -18.07
CA ILE A 216 -31.15 -68.85 -17.84
C ILE A 216 -32.62 -68.87 -17.35
N TYR A 217 -33.03 -68.00 -16.40
CA TYR A 217 -34.42 -67.90 -15.94
C TYR A 217 -35.41 -67.33 -16.97
N LEU A 218 -34.95 -66.47 -17.87
CA LEU A 218 -35.74 -65.92 -18.98
C LEU A 218 -35.99 -67.03 -20.02
N THR A 219 -34.98 -67.88 -20.26
CA THR A 219 -35.11 -69.12 -21.04
C THR A 219 -36.14 -70.07 -20.40
N LEU A 220 -36.35 -69.99 -19.07
CA LEU A 220 -37.32 -70.76 -18.28
C LEU A 220 -38.69 -70.04 -18.01
N LYS A 221 -38.82 -68.73 -18.26
CA LYS A 221 -40.05 -67.86 -18.21
C LYS A 221 -40.69 -67.49 -16.84
N ASP A 222 -39.92 -67.13 -15.79
CA ASP A 222 -40.46 -66.70 -14.45
C ASP A 222 -40.30 -65.17 -14.15
N TYR A 223 -41.34 -64.35 -14.39
CA TYR A 223 -41.23 -62.87 -14.38
C TYR A 223 -41.04 -62.20 -13.01
N HIS A 224 -41.51 -62.80 -11.91
CA HIS A 224 -41.27 -62.25 -10.57
C HIS A 224 -39.81 -62.45 -10.18
N LYS A 225 -39.24 -63.65 -10.47
CA LYS A 225 -37.81 -63.89 -10.28
C LYS A 225 -36.96 -63.07 -11.22
N VAL A 226 -37.43 -62.83 -12.46
CA VAL A 226 -36.77 -61.89 -13.38
C VAL A 226 -36.79 -60.47 -12.80
N PHE A 227 -37.91 -59.93 -12.32
CA PHE A 227 -37.91 -58.58 -11.72
C PHE A 227 -37.00 -58.48 -10.47
N GLN A 228 -37.01 -59.49 -9.59
CA GLN A 228 -36.12 -59.52 -8.43
C GLN A 228 -34.65 -59.61 -8.85
N THR A 229 -34.32 -60.45 -9.84
CA THR A 229 -32.94 -60.63 -10.31
C THR A 229 -32.45 -59.42 -11.11
N LEU A 230 -33.29 -58.84 -11.99
CA LEU A 230 -32.96 -57.65 -12.80
C LEU A 230 -32.93 -56.36 -11.96
N LYS A 231 -33.71 -56.26 -10.89
CA LYS A 231 -33.62 -55.13 -9.94
C LYS A 231 -32.31 -55.14 -9.16
N GLU A 232 -31.72 -56.31 -8.94
CA GLU A 232 -30.42 -56.44 -8.29
C GLU A 232 -29.27 -56.05 -9.24
N ILE A 233 -29.52 -55.99 -10.55
CA ILE A 233 -28.54 -55.64 -11.59
C ILE A 233 -28.51 -54.11 -11.84
N PRO A 234 -27.32 -53.48 -11.90
CA PRO A 234 -27.16 -52.08 -12.33
C PRO A 234 -27.61 -51.85 -13.77
N LEU A 235 -28.18 -50.67 -14.03
CA LEU A 235 -28.97 -50.42 -15.22
C LEU A 235 -28.17 -50.38 -16.53
N GLU A 236 -26.90 -49.97 -16.49
CA GLU A 236 -26.03 -49.90 -17.67
C GLU A 236 -25.68 -51.28 -18.23
N GLU A 237 -25.79 -52.32 -17.40
CA GLU A 237 -25.53 -53.71 -17.78
C GLU A 237 -26.77 -54.39 -18.39
N LEU A 238 -27.91 -53.67 -18.49
CA LEU A 238 -29.16 -54.14 -19.12
C LEU A 238 -29.32 -53.55 -20.54
N ASP A 239 -29.95 -54.29 -21.46
CA ASP A 239 -30.26 -53.81 -22.81
C ASP A 239 -31.49 -52.90 -22.86
N ASP A 240 -31.62 -52.05 -23.89
CA ASP A 240 -32.66 -51.00 -23.99
C ASP A 240 -34.10 -51.52 -23.79
N SER A 241 -34.37 -52.75 -24.23
CA SER A 241 -35.69 -53.37 -24.08
C SER A 241 -35.96 -53.81 -22.64
N SER A 242 -34.95 -54.38 -21.97
CA SER A 242 -35.02 -54.73 -20.55
C SER A 242 -35.00 -53.51 -19.64
N GLN A 243 -34.34 -52.43 -20.05
CA GLN A 243 -34.33 -51.16 -19.34
C GLN A 243 -35.71 -50.50 -19.34
N VAL A 244 -36.37 -50.35 -20.48
CA VAL A 244 -37.75 -49.79 -20.53
C VAL A 244 -38.73 -50.68 -19.78
N TYR A 245 -38.55 -52.00 -19.86
CA TYR A 245 -39.36 -52.96 -19.12
C TYR A 245 -39.15 -52.80 -17.60
N LEU A 246 -37.90 -52.59 -17.16
CA LEU A 246 -37.57 -52.27 -15.78
C LEU A 246 -38.11 -50.90 -15.34
N ALA A 247 -38.10 -49.89 -16.22
CA ALA A 247 -38.65 -48.55 -15.96
C ALA A 247 -40.17 -48.55 -15.78
N ASP A 248 -40.88 -49.28 -16.64
CA ASP A 248 -42.32 -49.48 -16.52
C ASP A 248 -42.65 -50.23 -15.21
N LEU A 249 -41.81 -51.19 -14.79
CA LEU A 249 -41.92 -51.86 -13.50
C LEU A 249 -41.63 -50.90 -12.32
N TYR A 250 -40.61 -50.04 -12.40
CA TYR A 250 -40.32 -49.01 -11.37
C TYR A 250 -41.44 -47.97 -11.23
N ALA A 251 -41.96 -47.46 -12.35
CA ALA A 251 -43.09 -46.52 -12.37
C ALA A 251 -44.37 -47.15 -11.78
N PHE A 252 -44.62 -48.44 -12.06
CA PHE A 252 -45.74 -49.19 -11.48
C PHE A 252 -45.63 -49.30 -9.95
N TYR A 253 -44.41 -49.42 -9.41
CA TYR A 253 -44.14 -49.42 -7.97
C TYR A 253 -43.89 -48.03 -7.36
N LYS A 254 -44.13 -46.93 -8.10
CA LYS A 254 -44.00 -45.52 -7.66
C LYS A 254 -42.58 -45.07 -7.27
N GLN A 255 -41.55 -45.71 -7.82
CA GLN A 255 -40.15 -45.30 -7.67
C GLN A 255 -39.79 -44.35 -8.83
N TYR A 256 -40.04 -43.05 -8.64
CA TYR A 256 -40.10 -42.08 -9.75
C TYR A 256 -38.73 -41.56 -10.21
N GLU A 257 -37.72 -41.48 -9.35
CA GLU A 257 -36.38 -41.01 -9.76
C GLU A 257 -35.72 -42.05 -10.68
N GLU A 258 -35.82 -43.32 -10.29
CA GLU A 258 -35.28 -44.45 -11.04
C GLU A 258 -36.04 -44.66 -12.34
N ALA A 259 -37.37 -44.45 -12.36
CA ALA A 259 -38.13 -44.46 -13.61
C ALA A 259 -37.78 -43.27 -14.54
N GLN A 260 -37.48 -42.10 -13.96
CA GLN A 260 -37.16 -40.88 -14.71
C GLN A 260 -35.88 -41.05 -15.53
N GLU A 261 -34.83 -41.58 -14.91
CA GLU A 261 -33.51 -41.78 -15.51
C GLU A 261 -33.60 -42.69 -16.74
N ILE A 262 -34.38 -43.77 -16.63
CA ILE A 262 -34.51 -44.76 -17.69
C ILE A 262 -35.41 -44.26 -18.84
N TYR A 263 -36.48 -43.51 -18.53
CA TYR A 263 -37.30 -42.90 -19.58
C TYR A 263 -36.53 -41.81 -20.34
N LEU A 264 -35.65 -41.06 -19.68
CA LEU A 264 -34.79 -40.07 -20.33
C LEU A 264 -33.75 -40.73 -21.24
N SER A 265 -33.04 -41.76 -20.77
CA SER A 265 -32.06 -42.49 -21.58
C SER A 265 -32.69 -43.12 -22.82
N TYR A 266 -33.94 -43.59 -22.71
CA TYR A 266 -34.69 -44.10 -23.85
C TYR A 266 -35.12 -43.01 -24.84
N LEU A 267 -35.55 -41.84 -24.35
CA LEU A 267 -35.97 -40.72 -25.18
C LEU A 267 -34.81 -40.09 -25.96
N GLU A 268 -33.58 -40.16 -25.43
CA GLU A 268 -32.36 -39.78 -26.18
C GLU A 268 -32.15 -40.68 -27.41
N LYS A 269 -32.39 -41.98 -27.28
CA LYS A 269 -32.26 -42.95 -28.37
C LYS A 269 -33.47 -42.93 -29.33
N HIS A 270 -34.65 -42.52 -28.85
CA HIS A 270 -35.92 -42.55 -29.59
C HIS A 270 -36.75 -41.25 -29.47
N PRO A 271 -36.30 -40.13 -30.08
CA PRO A 271 -36.83 -38.78 -29.83
C PRO A 271 -38.27 -38.51 -30.31
N TYR A 272 -38.84 -39.36 -31.19
CA TYR A 272 -40.21 -39.19 -31.71
C TYR A 272 -41.30 -39.87 -30.87
N SER A 273 -40.93 -40.55 -29.77
CA SER A 273 -41.88 -41.33 -28.98
C SER A 273 -42.77 -40.43 -28.12
N LYS A 274 -43.88 -39.96 -28.71
CA LYS A 274 -44.95 -39.19 -28.02
C LYS A 274 -45.47 -39.91 -26.78
N ILE A 275 -45.47 -41.24 -26.80
CA ILE A 275 -45.98 -42.09 -25.73
C ILE A 275 -45.03 -42.05 -24.52
N ILE A 276 -43.73 -42.24 -24.75
CA ILE A 276 -42.74 -42.19 -23.66
C ILE A 276 -42.55 -40.76 -23.15
N TYR A 277 -42.62 -39.74 -24.03
CA TYR A 277 -42.57 -38.33 -23.60
C TYR A 277 -43.76 -37.94 -22.70
N ARG A 278 -44.97 -38.43 -23.01
CA ARG A 278 -46.14 -38.24 -22.13
C ARG A 278 -46.00 -38.99 -20.81
N LYS A 279 -45.50 -40.23 -20.82
CA LYS A 279 -45.22 -41.01 -19.59
C LYS A 279 -44.19 -40.27 -18.71
N TYR A 280 -43.13 -39.74 -19.32
CA TYR A 280 -42.14 -38.90 -18.67
C TYR A 280 -42.75 -37.60 -18.10
N LYS A 281 -43.49 -36.80 -18.89
CA LYS A 281 -44.10 -35.53 -18.43
C LYS A 281 -45.07 -35.75 -17.26
N ASN A 282 -45.94 -36.77 -17.38
CA ASN A 282 -46.91 -37.08 -16.33
C ASN A 282 -46.24 -37.50 -15.02
N MET A 283 -45.05 -38.11 -15.10
CA MET A 283 -44.25 -38.47 -13.93
C MET A 283 -43.44 -37.27 -13.41
N HIS A 284 -42.83 -36.45 -14.28
CA HIS A 284 -41.89 -35.37 -13.94
C HIS A 284 -42.52 -34.20 -13.17
N ASN A 285 -43.83 -33.96 -13.35
CA ASN A 285 -44.57 -33.00 -12.53
C ASN A 285 -44.57 -33.35 -11.03
N TRP A 286 -44.26 -34.61 -10.67
CA TRP A 286 -44.27 -35.13 -9.30
C TRP A 286 -42.88 -35.42 -8.71
N SER A 287 -41.76 -35.14 -9.42
CA SER A 287 -40.39 -35.35 -8.91
C SER A 287 -39.73 -34.08 -8.34
N ILE A 288 -38.80 -34.25 -7.39
CA ILE A 288 -38.21 -33.18 -6.56
C ILE A 288 -36.91 -32.61 -7.16
N ASP A 289 -36.15 -33.37 -7.95
CA ASP A 289 -34.90 -32.92 -8.60
C ASP A 289 -35.05 -32.82 -10.14
N LYS A 290 -34.87 -31.59 -10.68
CA LYS A 290 -35.34 -31.22 -12.04
C LYS A 290 -34.25 -30.75 -13.01
N ASN A 291 -32.97 -30.81 -12.66
CA ASN A 291 -31.90 -30.18 -13.45
C ASN A 291 -31.37 -30.99 -14.65
N ASN A 292 -31.49 -32.33 -14.67
CA ASN A 292 -30.91 -33.20 -15.73
C ASN A 292 -31.78 -33.33 -17.01
N SER A 293 -32.88 -32.59 -17.12
CA SER A 293 -33.90 -32.74 -18.18
C SER A 293 -33.60 -32.00 -19.50
N LEU A 294 -32.69 -31.01 -19.49
CA LEU A 294 -32.63 -29.98 -20.53
C LEU A 294 -31.97 -30.39 -21.85
N GLU A 295 -30.98 -31.29 -21.82
CA GLU A 295 -30.21 -31.69 -23.01
C GLU A 295 -31.07 -32.56 -23.96
N VAL A 296 -31.90 -33.43 -23.37
CA VAL A 296 -32.90 -34.24 -24.07
C VAL A 296 -34.06 -33.36 -24.58
N LEU A 297 -34.51 -32.38 -23.78
CA LEU A 297 -35.55 -31.44 -24.19
C LEU A 297 -35.12 -30.49 -25.32
N ASP A 298 -33.84 -30.07 -25.35
CA ASP A 298 -33.27 -29.27 -26.45
C ASP A 298 -33.28 -30.04 -27.78
N ASN A 299 -33.06 -31.36 -27.76
CA ASN A 299 -33.18 -32.23 -28.94
C ASN A 299 -34.66 -32.44 -29.36
N ILE A 300 -35.59 -32.44 -28.40
CA ILE A 300 -37.04 -32.59 -28.64
C ILE A 300 -37.66 -31.28 -29.21
N LYS A 301 -37.11 -30.11 -28.87
CA LYS A 301 -37.53 -28.77 -29.36
C LYS A 301 -37.62 -28.69 -30.88
N ALA A 302 -36.72 -29.35 -31.61
CA ALA A 302 -36.73 -29.38 -33.07
C ALA A 302 -38.01 -30.02 -33.64
N PHE A 303 -38.61 -30.97 -32.91
CA PHE A 303 -39.75 -31.77 -33.37
C PHE A 303 -41.12 -31.23 -32.96
N TYR A 304 -41.20 -30.40 -31.92
CA TYR A 304 -42.46 -29.80 -31.41
C TYR A 304 -42.50 -28.26 -31.51
N SER A 305 -41.67 -27.67 -32.37
CA SER A 305 -41.49 -26.22 -32.54
C SER A 305 -42.75 -25.42 -32.94
N SER A 306 -43.84 -26.10 -33.33
CA SER A 306 -45.12 -25.48 -33.67
C SER A 306 -46.12 -25.37 -32.52
N ASP A 307 -45.89 -26.03 -31.37
CA ASP A 307 -46.81 -26.11 -30.24
C ASP A 307 -46.43 -25.11 -29.13
N ASN A 308 -47.25 -24.07 -28.94
CA ASN A 308 -46.97 -23.01 -27.97
C ASN A 308 -46.96 -23.50 -26.52
N GLU A 309 -47.70 -24.57 -26.18
CA GLU A 309 -47.77 -25.10 -24.81
C GLU A 309 -46.49 -25.88 -24.46
N VAL A 310 -45.93 -26.61 -25.42
CA VAL A 310 -44.62 -27.27 -25.28
C VAL A 310 -43.49 -26.24 -25.23
N VAL A 311 -43.59 -25.16 -26.01
CA VAL A 311 -42.60 -24.09 -26.06
C VAL A 311 -42.62 -23.19 -24.81
N ASP A 312 -43.78 -22.92 -24.20
CA ASP A 312 -43.87 -22.23 -22.89
C ASP A 312 -43.34 -23.11 -21.75
N ALA A 313 -43.69 -24.40 -21.72
CA ALA A 313 -43.14 -25.33 -20.73
C ALA A 313 -41.60 -25.40 -20.80
N LEU A 314 -41.05 -25.47 -22.02
CA LEU A 314 -39.61 -25.40 -22.26
C LEU A 314 -39.00 -24.08 -21.77
N ALA A 315 -39.69 -22.96 -21.97
CA ALA A 315 -39.23 -21.65 -21.52
C ALA A 315 -39.18 -21.56 -19.98
N LYS A 316 -40.19 -22.10 -19.28
CA LYS A 316 -40.21 -22.20 -17.81
C LYS A 316 -39.11 -23.12 -17.30
N ASP A 317 -38.88 -24.26 -17.96
CA ASP A 317 -37.78 -25.16 -17.62
C ASP A 317 -36.41 -24.48 -17.80
N TYR A 318 -36.23 -23.64 -18.83
CA TYR A 318 -35.03 -22.81 -18.97
C TYR A 318 -34.88 -21.78 -17.83
N ILE A 319 -35.96 -21.18 -17.33
CA ILE A 319 -35.93 -20.28 -16.16
C ILE A 319 -35.46 -21.04 -14.92
N PHE A 320 -36.07 -22.19 -14.62
CA PHE A 320 -35.71 -23.02 -13.46
C PHE A 320 -34.26 -23.49 -13.50
N ALA A 321 -33.78 -23.83 -14.70
CA ALA A 321 -32.40 -24.19 -14.96
C ALA A 321 -31.39 -23.03 -14.93
N LYS A 322 -31.86 -21.80 -14.65
CA LYS A 322 -31.08 -20.55 -14.71
C LYS A 322 -30.43 -20.29 -16.08
N LYS A 323 -30.94 -20.91 -17.16
CA LYS A 323 -30.56 -20.63 -18.56
C LYS A 323 -31.37 -19.44 -19.09
N TYR A 324 -31.20 -18.28 -18.44
CA TYR A 324 -32.03 -17.09 -18.69
C TYR A 324 -31.95 -16.60 -20.15
N ASP A 325 -30.81 -16.69 -20.82
CA ASP A 325 -30.68 -16.32 -22.24
C ASP A 325 -31.58 -17.15 -23.16
N ALA A 326 -31.68 -18.45 -22.89
CA ALA A 326 -32.52 -19.37 -23.67
C ALA A 326 -34.01 -19.13 -23.38
N ALA A 327 -34.37 -18.88 -22.12
CA ALA A 327 -35.71 -18.48 -21.71
C ALA A 327 -36.14 -17.17 -22.39
N ILE A 328 -35.30 -16.13 -22.33
CA ILE A 328 -35.55 -14.82 -22.95
C ILE A 328 -35.79 -14.96 -24.46
N LYS A 329 -34.94 -15.73 -25.15
CA LYS A 329 -35.09 -15.94 -26.60
C LYS A 329 -36.40 -16.66 -26.93
N THR A 330 -36.81 -17.61 -26.09
CA THR A 330 -38.02 -18.42 -26.29
C THR A 330 -39.28 -17.59 -26.02
N TYR A 331 -39.34 -16.80 -24.93
CA TYR A 331 -40.45 -15.90 -24.67
C TYR A 331 -40.59 -14.77 -25.70
N LYS A 332 -39.47 -14.19 -26.16
CA LYS A 332 -39.50 -13.21 -27.27
C LYS A 332 -40.06 -13.81 -28.55
N HIS A 333 -39.73 -15.07 -28.84
CA HIS A 333 -40.27 -15.78 -29.99
C HIS A 333 -41.78 -16.08 -29.85
N LEU A 334 -42.24 -16.47 -28.65
CA LEU A 334 -43.67 -16.66 -28.36
C LEU A 334 -44.46 -15.35 -28.54
N ILE A 335 -43.90 -14.23 -28.09
CA ILE A 335 -44.51 -12.89 -28.25
C ILE A 335 -44.57 -12.48 -29.73
N GLN A 336 -43.52 -12.74 -30.51
CA GLN A 336 -43.47 -12.36 -31.94
C GLN A 336 -44.45 -13.14 -32.82
N ARG A 337 -44.80 -14.38 -32.43
CA ARG A 337 -45.67 -15.27 -33.23
C ARG A 337 -47.14 -15.23 -32.79
N SER A 338 -47.45 -14.60 -31.65
CA SER A 338 -48.83 -14.51 -31.14
C SER A 338 -49.52 -13.24 -31.62
N GLU A 339 -50.70 -13.35 -32.25
CA GLU A 339 -51.50 -12.18 -32.68
C GLU A 339 -52.05 -11.38 -31.50
N ASN A 340 -52.37 -12.05 -30.38
CA ASN A 340 -52.66 -11.44 -29.09
C ASN A 340 -51.59 -11.88 -28.09
N VAL A 341 -50.76 -10.93 -27.64
CA VAL A 341 -49.69 -11.21 -26.68
C VAL A 341 -50.31 -11.45 -25.30
N ASP A 342 -50.07 -12.62 -24.72
CA ASP A 342 -50.44 -12.91 -23.34
C ASP A 342 -49.58 -12.04 -22.40
N PRO A 343 -50.18 -11.20 -21.53
CA PRO A 343 -49.44 -10.42 -20.54
C PRO A 343 -48.49 -11.25 -19.68
N CYS A 344 -48.82 -12.52 -19.42
CA CYS A 344 -47.98 -13.41 -18.61
C CYS A 344 -46.58 -13.59 -19.23
N TYR A 345 -46.46 -13.64 -20.56
CA TYR A 345 -45.15 -13.76 -21.22
C TYR A 345 -44.27 -12.52 -21.04
N LEU A 346 -44.91 -11.34 -20.96
CA LEU A 346 -44.22 -10.08 -20.69
C LEU A 346 -43.81 -9.96 -19.22
N ILE A 347 -44.65 -10.43 -18.30
CA ILE A 347 -44.36 -10.48 -16.86
C ILE A 347 -43.19 -11.43 -16.57
N GLU A 348 -43.20 -12.63 -17.15
CA GLU A 348 -42.10 -13.61 -17.00
C GLU A 348 -40.78 -13.07 -17.57
N LEU A 349 -40.81 -12.37 -18.71
CA LEU A 349 -39.62 -11.66 -19.20
C LEU A 349 -39.14 -10.57 -18.24
N GLY A 350 -40.07 -9.79 -17.67
CA GLY A 350 -39.75 -8.79 -16.66
C GLY A 350 -39.10 -9.40 -15.42
N ASP A 351 -39.64 -10.52 -14.92
CA ASP A 351 -39.11 -11.26 -13.77
C ASP A 351 -37.74 -11.89 -14.08
N ILE A 352 -37.53 -12.44 -15.28
CA ILE A 352 -36.21 -12.93 -15.73
C ILE A 352 -35.19 -11.78 -15.76
N TYR A 353 -35.53 -10.65 -16.38
CA TYR A 353 -34.62 -9.51 -16.45
C TYR A 353 -34.33 -8.91 -15.06
N LEU A 354 -35.32 -8.95 -14.15
CA LEU A 354 -35.13 -8.56 -12.76
C LEU A 354 -34.20 -9.52 -12.02
N ALA A 355 -34.31 -10.83 -12.24
CA ALA A 355 -33.42 -11.85 -11.69
C ALA A 355 -31.97 -11.74 -12.23
N LEU A 356 -31.80 -11.16 -13.42
CA LEU A 356 -30.49 -10.84 -14.01
C LEU A 356 -29.90 -9.49 -13.55
N ASP A 357 -30.58 -8.75 -12.65
CA ASP A 357 -30.25 -7.37 -12.25
C ASP A 357 -30.25 -6.36 -13.43
N GLU A 358 -30.88 -6.70 -14.55
CA GLU A 358 -31.09 -5.83 -15.72
C GLU A 358 -32.39 -5.03 -15.57
N LYS A 359 -32.43 -4.20 -14.53
CA LYS A 359 -33.66 -3.54 -14.10
C LYS A 359 -34.30 -2.61 -15.14
N ASP A 360 -33.50 -1.98 -16.01
CA ASP A 360 -34.01 -1.14 -17.10
C ASP A 360 -34.82 -1.97 -18.12
N ASN A 361 -34.35 -3.18 -18.45
CA ASN A 361 -35.07 -4.11 -19.31
C ASN A 361 -36.32 -4.64 -18.59
N ALA A 362 -36.21 -4.97 -17.30
CA ALA A 362 -37.37 -5.40 -16.51
C ALA A 362 -38.48 -4.33 -16.50
N ILE A 363 -38.13 -3.05 -16.31
CA ILE A 363 -39.08 -1.93 -16.39
C ILE A 363 -39.75 -1.88 -17.75
N GLU A 364 -39.01 -2.04 -18.84
CA GLU A 364 -39.59 -2.01 -20.19
C GLU A 364 -40.69 -3.07 -20.38
N TYR A 365 -40.43 -4.32 -20.00
CA TYR A 365 -41.40 -5.41 -20.16
C TYR A 365 -42.55 -5.33 -19.16
N PHE A 366 -42.30 -4.96 -17.90
CA PHE A 366 -43.38 -4.70 -16.95
C PHE A 366 -44.26 -3.53 -17.39
N GLN A 367 -43.68 -2.49 -17.99
CA GLN A 367 -44.45 -1.35 -18.49
C GLN A 367 -45.30 -1.73 -19.70
N LYS A 368 -44.78 -2.56 -20.63
CA LYS A 368 -45.58 -3.12 -21.73
C LYS A 368 -46.71 -4.02 -21.25
N ALA A 369 -46.46 -4.85 -20.24
CA ALA A 369 -47.51 -5.65 -19.63
C ALA A 369 -48.59 -4.77 -18.98
N TYR A 370 -48.16 -3.71 -18.28
CA TYR A 370 -49.06 -2.76 -17.59
C TYR A 370 -49.91 -1.93 -18.57
N GLU A 371 -49.42 -1.69 -19.79
CA GLU A 371 -50.20 -1.06 -20.85
C GLU A 371 -51.34 -1.97 -21.38
N ILE A 372 -51.19 -3.29 -21.29
CA ILE A 372 -52.19 -4.27 -21.71
C ILE A 372 -53.20 -4.56 -20.59
N ASP A 373 -52.72 -4.71 -19.36
CA ASP A 373 -53.57 -4.90 -18.16
C ASP A 373 -53.20 -3.90 -17.04
N PRO A 374 -53.75 -2.66 -17.07
CA PRO A 374 -53.47 -1.65 -16.05
C PRO A 374 -54.16 -1.89 -14.70
N LEU A 375 -55.08 -2.86 -14.62
CA LEU A 375 -55.88 -3.13 -13.41
C LEU A 375 -55.27 -4.23 -12.53
N ASP A 376 -54.23 -4.90 -12.98
CA ASP A 376 -53.48 -5.88 -12.19
C ASP A 376 -52.60 -5.19 -11.12
N ASP A 377 -53.09 -5.22 -9.87
CA ASP A 377 -52.40 -4.68 -8.69
C ASP A 377 -51.01 -5.33 -8.47
N ASP A 378 -50.81 -6.62 -8.80
CA ASP A 378 -49.51 -7.29 -8.62
C ASP A 378 -48.50 -6.84 -9.67
N LEU A 379 -48.93 -6.69 -10.92
CA LEU A 379 -48.11 -6.11 -11.98
C LEU A 379 -47.75 -4.66 -11.70
N LYS A 380 -48.73 -3.85 -11.28
CA LYS A 380 -48.52 -2.45 -10.87
C LYS A 380 -47.51 -2.37 -9.72
N ARG A 381 -47.59 -3.29 -8.76
CA ARG A 381 -46.63 -3.44 -7.66
C ARG A 381 -45.24 -3.83 -8.15
N LYS A 382 -45.09 -4.86 -9.00
CA LYS A 382 -43.81 -5.26 -9.60
C LYS A 382 -43.15 -4.09 -10.35
N LEU A 383 -43.93 -3.35 -11.13
CA LEU A 383 -43.45 -2.16 -11.86
C LEU A 383 -43.03 -1.04 -10.89
N ALA A 384 -43.87 -0.71 -9.89
CA ALA A 384 -43.59 0.36 -8.92
C ALA A 384 -42.30 0.08 -8.10
N LEU A 385 -42.13 -1.15 -7.61
CA LEU A 385 -40.95 -1.58 -6.88
C LEU A 385 -39.71 -1.60 -7.77
N THR A 386 -39.82 -2.12 -9.00
CA THR A 386 -38.68 -2.15 -9.93
C THR A 386 -38.26 -0.74 -10.33
N LEU A 387 -39.21 0.18 -10.55
CA LEU A 387 -38.92 1.61 -10.78
C LEU A 387 -38.21 2.25 -9.58
N ALA A 388 -38.63 1.92 -8.34
CA ALA A 388 -37.99 2.40 -7.11
C ALA A 388 -36.55 1.87 -7.00
N TRP A 389 -36.35 0.55 -7.16
CA TRP A 389 -35.05 -0.11 -7.06
C TRP A 389 -34.07 0.24 -8.19
N SER A 390 -34.57 0.84 -9.27
CA SER A 390 -33.78 1.36 -10.40
C SER A 390 -33.48 2.85 -10.28
N GLY A 391 -34.03 3.53 -9.27
CA GLY A 391 -33.82 4.96 -9.01
C GLY A 391 -34.67 5.90 -9.86
N TYR A 392 -35.71 5.39 -10.54
CA TYR A 392 -36.72 6.21 -11.22
C TYR A 392 -37.78 6.72 -10.24
N ASN A 393 -37.33 7.34 -9.15
CA ASN A 393 -38.13 7.64 -7.96
C ASN A 393 -39.38 8.45 -8.27
N ASN A 394 -39.33 9.43 -9.18
CA ASN A 394 -40.51 10.21 -9.54
C ASN A 394 -41.64 9.38 -10.16
N LYS A 395 -41.30 8.40 -11.02
CA LYS A 395 -42.27 7.48 -11.63
C LYS A 395 -42.72 6.41 -10.64
N ALA A 396 -41.80 5.92 -9.81
CA ALA A 396 -42.14 5.00 -8.73
C ALA A 396 -43.09 5.66 -7.73
N LEU A 397 -42.84 6.92 -7.35
CA LEU A 397 -43.58 7.66 -6.34
C LEU A 397 -45.05 7.83 -6.70
N SER A 398 -45.40 8.02 -7.97
CA SER A 398 -46.81 8.08 -8.39
C SER A 398 -47.50 6.73 -8.19
N LEU A 399 -46.89 5.63 -8.66
CA LEU A 399 -47.48 4.30 -8.56
C LEU A 399 -47.51 3.79 -7.10
N LEU A 400 -46.46 4.06 -6.31
CA LEU A 400 -46.39 3.71 -4.89
C LEU A 400 -47.44 4.46 -4.06
N LYS A 401 -47.80 5.70 -4.42
CA LYS A 401 -48.89 6.45 -3.77
C LYS A 401 -50.25 5.81 -4.05
N GLU A 402 -50.48 5.39 -5.30
CA GLU A 402 -51.73 4.75 -5.71
C GLU A 402 -51.89 3.34 -5.11
N LEU A 403 -50.79 2.62 -4.90
CA LEU A 403 -50.79 1.29 -4.25
C LEU A 403 -50.93 1.38 -2.71
N ASN A 404 -50.60 2.53 -2.12
CA ASN A 404 -50.64 2.74 -0.67
C ASN A 404 -52.02 3.29 -0.23
N ASP A 405 -53.05 2.47 -0.39
CA ASP A 405 -54.41 2.72 0.14
C ASP A 405 -54.48 2.44 1.66
N GLU A 406 -55.30 3.20 2.40
CA GLU A 406 -55.38 3.13 3.87
C GLU A 406 -55.77 1.72 4.41
N ASP A 407 -56.37 0.87 3.57
CA ASP A 407 -56.84 -0.47 3.91
C ASP A 407 -55.93 -1.63 3.42
N LYS A 408 -55.19 -1.47 2.31
CA LYS A 408 -54.30 -2.52 1.73
C LYS A 408 -52.84 -2.31 2.18
N LYS A 409 -52.49 -2.92 3.31
CA LYS A 409 -51.22 -2.77 4.04
C LYS A 409 -50.06 -3.60 3.45
N ASP A 410 -49.64 -3.33 2.22
CA ASP A 410 -48.37 -3.89 1.73
C ASP A 410 -47.19 -3.13 2.38
N LEU A 411 -46.51 -3.82 3.30
CA LEU A 411 -45.38 -3.26 4.04
C LEU A 411 -44.21 -2.87 3.12
N LEU A 412 -43.96 -3.64 2.06
CA LEU A 412 -42.85 -3.38 1.14
C LEU A 412 -43.10 -2.10 0.32
N VAL A 413 -44.34 -1.90 -0.14
CA VAL A 413 -44.76 -0.68 -0.84
C VAL A 413 -44.64 0.55 0.08
N ALA A 414 -45.08 0.43 1.34
CA ALA A 414 -44.98 1.54 2.30
C ALA A 414 -43.52 1.93 2.62
N VAL A 415 -42.61 0.94 2.71
CA VAL A 415 -41.18 1.18 2.90
C VAL A 415 -40.55 1.86 1.67
N GLU A 416 -40.81 1.37 0.47
CA GLU A 416 -40.30 2.00 -0.75
C GLU A 416 -40.91 3.40 -0.97
N LEU A 417 -42.14 3.64 -0.53
CA LEU A 417 -42.75 4.97 -0.54
C LEU A 417 -42.01 5.95 0.39
N ILE A 418 -41.62 5.51 1.59
CA ILE A 418 -40.79 6.31 2.50
C ILE A 418 -39.46 6.65 1.82
N ARG A 419 -38.77 5.67 1.23
CA ARG A 419 -37.50 5.86 0.53
C ARG A 419 -37.63 6.81 -0.65
N ALA A 420 -38.68 6.67 -1.46
CA ALA A 420 -38.98 7.57 -2.57
C ALA A 420 -39.26 9.00 -2.09
N TYR A 421 -40.02 9.19 -1.01
CA TYR A 421 -40.22 10.52 -0.41
C TYR A 421 -38.91 11.14 0.07
N VAL A 422 -38.01 10.36 0.67
CA VAL A 422 -36.70 10.83 1.10
C VAL A 422 -35.83 11.25 -0.09
N LEU A 423 -35.81 10.45 -1.16
CA LEU A 423 -35.01 10.73 -2.34
C LEU A 423 -35.52 11.96 -3.13
N GLU A 424 -36.81 12.27 -3.05
CA GLU A 424 -37.43 13.48 -3.61
C GLU A 424 -37.48 14.66 -2.60
N ASP A 425 -36.73 14.58 -1.49
CA ASP A 425 -36.63 15.64 -0.46
C ASP A 425 -37.98 15.98 0.23
N GLU A 426 -38.98 15.10 0.14
CA GLU A 426 -40.30 15.24 0.76
C GLU A 426 -40.30 14.70 2.22
N ILE A 427 -39.32 15.14 3.01
CA ILE A 427 -38.99 14.65 4.35
C ILE A 427 -40.20 14.61 5.32
N LYS A 428 -41.05 15.64 5.29
CA LYS A 428 -42.24 15.72 6.16
C LYS A 428 -43.23 14.58 5.88
N LYS A 429 -43.37 14.17 4.62
CA LYS A 429 -44.27 13.08 4.23
C LYS A 429 -43.67 11.73 4.60
N ALA A 430 -42.35 11.55 4.37
CA ALA A 430 -41.62 10.36 4.83
C ALA A 430 -41.79 10.14 6.34
N LYS A 431 -41.60 11.18 7.17
CA LYS A 431 -41.80 11.10 8.63
C LYS A 431 -43.23 10.70 9.01
N LYS A 432 -44.25 11.20 8.29
CA LYS A 432 -45.65 10.89 8.58
C LYS A 432 -45.96 9.41 8.35
N VAL A 433 -45.51 8.86 7.22
CA VAL A 433 -45.68 7.43 6.90
C VAL A 433 -44.90 6.55 7.88
N LEU A 434 -43.66 6.93 8.20
CA LEU A 434 -42.82 6.20 9.16
C LEU A 434 -43.44 6.17 10.57
N THR A 435 -43.92 7.31 11.09
CA THR A 435 -44.55 7.40 12.42
C THR A 435 -45.79 6.51 12.52
N TYR A 436 -46.53 6.37 11.41
CA TYR A 436 -47.68 5.48 11.34
C TYR A 436 -47.25 4.01 11.40
N LEU A 437 -46.25 3.60 10.62
CA LEU A 437 -45.73 2.23 10.62
C LEU A 437 -45.16 1.84 11.99
N GLU A 438 -44.41 2.74 12.62
CA GLU A 438 -43.82 2.53 13.95
C GLU A 438 -44.89 2.32 15.02
N LYS A 439 -45.96 3.13 15.03
CA LYS A 439 -47.09 2.97 15.97
C LYS A 439 -47.85 1.66 15.76
N LYS A 440 -48.01 1.24 14.51
CA LYS A 440 -48.82 0.08 14.14
C LYS A 440 -48.08 -1.24 14.29
N PHE A 441 -46.76 -1.22 14.10
CA PHE A 441 -45.90 -2.41 14.11
C PHE A 441 -44.62 -2.17 14.94
N PRO A 442 -44.74 -1.84 16.24
CA PRO A 442 -43.61 -1.40 17.06
C PRO A 442 -42.51 -2.46 17.24
N HIS A 443 -42.83 -3.75 17.08
CA HIS A 443 -41.88 -4.86 17.24
C HIS A 443 -41.45 -5.52 15.91
N ASN A 444 -41.85 -4.97 14.76
CA ASN A 444 -41.43 -5.51 13.48
C ASN A 444 -39.99 -5.07 13.18
N SER A 445 -39.09 -6.05 13.03
CA SER A 445 -37.65 -5.81 12.85
C SER A 445 -37.33 -4.99 11.59
N ASN A 446 -38.04 -5.21 10.49
CA ASN A 446 -37.82 -4.50 9.23
C ASN A 446 -38.28 -3.04 9.34
N ILE A 447 -39.36 -2.77 10.08
CA ILE A 447 -39.84 -1.39 10.29
C ILE A 447 -38.89 -0.62 11.21
N GLN A 448 -38.46 -1.24 12.31
CA GLN A 448 -37.48 -0.63 13.22
C GLN A 448 -36.14 -0.37 12.51
N MET A 449 -35.72 -1.24 11.59
CA MET A 449 -34.56 -1.02 10.72
C MET A 449 -34.75 0.22 9.83
N GLU A 450 -35.92 0.39 9.20
CA GLU A 450 -36.22 1.59 8.42
C GLU A 450 -36.29 2.85 9.29
N VAL A 451 -36.81 2.76 10.52
CA VAL A 451 -36.78 3.88 11.49
C VAL A 451 -35.33 4.29 11.79
N ALA A 452 -34.44 3.32 12.01
CA ALA A 452 -33.02 3.59 12.22
C ALA A 452 -32.34 4.17 10.96
N ASN A 453 -32.66 3.67 9.76
CA ASN A 453 -32.20 4.22 8.49
C ASN A 453 -32.65 5.67 8.29
N MET A 454 -33.85 6.01 8.75
CA MET A 454 -34.39 7.36 8.71
C MET A 454 -33.71 8.30 9.69
N HIS A 455 -33.52 7.89 10.95
CA HIS A 455 -32.67 8.63 11.89
C HIS A 455 -31.27 8.84 11.31
N SER A 456 -30.73 7.83 10.62
CA SER A 456 -29.44 7.93 9.97
C SER A 456 -29.42 8.98 8.86
N HIS A 457 -30.45 9.02 8.00
CA HIS A 457 -30.60 10.04 6.96
C HIS A 457 -30.68 11.47 7.53
N PHE A 458 -31.31 11.63 8.70
CA PHE A 458 -31.36 12.89 9.43
C PHE A 458 -30.06 13.24 10.17
N GLY A 459 -29.04 12.39 10.15
CA GLY A 459 -27.80 12.62 10.88
C GLY A 459 -27.91 12.39 12.39
N HIS A 460 -28.98 11.74 12.87
CA HIS A 460 -29.20 11.37 14.26
C HIS A 460 -28.48 10.06 14.58
N ALA A 461 -27.15 10.14 14.61
CA ALA A 461 -26.27 8.96 14.67
C ALA A 461 -26.47 8.11 15.92
N LYS A 462 -26.75 8.75 17.07
CA LYS A 462 -26.88 8.06 18.36
C LYS A 462 -28.15 7.22 18.40
N GLU A 463 -29.28 7.83 18.04
CA GLU A 463 -30.60 7.17 18.02
C GLU A 463 -30.60 5.98 17.08
N ALA A 464 -30.07 6.14 15.87
CA ALA A 464 -29.96 5.05 14.93
C ALA A 464 -29.07 3.91 15.45
N LYS A 465 -27.94 4.21 16.11
CA LYS A 465 -27.07 3.19 16.72
C LYS A 465 -27.80 2.41 17.82
N GLU A 466 -28.55 3.11 18.69
CA GLU A 466 -29.32 2.47 19.76
C GLU A 466 -30.41 1.54 19.21
N ILE A 467 -31.16 1.97 18.19
CA ILE A 467 -32.20 1.14 17.56
C ILE A 467 -31.59 -0.12 16.93
N TYR A 468 -30.51 0.02 16.16
CA TYR A 468 -29.83 -1.14 15.56
C TYR A 468 -29.25 -2.10 16.60
N THR A 469 -28.66 -1.58 17.68
CA THR A 469 -28.12 -2.40 18.77
C THR A 469 -29.25 -3.21 19.42
N ASN A 470 -30.40 -2.58 19.67
CA ASN A 470 -31.58 -3.25 20.21
C ASN A 470 -32.13 -4.31 19.25
N LEU A 471 -32.18 -4.02 17.94
CA LEU A 471 -32.63 -4.97 16.93
C LEU A 471 -31.76 -6.23 16.90
N ILE A 472 -30.43 -6.05 16.83
CA ILE A 472 -29.48 -7.16 16.77
C ILE A 472 -29.54 -8.04 18.03
N ASN A 473 -29.82 -7.45 19.19
CA ASN A 473 -29.96 -8.19 20.45
C ASN A 473 -31.30 -8.93 20.57
N ALA A 474 -32.35 -8.46 19.88
CA ALA A 474 -33.72 -8.97 20.02
C ALA A 474 -34.13 -9.99 18.96
N THR A 475 -33.46 -10.02 17.80
CA THR A 475 -33.81 -10.90 16.67
C THR A 475 -32.82 -12.05 16.48
N GLU A 476 -33.31 -13.20 16.00
CA GLU A 476 -32.44 -14.23 15.41
C GLU A 476 -31.64 -13.63 14.23
N TYR A 477 -30.42 -14.11 14.00
CA TYR A 477 -29.46 -13.52 13.06
C TYR A 477 -30.08 -13.16 11.70
N ASN A 478 -30.12 -11.86 11.38
CA ASN A 478 -30.59 -11.34 10.09
C ASN A 478 -29.45 -10.56 9.42
N GLU A 479 -28.94 -11.10 8.31
CA GLU A 479 -27.80 -10.53 7.59
C GLU A 479 -28.06 -9.11 7.04
N ASN A 480 -29.27 -8.84 6.56
CA ASN A 480 -29.61 -7.52 6.00
C ASN A 480 -29.56 -6.42 7.06
N ILE A 481 -30.13 -6.68 8.26
CA ILE A 481 -30.12 -5.73 9.38
C ILE A 481 -28.68 -5.45 9.84
N ILE A 482 -27.86 -6.49 9.93
CA ILE A 482 -26.46 -6.39 10.36
C ILE A 482 -25.62 -5.62 9.32
N LEU A 483 -25.85 -5.85 8.01
CA LEU A 483 -25.15 -5.13 6.95
C LEU A 483 -25.57 -3.65 6.85
N ASP A 484 -26.85 -3.35 7.02
CA ASP A 484 -27.33 -1.96 7.07
C ASP A 484 -26.78 -1.22 8.28
N PHE A 485 -26.70 -1.89 9.44
CA PHE A 485 -26.01 -1.35 10.59
C PHE A 485 -24.54 -1.03 10.30
N ALA A 486 -23.81 -1.93 9.65
CA ALA A 486 -22.42 -1.70 9.26
C ALA A 486 -22.27 -0.54 8.26
N ASN A 487 -23.19 -0.43 7.29
CA ASN A 487 -23.23 0.69 6.34
C ASN A 487 -23.40 2.03 7.06
N ILE A 488 -24.21 2.04 8.11
CA ILE A 488 -24.48 3.20 8.93
C ILE A 488 -23.31 3.55 9.85
N MET A 489 -22.74 2.56 10.53
CA MET A 489 -21.51 2.71 11.31
C MET A 489 -20.38 3.31 10.47
N ARG A 490 -20.24 2.86 9.22
CA ARG A 490 -19.30 3.41 8.23
C ARG A 490 -19.58 4.89 7.93
N LEU A 491 -20.82 5.37 7.94
CA LEU A 491 -21.10 6.79 7.66
C LEU A 491 -20.64 7.71 8.80
N TRP A 492 -20.55 7.22 10.03
CA TRP A 492 -20.27 8.07 11.20
C TRP A 492 -18.87 7.93 11.80
N GLY A 493 -18.08 6.96 11.34
CA GLY A 493 -16.68 6.81 11.74
C GLY A 493 -16.37 5.55 12.55
N ALA A 494 -17.40 4.73 12.87
CA ALA A 494 -17.27 3.50 13.66
C ALA A 494 -16.72 2.35 12.79
N PHE A 495 -15.54 2.55 12.22
CA PHE A 495 -15.03 1.72 11.13
C PHE A 495 -14.61 0.31 11.57
N TYR A 496 -14.01 0.14 12.76
CA TYR A 496 -13.60 -1.19 13.23
C TYR A 496 -14.81 -2.11 13.51
N GLU A 497 -15.88 -1.56 14.07
CA GLU A 497 -17.14 -2.30 14.27
C GLU A 497 -17.74 -2.72 12.91
N ALA A 498 -17.81 -1.80 11.95
CA ALA A 498 -18.29 -2.09 10.59
C ALA A 498 -17.39 -3.12 9.86
N GLU A 499 -16.06 -3.03 10.01
CA GLU A 499 -15.10 -3.95 9.38
C GLU A 499 -15.30 -5.37 9.89
N LYS A 500 -15.51 -5.53 11.21
CA LYS A 500 -15.79 -6.82 11.84
C LYS A 500 -17.08 -7.43 11.27
N ILE A 501 -18.12 -6.63 11.09
CA ILE A 501 -19.39 -7.09 10.52
C ILE A 501 -19.20 -7.57 9.08
N TYR A 502 -18.59 -6.77 8.20
CA TYR A 502 -18.38 -7.17 6.81
C TYR A 502 -17.47 -8.39 6.68
N LYS A 503 -16.42 -8.52 7.50
CA LYS A 503 -15.55 -9.71 7.51
C LYS A 503 -16.29 -10.95 7.96
N ASN A 504 -17.17 -10.85 8.95
CA ASN A 504 -18.00 -11.96 9.40
C ASN A 504 -18.98 -12.39 8.28
N ALA A 505 -19.66 -11.45 7.63
CA ALA A 505 -20.53 -11.76 6.49
C ALA A 505 -19.76 -12.46 5.35
N LEU A 506 -18.57 -11.97 5.00
CA LEU A 506 -17.70 -12.61 4.00
C LEU A 506 -17.14 -13.97 4.42
N SER A 507 -17.06 -14.28 5.72
CA SER A 507 -16.67 -15.62 6.17
C SER A 507 -17.74 -16.67 5.88
N LYS A 508 -19.02 -16.24 5.81
CA LYS A 508 -20.16 -17.10 5.48
C LYS A 508 -20.38 -17.22 3.98
N ASP A 509 -20.28 -16.11 3.25
CA ASP A 509 -20.26 -16.09 1.78
C ASP A 509 -19.00 -15.37 1.25
N PRO A 510 -17.89 -16.11 1.06
CA PRO A 510 -16.67 -15.53 0.50
C PRO A 510 -16.79 -15.09 -0.96
N SER A 511 -17.89 -15.42 -1.66
CA SER A 511 -18.10 -15.10 -3.06
C SER A 511 -18.85 -13.77 -3.28
N ASN A 512 -19.58 -13.30 -2.26
CA ASN A 512 -20.42 -12.10 -2.30
C ASN A 512 -19.63 -10.87 -2.78
N THR A 513 -19.97 -10.36 -3.97
CA THR A 513 -19.26 -9.23 -4.57
C THR A 513 -19.64 -7.90 -3.92
N ASP A 514 -20.89 -7.73 -3.51
CA ASP A 514 -21.38 -6.47 -2.98
C ASP A 514 -20.78 -6.17 -1.62
N ILE A 515 -20.71 -7.16 -0.73
CA ILE A 515 -20.06 -7.00 0.59
C ILE A 515 -18.57 -6.68 0.42
N LYS A 516 -17.88 -7.28 -0.56
CA LYS A 516 -16.47 -6.92 -0.87
C LYS A 516 -16.34 -5.47 -1.34
N PHE A 517 -17.27 -4.96 -2.15
CA PHE A 517 -17.30 -3.56 -2.55
C PHE A 517 -17.56 -2.63 -1.36
N GLN A 518 -18.46 -3.00 -0.44
CA GLN A 518 -18.74 -2.24 0.78
C GLN A 518 -17.53 -2.23 1.73
N LEU A 519 -16.86 -3.37 1.92
CA LEU A 519 -15.63 -3.47 2.69
C LEU A 519 -14.51 -2.62 2.07
N ALA A 520 -14.32 -2.69 0.74
CA ALA A 520 -13.34 -1.83 0.06
C ALA A 520 -13.67 -0.35 0.25
N TRP A 521 -14.95 0.03 0.18
CA TRP A 521 -15.37 1.42 0.42
C TRP A 521 -15.19 1.84 1.88
N LEU A 522 -15.42 0.96 2.85
CA LEU A 522 -15.07 1.18 4.25
C LEU A 522 -13.58 1.47 4.41
N LEU A 523 -12.71 0.67 3.79
CA LEU A 523 -11.26 0.89 3.81
C LEU A 523 -10.88 2.26 3.21
N VAL A 524 -11.55 2.71 2.14
CA VAL A 524 -11.38 4.08 1.61
C VAL A 524 -11.74 5.14 2.66
N ASN A 525 -12.85 4.98 3.40
CA ASN A 525 -13.25 5.91 4.46
C ASN A 525 -12.26 5.91 5.64
N MET A 526 -11.64 4.76 5.93
CA MET A 526 -10.56 4.63 6.91
C MET A 526 -9.23 5.25 6.46
N LYS A 527 -9.14 5.69 5.20
CA LYS A 527 -7.89 6.09 4.50
C LYS A 527 -6.88 4.96 4.28
N ARG A 528 -7.32 3.69 4.35
CA ARG A 528 -6.55 2.48 4.04
C ARG A 528 -6.65 2.19 2.53
N TYR A 529 -6.12 3.11 1.73
CA TYR A 529 -6.33 3.13 0.27
C TYR A 529 -5.67 1.95 -0.45
N GLU A 530 -4.52 1.49 0.03
CA GLU A 530 -3.72 0.40 -0.56
C GLU A 530 -4.51 -0.91 -0.53
N GLU A 531 -5.21 -1.17 0.58
CA GLU A 531 -6.06 -2.34 0.76
C GLU A 531 -7.34 -2.27 -0.08
N ALA A 532 -7.97 -1.10 -0.15
CA ALA A 532 -9.11 -0.88 -1.04
C ALA A 532 -8.72 -1.06 -2.52
N GLU A 533 -7.59 -0.50 -2.94
CA GLU A 533 -7.05 -0.63 -4.29
C GLU A 533 -6.78 -2.08 -4.66
N GLN A 534 -6.22 -2.88 -3.74
CA GLN A 534 -6.04 -4.32 -3.94
C GLN A 534 -7.36 -5.01 -4.28
N ILE A 535 -8.44 -4.71 -3.55
CA ILE A 535 -9.75 -5.32 -3.78
C ILE A 535 -10.29 -4.92 -5.16
N TYR A 536 -10.25 -3.63 -5.52
CA TYR A 536 -10.74 -3.18 -6.82
C TYR A 536 -9.90 -3.71 -8.00
N LYS A 537 -8.58 -3.81 -7.86
CA LYS A 537 -7.71 -4.46 -8.86
C LYS A 537 -8.03 -5.95 -9.01
N LYS A 538 -8.43 -6.67 -7.94
CA LYS A 538 -8.91 -8.06 -8.03
C LYS A 538 -10.18 -8.18 -8.89
N PHE A 539 -11.12 -7.25 -8.76
CA PHE A 539 -12.31 -7.21 -9.61
C PHE A 539 -11.95 -7.01 -11.10
N ILE A 540 -11.00 -6.11 -11.39
CA ILE A 540 -10.50 -5.88 -12.75
C ILE A 540 -9.81 -7.13 -13.32
N PHE A 541 -8.93 -7.76 -12.54
CA PHE A 541 -8.26 -8.99 -12.94
C PHE A 541 -9.25 -10.14 -13.25
N GLN A 542 -10.36 -10.20 -12.52
CA GLN A 542 -11.45 -11.16 -12.74
C GLN A 542 -12.45 -10.75 -13.82
N LYS A 543 -12.31 -9.57 -14.43
CA LYS A 543 -13.26 -8.98 -15.40
C LYS A 543 -14.70 -8.88 -14.87
N LYS A 544 -14.87 -8.66 -13.56
CA LYS A 544 -16.19 -8.52 -12.91
C LYS A 544 -16.46 -7.06 -12.55
N ASN A 545 -17.66 -6.56 -12.86
CA ASN A 545 -18.09 -5.19 -12.52
C ASN A 545 -17.05 -4.12 -12.91
N LEU A 546 -16.51 -4.22 -14.15
CA LEU A 546 -15.37 -3.43 -14.60
C LEU A 546 -15.59 -1.93 -14.47
N ASP A 547 -16.74 -1.42 -14.90
CA ASP A 547 -17.10 0.00 -14.80
C ASP A 547 -17.11 0.48 -13.33
N LYS A 548 -17.76 -0.26 -12.43
CA LYS A 548 -17.79 0.04 -10.99
C LYS A 548 -16.39 -0.02 -10.38
N ALA A 549 -15.56 -1.00 -10.74
CA ALA A 549 -14.20 -1.15 -10.22
C ALA A 549 -13.28 -0.01 -10.69
N TYR A 550 -13.32 0.36 -11.96
CA TYR A 550 -12.58 1.50 -12.50
C TYR A 550 -13.04 2.83 -11.89
N TYR A 551 -14.35 3.03 -11.74
CA TYR A 551 -14.89 4.21 -11.07
C TYR A 551 -14.36 4.33 -9.64
N ARG A 552 -14.40 3.24 -8.86
CA ARG A 552 -13.90 3.23 -7.49
C ARG A 552 -12.39 3.46 -7.41
N LEU A 553 -11.59 2.89 -8.31
CA LEU A 553 -10.15 3.19 -8.37
C LEU A 553 -9.87 4.63 -8.76
N GLY A 554 -10.60 5.20 -9.73
CA GLY A 554 -10.47 6.62 -10.07
C GLY A 554 -10.76 7.52 -8.87
N ARG A 555 -11.80 7.20 -8.08
CA ARG A 555 -12.09 7.89 -6.81
C ARG A 555 -10.98 7.73 -5.77
N VAL A 556 -10.45 6.51 -5.59
CA VAL A 556 -9.33 6.26 -4.66
C VAL A 556 -8.10 7.07 -5.07
N LYS A 557 -7.75 7.08 -6.35
CA LYS A 557 -6.59 7.83 -6.86
C LYS A 557 -6.77 9.34 -6.75
N LEU A 558 -7.98 9.87 -6.94
CA LEU A 558 -8.28 11.28 -6.65
C LEU A 558 -8.10 11.62 -5.17
N LEU A 559 -8.52 10.74 -4.25
CA LEU A 559 -8.33 10.92 -2.81
C LEU A 559 -6.85 10.81 -2.41
N GLN A 560 -6.09 9.92 -3.05
CA GLN A 560 -4.63 9.82 -2.94
C GLN A 560 -3.90 10.96 -3.69
N ARG A 561 -4.59 11.87 -4.38
CA ARG A 561 -3.98 12.93 -5.21
C ARG A 561 -3.04 12.42 -6.30
N ASP A 562 -3.14 11.15 -6.68
CA ASP A 562 -2.42 10.57 -7.81
C ASP A 562 -3.22 10.88 -9.09
N LEU A 563 -2.99 12.09 -9.63
CA LEU A 563 -3.80 12.66 -10.71
C LEU A 563 -3.68 11.89 -12.02
N GLU A 564 -2.48 11.39 -12.35
CA GLU A 564 -2.25 10.59 -13.56
C GLU A 564 -3.04 9.28 -13.51
N GLN A 565 -2.95 8.51 -12.41
CA GLN A 565 -3.73 7.29 -12.28
C GLN A 565 -5.23 7.57 -12.13
N ALA A 566 -5.61 8.67 -11.48
CA ALA A 566 -7.00 9.08 -11.37
C ALA A 566 -7.63 9.31 -12.74
N LEU A 567 -6.97 10.07 -13.61
CA LEU A 567 -7.40 10.29 -14.99
C LEU A 567 -7.46 8.98 -15.78
N PHE A 568 -6.42 8.14 -15.66
CA PHE A 568 -6.39 6.85 -16.34
C PHE A 568 -7.60 5.97 -15.98
N TYR A 569 -7.89 5.77 -14.71
CA TYR A 569 -9.01 4.93 -14.29
C TYR A 569 -10.38 5.60 -14.52
N ALA A 570 -10.48 6.93 -14.36
CA ALA A 570 -11.70 7.66 -14.68
C ALA A 570 -12.06 7.56 -16.17
N ASN A 571 -11.07 7.70 -17.06
CA ASN A 571 -11.26 7.53 -18.49
C ASN A 571 -11.66 6.08 -18.85
N LYS A 572 -11.03 5.07 -18.23
CA LYS A 572 -11.44 3.67 -18.40
C LYS A 572 -12.90 3.42 -17.97
N ALA A 573 -13.33 4.00 -16.85
CA ALA A 573 -14.72 3.90 -16.39
C ALA A 573 -15.69 4.57 -17.38
N PHE A 574 -15.34 5.76 -17.89
CA PHE A 574 -16.12 6.50 -18.88
C PHE A 574 -16.27 5.76 -20.21
N ILE A 575 -15.18 5.22 -20.77
CA ILE A 575 -15.19 4.47 -22.04
C ILE A 575 -16.07 3.23 -21.95
N ILE A 576 -16.03 2.50 -20.83
CA ILE A 576 -16.84 1.28 -20.65
C ILE A 576 -18.31 1.65 -20.45
N ASN A 577 -18.59 2.70 -19.68
CA ASN A 577 -19.96 3.09 -19.35
C ASN A 577 -20.06 4.62 -19.21
N PRO A 578 -20.49 5.35 -20.25
CA PRO A 578 -20.55 6.82 -20.25
C PRO A 578 -21.77 7.37 -19.48
N LYS A 579 -22.09 6.79 -18.32
CA LYS A 579 -23.10 7.30 -17.39
C LYS A 579 -22.64 8.61 -16.76
N ASP A 580 -23.59 9.47 -16.42
CA ASP A 580 -23.33 10.79 -15.81
C ASP A 580 -22.43 10.74 -14.56
N GLN A 581 -22.53 9.66 -13.77
CA GLN A 581 -21.64 9.44 -12.62
C GLN A 581 -20.16 9.31 -13.02
N ASN A 582 -19.87 8.61 -14.13
CA ASN A 582 -18.51 8.43 -14.63
C ASN A 582 -18.01 9.70 -15.35
N LYS A 583 -18.91 10.43 -16.02
CA LYS A 583 -18.62 11.76 -16.58
C LYS A 583 -18.18 12.75 -15.50
N LEU A 584 -18.91 12.79 -14.38
CA LEU A 584 -18.53 13.64 -13.24
C LEU A 584 -17.15 13.27 -12.67
N LEU A 585 -16.87 11.98 -12.52
CA LEU A 585 -15.55 11.53 -12.05
C LEU A 585 -14.43 11.98 -12.99
N LEU A 586 -14.61 11.80 -14.30
CA LEU A 586 -13.63 12.21 -15.31
C LEU A 586 -13.44 13.74 -15.30
N ALA A 587 -14.53 14.51 -15.24
CA ALA A 587 -14.46 15.95 -15.13
C ALA A 587 -13.74 16.41 -13.84
N GLU A 588 -14.04 15.82 -12.68
CA GLU A 588 -13.33 16.10 -11.42
C GLU A 588 -11.82 15.83 -11.55
N ALA A 589 -11.43 14.73 -12.21
CA ALA A 589 -10.03 14.40 -12.43
C ALA A 589 -9.34 15.38 -13.38
N LEU A 590 -9.98 15.77 -14.48
CA LEU A 590 -9.47 16.76 -15.43
C LEU A 590 -9.30 18.14 -14.76
N ILE A 591 -10.28 18.58 -13.97
CA ILE A 591 -10.20 19.83 -13.20
C ILE A 591 -8.98 19.82 -12.28
N LYS A 592 -8.76 18.71 -11.56
CA LYS A 592 -7.62 18.58 -10.65
C LYS A 592 -6.28 18.51 -11.38
N ASN A 593 -6.25 17.99 -12.61
CA ASN A 593 -5.08 18.00 -13.46
C ASN A 593 -4.82 19.34 -14.19
N ASN A 594 -5.63 20.37 -13.93
CA ASN A 594 -5.64 21.67 -14.61
C ASN A 594 -6.02 21.61 -16.11
N GLU A 595 -6.81 20.61 -16.51
CA GLU A 595 -7.36 20.45 -17.86
C GLU A 595 -8.84 20.92 -17.91
N SER A 596 -9.05 22.20 -17.60
CA SER A 596 -10.39 22.78 -17.41
C SER A 596 -11.27 22.74 -18.67
N ASP A 597 -10.71 23.00 -19.85
CA ASP A 597 -11.47 23.05 -21.11
C ASP A 597 -12.11 21.70 -21.47
N GLU A 598 -11.36 20.61 -21.27
CA GLU A 598 -11.88 19.25 -21.49
C GLU A 598 -12.92 18.88 -20.43
N ALA A 599 -12.67 19.25 -19.17
CA ALA A 599 -13.62 19.01 -18.10
C ALA A 599 -14.98 19.67 -18.37
N LEU A 600 -14.99 20.93 -18.84
CA LEU A 600 -16.21 21.66 -19.17
C LEU A 600 -17.03 20.97 -20.27
N LYS A 601 -16.37 20.45 -21.32
CA LYS A 601 -17.03 19.68 -22.40
C LYS A 601 -17.73 18.44 -21.85
N ILE A 602 -17.05 17.68 -20.98
CA ILE A 602 -17.64 16.48 -20.37
C ILE A 602 -18.83 16.83 -19.47
N LEU A 603 -18.73 17.93 -18.71
CA LEU A 603 -19.81 18.41 -17.84
C LEU A 603 -21.05 18.86 -18.62
N ASP A 604 -20.90 19.38 -19.84
CA ASP A 604 -22.03 19.73 -20.72
C ASP A 604 -22.86 18.54 -21.16
N GLU A 605 -22.27 17.35 -21.17
CA GLU A 605 -22.98 16.13 -21.56
C GLU A 605 -23.74 15.45 -20.42
N VAL A 606 -23.69 15.98 -19.19
CA VAL A 606 -24.41 15.45 -18.03
C VAL A 606 -25.89 15.88 -18.12
N LYS A 607 -26.81 14.92 -18.20
CA LYS A 607 -28.25 15.20 -18.45
C LYS A 607 -29.18 14.85 -17.29
N SER A 608 -28.80 13.89 -16.45
CA SER A 608 -29.61 13.45 -15.31
C SER A 608 -29.79 14.57 -14.29
N LYS A 609 -31.04 14.86 -13.92
CA LYS A 609 -31.37 15.86 -12.90
C LYS A 609 -30.61 15.64 -11.58
N LYS A 610 -30.34 14.38 -11.21
CA LYS A 610 -29.56 14.00 -10.01
C LYS A 610 -28.13 14.56 -10.04
N TYR A 611 -27.48 14.48 -11.20
CA TYR A 611 -26.06 14.82 -11.38
C TYR A 611 -25.85 16.22 -11.98
N LEU A 612 -26.86 16.76 -12.66
CA LEU A 612 -26.83 18.07 -13.31
C LEU A 612 -26.51 19.19 -12.32
N LYS A 613 -27.05 19.13 -11.10
CA LYS A 613 -26.77 20.09 -10.04
C LYS A 613 -25.27 20.11 -9.66
N VAL A 614 -24.69 18.93 -9.46
CA VAL A 614 -23.25 18.78 -9.13
C VAL A 614 -22.39 19.23 -10.30
N ALA A 615 -22.74 18.84 -11.53
CA ALA A 615 -22.07 19.28 -12.74
C ALA A 615 -22.08 20.81 -12.87
N THR A 616 -23.24 21.43 -12.65
CA THR A 616 -23.40 22.89 -12.70
C THR A 616 -22.52 23.59 -11.68
N LEU A 617 -22.48 23.09 -10.45
CA LEU A 617 -21.63 23.65 -9.41
C LEU A 617 -20.13 23.50 -9.78
N LEU A 618 -19.70 22.33 -10.27
CA LEU A 618 -18.33 22.11 -10.72
C LEU A 618 -17.95 23.07 -11.85
N LYS A 619 -18.81 23.22 -12.89
CA LYS A 619 -18.61 24.20 -13.96
C LYS A 619 -18.46 25.62 -13.40
N GLY A 620 -19.34 26.01 -12.47
CA GLY A 620 -19.27 27.30 -11.81
C GLY A 620 -17.96 27.50 -11.03
N LYS A 621 -17.48 26.49 -10.29
CA LYS A 621 -16.19 26.54 -9.57
C LYS A 621 -15.00 26.63 -10.54
N VAL A 622 -15.04 25.94 -11.68
CA VAL A 622 -14.02 26.06 -12.75
C VAL A 622 -14.00 27.47 -13.31
N TYR A 623 -15.15 27.99 -13.72
CA TYR A 623 -15.26 29.36 -14.23
C TYR A 623 -14.84 30.39 -13.19
N LEU A 624 -15.16 30.21 -11.90
CA LEU A 624 -14.69 31.10 -10.84
C LEU A 624 -13.16 31.12 -10.72
N ALA A 625 -12.51 29.97 -10.93
CA ALA A 625 -11.05 29.86 -10.89
C ALA A 625 -10.38 30.52 -12.12
N GLU A 626 -11.02 30.47 -13.28
CA GLU A 626 -10.52 31.09 -14.53
C GLU A 626 -10.82 32.60 -14.60
N ASN A 627 -12.08 32.97 -14.40
CA ASN A 627 -12.58 34.33 -14.39
C ASN A 627 -13.76 34.45 -13.41
N LYS A 628 -13.49 35.09 -12.28
CA LYS A 628 -14.43 35.29 -11.19
C LYS A 628 -15.78 35.86 -11.63
N GLU A 629 -15.80 36.85 -12.53
CA GLU A 629 -17.05 37.48 -12.98
C GLU A 629 -17.87 36.53 -13.85
N LEU A 630 -17.21 35.80 -14.75
CA LEU A 630 -17.86 34.77 -15.59
C LEU A 630 -18.46 33.67 -14.74
N GLY A 631 -17.70 33.15 -13.77
CA GLY A 631 -18.16 32.11 -12.85
C GLY A 631 -19.35 32.53 -11.99
N GLN A 632 -19.33 33.76 -11.46
CA GLN A 632 -20.47 34.31 -10.72
C GLN A 632 -21.71 34.46 -11.60
N ASN A 633 -21.57 35.03 -12.79
CA ASN A 633 -22.71 35.21 -13.70
C ASN A 633 -23.33 33.87 -14.11
N PHE A 634 -22.50 32.85 -14.36
CA PHE A 634 -22.96 31.49 -14.59
C PHE A 634 -23.70 30.91 -13.37
N LEU A 635 -23.13 31.04 -12.18
CA LEU A 635 -23.71 30.54 -10.94
C LEU A 635 -24.99 31.28 -10.53
N ARG A 636 -25.14 32.57 -10.84
CA ARG A 636 -26.39 33.31 -10.62
C ARG A 636 -27.52 32.77 -11.48
N LYS A 637 -27.26 32.49 -12.77
CA LYS A 637 -28.23 31.80 -13.64
C LYS A 637 -28.54 30.39 -13.13
N ALA A 638 -27.52 29.67 -12.65
CA ALA A 638 -27.72 28.36 -12.02
C ALA A 638 -28.57 28.44 -10.74
N ALA A 639 -28.40 29.49 -9.94
CA ALA A 639 -29.19 29.71 -8.73
C ALA A 639 -30.67 29.99 -9.02
N GLU A 640 -31.00 30.52 -10.21
CA GLU A 640 -32.38 30.65 -10.67
C GLU A 640 -33.01 29.30 -11.05
N LEU A 641 -32.20 28.37 -11.58
CA LEU A 641 -32.61 27.02 -11.92
C LEU A 641 -32.72 26.11 -10.68
N PHE A 642 -31.77 26.25 -9.76
CA PHE A 642 -31.66 25.48 -8.52
C PHE A 642 -31.94 26.37 -7.29
N LYS A 643 -33.13 26.98 -7.25
CA LYS A 643 -33.51 27.98 -6.21
C LYS A 643 -33.31 27.46 -4.79
N ASP A 644 -33.46 26.17 -4.57
CA ASP A 644 -33.35 25.59 -3.24
C ASP A 644 -31.93 25.19 -2.84
N ASP A 645 -30.94 25.31 -3.73
CA ASP A 645 -29.58 24.93 -3.41
C ASP A 645 -28.77 26.06 -2.76
N ILE A 646 -28.43 25.85 -1.50
CA ILE A 646 -27.70 26.82 -0.68
C ILE A 646 -26.24 27.00 -1.12
N GLU A 647 -25.61 25.95 -1.65
CA GLU A 647 -24.19 25.99 -2.03
C GLU A 647 -24.00 26.76 -3.34
N ILE A 648 -24.81 26.51 -4.37
CA ILE A 648 -24.83 27.30 -5.61
C ILE A 648 -25.10 28.77 -5.28
N TYR A 649 -26.06 29.06 -4.37
CA TYR A 649 -26.34 30.44 -3.95
C TYR A 649 -25.15 31.09 -3.24
N PHE A 650 -24.41 30.35 -2.41
CA PHE A 650 -23.18 30.81 -1.77
C PHE A 650 -22.13 31.21 -2.80
N TYR A 651 -21.78 30.32 -3.74
CA TYR A 651 -20.75 30.60 -4.75
C TYR A 651 -21.19 31.65 -5.79
N ALA A 652 -22.49 31.77 -6.08
CA ALA A 652 -23.04 32.83 -6.93
C ALA A 652 -22.85 34.25 -6.34
N ASN A 653 -22.64 34.34 -5.03
CA ASN A 653 -22.47 35.58 -4.28
C ASN A 653 -21.13 35.60 -3.51
N ILE A 654 -20.10 34.95 -4.06
CA ILE A 654 -18.82 34.73 -3.37
C ILE A 654 -18.11 36.03 -2.91
N ASP A 655 -18.42 37.19 -3.49
CA ASP A 655 -17.90 38.49 -3.04
C ASP A 655 -18.43 38.93 -1.68
N ASN A 656 -19.64 38.50 -1.35
CA ASN A 656 -20.34 38.92 -0.15
C ASN A 656 -20.12 37.96 1.03
N ILE A 657 -19.31 36.90 0.89
CA ILE A 657 -19.19 35.85 1.91
C ILE A 657 -18.67 36.39 3.25
N LYS A 658 -17.89 37.49 3.25
CA LYS A 658 -17.41 38.18 4.46
C LYS A 658 -18.40 39.19 5.03
N ASN A 659 -19.48 39.52 4.32
CA ASN A 659 -20.49 40.48 4.77
C ASN A 659 -21.43 39.83 5.80
N GLU A 660 -21.64 40.50 6.94
CA GLU A 660 -22.54 40.04 8.01
C GLU A 660 -24.00 39.88 7.55
N GLU A 661 -24.53 40.82 6.76
CA GLU A 661 -25.91 40.75 6.27
C GLU A 661 -26.11 39.53 5.37
N PHE A 662 -25.11 39.22 4.53
CA PHE A 662 -25.16 38.02 3.68
C PHE A 662 -25.13 36.73 4.50
N LYS A 663 -24.36 36.68 5.59
CA LYS A 663 -24.37 35.55 6.53
C LYS A 663 -25.74 35.33 7.15
N GLU A 664 -26.46 36.40 7.51
CA GLU A 664 -27.84 36.27 7.99
C GLU A 664 -28.80 35.77 6.91
N VAL A 665 -28.66 36.24 5.67
CA VAL A 665 -29.46 35.77 4.54
C VAL A 665 -29.26 34.27 4.32
N LEU A 666 -28.01 33.79 4.34
CA LEU A 666 -27.69 32.36 4.25
C LEU A 666 -28.33 31.56 5.39
N ALA A 667 -28.22 32.04 6.62
CA ALA A 667 -28.80 31.38 7.79
C ALA A 667 -30.34 31.29 7.72
N LYS A 668 -31.00 32.34 7.21
CA LYS A 668 -32.46 32.37 6.99
C LYS A 668 -32.91 31.47 5.85
N ARG A 669 -32.10 31.34 4.79
CA ARG A 669 -32.39 30.49 3.62
C ARG A 669 -32.21 29.00 3.90
N ALA A 670 -31.28 28.64 4.79
CA ALA A 670 -31.02 27.24 5.13
C ALA A 670 -32.26 26.56 5.73
N LYS A 671 -32.68 25.44 5.13
CA LYS A 671 -33.92 24.75 5.51
C LYS A 671 -33.78 24.00 6.83
N ASP A 672 -32.60 23.42 7.06
CA ASP A 672 -32.29 22.53 8.16
C ASP A 672 -30.80 22.61 8.56
N ALA A 673 -30.40 21.80 9.55
CA ALA A 673 -29.01 21.71 10.01
C ALA A 673 -28.05 21.21 8.91
N LYS A 674 -28.54 20.41 7.95
CA LYS A 674 -27.74 19.89 6.83
C LYS A 674 -27.31 21.02 5.90
N ASP A 675 -28.20 21.95 5.56
CA ASP A 675 -27.86 23.12 4.75
C ASP A 675 -26.89 24.07 5.47
N LEU A 676 -27.09 24.33 6.77
CA LEU A 676 -26.16 25.13 7.58
C LEU A 676 -24.77 24.49 7.64
N THR A 677 -24.70 23.16 7.73
CA THR A 677 -23.44 22.41 7.71
C THR A 677 -22.74 22.50 6.35
N LYS A 678 -23.48 22.46 5.23
CA LYS A 678 -22.89 22.70 3.90
C LYS A 678 -22.30 24.09 3.78
N ILE A 679 -23.00 25.11 4.29
CA ILE A 679 -22.48 26.49 4.34
C ILE A 679 -21.19 26.54 5.16
N ALA A 680 -21.16 25.90 6.33
CA ALA A 680 -19.98 25.83 7.17
C ALA A 680 -18.78 25.23 6.43
N TRP A 681 -18.98 24.12 5.71
CA TRP A 681 -17.94 23.53 4.87
C TRP A 681 -17.52 24.45 3.70
N ALA A 682 -18.46 25.15 3.06
CA ALA A 682 -18.12 26.11 2.01
C ALA A 682 -17.27 27.27 2.54
N TYR A 683 -17.52 27.75 3.77
CA TYR A 683 -16.66 28.73 4.44
C TYR A 683 -15.26 28.17 4.74
N ALA A 684 -15.17 26.94 5.26
CA ALA A 684 -13.89 26.28 5.53
C ALA A 684 -13.07 26.07 4.24
N GLU A 685 -13.69 25.68 3.12
CA GLU A 685 -13.04 25.55 1.80
C GLU A 685 -12.45 26.89 1.29
N ASN A 686 -13.04 28.02 1.70
CA ASN A 686 -12.57 29.36 1.35
C ASN A 686 -11.62 29.97 2.39
N ASN A 687 -11.09 29.16 3.31
CA ASN A 687 -10.18 29.57 4.39
C ASN A 687 -10.77 30.63 5.35
N LEU A 688 -12.08 30.57 5.57
CA LEU A 688 -12.82 31.43 6.51
C LEU A 688 -13.26 30.60 7.72
N GLN A 689 -12.28 30.32 8.59
CA GLN A 689 -12.42 29.33 9.66
C GLN A 689 -13.39 29.78 10.75
N ASP A 690 -13.34 31.05 11.15
CA ASP A 690 -14.21 31.57 12.22
C ASP A 690 -15.68 31.56 11.79
N GLU A 691 -15.96 31.93 10.54
CA GLU A 691 -17.30 31.84 9.95
C GLU A 691 -17.76 30.38 9.85
N ALA A 692 -16.89 29.46 9.44
CA ALA A 692 -17.21 28.03 9.38
C ALA A 692 -17.63 27.50 10.75
N LEU A 693 -16.87 27.80 11.81
CA LEU A 693 -17.18 27.41 13.19
C LEU A 693 -18.54 27.95 13.63
N SER A 694 -18.84 29.22 13.35
CA SER A 694 -20.13 29.84 13.67
C SER A 694 -21.32 29.15 12.98
N PHE A 695 -21.18 28.75 11.71
CA PHE A 695 -22.25 28.04 11.01
C PHE A 695 -22.43 26.60 11.48
N PHE A 696 -21.38 25.92 11.93
CA PHE A 696 -21.54 24.62 12.61
C PHE A 696 -22.31 24.76 13.92
N GLU A 697 -22.03 25.78 14.74
CA GLU A 697 -22.78 26.06 15.97
C GLU A 697 -24.26 26.33 15.67
N LYS A 698 -24.56 27.19 14.68
CA LYS A 698 -25.95 27.42 14.23
C LYS A 698 -26.64 26.13 13.75
N ALA A 699 -25.91 25.23 13.10
CA ALA A 699 -26.46 23.94 12.68
C ALA A 699 -26.80 23.06 13.89
N ILE A 700 -25.98 23.06 14.93
CA ILE A 700 -26.23 22.35 16.20
C ILE A 700 -27.41 22.98 16.95
N ASP A 701 -27.54 24.30 16.97
CA ASP A 701 -28.68 24.99 17.59
C ASP A 701 -30.00 24.67 16.87
N LYS A 702 -29.94 24.48 15.54
CA LYS A 702 -31.09 24.12 14.71
C LYS A 702 -31.55 22.68 14.96
N ASP A 703 -30.60 21.77 15.16
CA ASP A 703 -30.85 20.36 15.49
C ASP A 703 -29.71 19.82 16.37
N GLU A 704 -29.96 19.79 17.68
CA GLU A 704 -28.96 19.36 18.66
C GLU A 704 -28.51 17.90 18.45
N LYS A 705 -29.30 17.07 17.77
CA LYS A 705 -28.98 15.66 17.52
C LYS A 705 -28.17 15.46 16.24
N TYR A 706 -27.96 16.52 15.45
CA TYR A 706 -27.30 16.44 14.16
C TYR A 706 -25.78 16.21 14.29
N TYR A 707 -25.39 14.94 14.24
CA TYR A 707 -24.01 14.50 14.39
C TYR A 707 -23.02 15.13 13.39
N PRO A 708 -23.34 15.28 12.08
CA PRO A 708 -22.39 15.83 11.12
C PRO A 708 -21.93 17.26 11.44
N ALA A 709 -22.77 18.10 12.06
CA ALA A 709 -22.36 19.43 12.49
C ALA A 709 -21.43 19.38 13.71
N LYS A 710 -21.74 18.53 14.71
CA LYS A 710 -20.88 18.35 15.89
C LYS A 710 -19.50 17.82 15.52
N PHE A 711 -19.46 16.79 14.67
CA PHE A 711 -18.20 16.24 14.15
C PHE A 711 -17.46 17.28 13.29
N GLY A 712 -18.16 17.97 12.38
CA GLY A 712 -17.59 19.02 11.55
C GLY A 712 -16.98 20.18 12.34
N LEU A 713 -17.63 20.60 13.43
CA LEU A 713 -17.11 21.58 14.38
C LEU A 713 -15.80 21.11 15.02
N ALA A 714 -15.79 19.90 15.61
CA ALA A 714 -14.61 19.33 16.25
C ALA A 714 -13.45 19.16 15.26
N GLN A 715 -13.74 18.69 14.05
CA GLN A 715 -12.76 18.52 12.97
C GLN A 715 -12.16 19.86 12.52
N ASN A 716 -12.98 20.90 12.35
CA ASN A 716 -12.49 22.22 11.93
C ASN A 716 -11.68 22.92 13.03
N LEU A 717 -12.04 22.75 14.31
CA LEU A 717 -11.20 23.19 15.41
C LEU A 717 -9.84 22.47 15.38
N ALA A 718 -9.83 21.15 15.14
CA ALA A 718 -8.59 20.39 15.05
C ALA A 718 -7.71 20.84 13.87
N MET A 719 -8.29 21.08 12.69
CA MET A 719 -7.57 21.59 11.52
C MET A 719 -6.98 23.00 11.75
N ASP A 720 -7.59 23.79 12.63
CA ASP A 720 -7.08 25.09 13.07
C ASP A 720 -6.06 24.98 14.24
N ASN A 721 -5.62 23.76 14.58
CA ASN A 721 -4.73 23.46 15.71
C ASN A 721 -5.23 23.97 17.08
N LYS A 722 -6.55 24.04 17.26
CA LYS A 722 -7.20 24.47 18.52
C LYS A 722 -7.36 23.29 19.47
N ILE A 723 -6.76 23.37 20.67
CA ILE A 723 -6.81 22.29 21.68
C ILE A 723 -8.24 22.04 22.18
N GLU A 724 -9.13 23.04 22.09
CA GLU A 724 -10.55 22.89 22.45
C GLU A 724 -11.23 21.76 21.69
N ALA A 725 -10.74 21.40 20.49
CA ALA A 725 -11.23 20.27 19.72
C ALA A 725 -11.24 18.95 20.51
N VAL A 726 -10.26 18.73 21.40
CA VAL A 726 -10.14 17.53 22.22
C VAL A 726 -11.40 17.34 23.07
N SER A 727 -11.88 18.41 23.73
CA SER A 727 -13.09 18.36 24.55
C SER A 727 -14.33 17.99 23.72
N LYS A 728 -14.42 18.50 22.48
CA LYS A 728 -15.53 18.19 21.56
C LYS A 728 -15.50 16.74 21.09
N PHE A 729 -14.31 16.18 20.84
CA PHE A 729 -14.18 14.74 20.56
C PHE A 729 -14.52 13.88 21.78
N ASP A 730 -14.12 14.28 22.99
CA ASP A 730 -14.46 13.57 24.23
C ASP A 730 -15.96 13.54 24.48
N ASP A 731 -16.68 14.64 24.19
CA ASP A 731 -18.13 14.67 24.28
C ASP A 731 -18.81 13.70 23.31
N LEU A 732 -18.30 13.58 22.08
CA LEU A 732 -18.80 12.62 21.10
C LEU A 732 -18.47 11.17 21.52
N LEU A 733 -17.26 10.92 22.03
CA LEU A 733 -16.81 9.61 22.49
C LEU A 733 -17.64 9.05 23.67
N LYS A 734 -18.33 9.90 24.44
CA LYS A 734 -19.30 9.44 25.46
C LYS A 734 -20.45 8.62 24.86
N SER A 735 -20.90 8.99 23.66
CA SER A 735 -21.98 8.28 22.94
C SER A 735 -21.43 7.26 21.94
N PHE A 736 -20.20 7.45 21.46
CA PHE A 736 -19.53 6.56 20.51
C PHE A 736 -18.17 6.11 21.07
N PRO A 737 -18.16 5.27 22.13
CA PRO A 737 -16.92 4.79 22.71
C PRO A 737 -16.14 3.97 21.68
N ASN A 738 -14.82 4.09 21.67
CA ASN A 738 -13.92 3.38 20.75
C ASN A 738 -14.12 3.70 19.26
N ASP A 739 -14.82 4.78 18.92
CA ASP A 739 -14.96 5.21 17.53
C ASP A 739 -13.59 5.58 16.93
N TYR A 740 -13.22 4.90 15.84
CA TYR A 740 -11.92 5.06 15.20
C TYR A 740 -11.68 6.50 14.77
N GLN A 741 -12.67 7.13 14.12
CA GLN A 741 -12.50 8.43 13.51
C GLN A 741 -12.33 9.50 14.59
N LEU A 742 -13.14 9.45 15.65
CA LEU A 742 -13.04 10.38 16.78
C LEU A 742 -11.69 10.27 17.50
N LEU A 743 -11.26 9.04 17.82
CA LEU A 743 -9.96 8.80 18.45
C LEU A 743 -8.79 9.22 17.55
N LEU A 744 -8.85 8.93 16.26
CA LEU A 744 -7.81 9.33 15.30
C LEU A 744 -7.64 10.85 15.23
N TRP A 745 -8.75 11.60 15.17
CA TRP A 745 -8.71 13.07 15.18
C TRP A 745 -8.23 13.62 16.52
N LYS A 746 -8.67 13.05 17.65
CA LYS A 746 -8.16 13.39 18.99
C LYS A 746 -6.64 13.20 19.07
N GLY A 747 -6.13 12.05 18.64
CA GLY A 747 -4.69 11.76 18.59
C GLY A 747 -3.92 12.78 17.74
N ARG A 748 -4.45 13.13 16.55
CA ARG A 748 -3.84 14.12 15.65
C ARG A 748 -3.75 15.51 16.27
N VAL A 749 -4.85 16.03 16.82
CA VAL A 749 -4.84 17.38 17.40
C VAL A 749 -3.93 17.46 18.63
N LEU A 750 -3.88 16.42 19.47
CA LEU A 750 -2.92 16.32 20.57
C LEU A 750 -1.48 16.35 20.05
N GLY A 751 -1.19 15.63 18.96
CA GLY A 751 0.11 15.65 18.30
C GLY A 751 0.47 17.03 17.74
N TRP A 752 -0.43 17.68 17.01
CA TRP A 752 -0.20 19.00 16.42
C TRP A 752 -0.06 20.13 17.47
N THR A 753 -0.75 19.99 18.59
CA THR A 753 -0.66 20.91 19.75
C THR A 753 0.47 20.55 20.73
N LYS A 754 1.28 19.52 20.41
CA LYS A 754 2.47 19.07 21.16
C LYS A 754 2.19 18.38 22.50
N HIS A 755 0.99 17.88 22.69
CA HIS A 755 0.65 16.96 23.78
C HIS A 755 1.02 15.53 23.36
N PHE A 756 2.31 15.31 23.09
CA PHE A 756 2.79 14.09 22.41
C PHE A 756 2.52 12.80 23.20
N LYS A 757 2.66 12.83 24.53
CA LYS A 757 2.39 11.65 25.38
C LYS A 757 0.92 11.23 25.32
N GLU A 758 0.01 12.18 25.52
CA GLU A 758 -1.44 11.94 25.44
C GLU A 758 -1.86 11.49 24.03
N SER A 759 -1.24 12.06 22.99
CA SER A 759 -1.43 11.62 21.60
C SER A 759 -1.02 10.15 21.41
N ILE A 760 0.14 9.75 21.92
CA ILE A 760 0.64 8.36 21.87
C ILE A 760 -0.31 7.42 22.61
N GLU A 761 -0.81 7.80 23.78
CA GLU A 761 -1.80 7.00 24.54
C GLU A 761 -3.09 6.77 23.75
N VAL A 762 -3.59 7.80 23.06
CA VAL A 762 -4.76 7.66 22.17
C VAL A 762 -4.48 6.69 21.01
N TYR A 763 -3.28 6.72 20.43
CA TYR A 763 -2.90 5.74 19.41
C TYR A 763 -2.74 4.33 19.98
N ASP A 764 -2.28 4.18 21.22
CA ASP A 764 -2.23 2.87 21.89
C ASP A 764 -3.61 2.28 22.12
N ILE A 765 -4.62 3.11 22.44
CA ILE A 765 -6.02 2.67 22.47
C ILE A 765 -6.43 2.14 21.09
N LEU A 766 -6.17 2.87 20.01
CA LEU A 766 -6.50 2.43 18.64
C LEU A 766 -5.77 1.11 18.26
N LEU A 767 -4.49 0.97 18.60
CA LEU A 767 -3.72 -0.24 18.35
C LEU A 767 -4.15 -1.42 19.23
N SER A 768 -4.77 -1.18 20.39
CA SER A 768 -5.38 -2.25 21.19
C SER A 768 -6.65 -2.81 20.52
N LEU A 769 -7.38 -1.96 19.77
CA LEU A 769 -8.56 -2.36 19.00
C LEU A 769 -8.17 -3.07 17.69
N ASN A 770 -7.11 -2.60 17.02
CA ASN A 770 -6.55 -3.23 15.82
C ASN A 770 -5.01 -3.12 15.80
N PRO A 771 -4.28 -4.17 16.21
CA PRO A 771 -2.81 -4.12 16.35
C PRO A 771 -2.00 -3.89 15.08
N ASN A 772 -2.61 -4.14 13.91
CA ASN A 772 -1.96 -4.12 12.60
C ASN A 772 -2.47 -2.99 11.71
N ASP A 773 -3.16 -1.99 12.26
CA ASP A 773 -3.63 -0.84 11.47
C ASP A 773 -2.44 0.04 11.00
N PRO A 774 -2.13 0.06 9.70
CA PRO A 774 -0.94 0.73 9.19
C PRO A 774 -1.02 2.26 9.31
N GLN A 775 -2.23 2.83 9.30
CA GLN A 775 -2.41 4.27 9.45
C GLN A 775 -2.08 4.69 10.88
N VAL A 776 -2.58 3.95 11.87
CA VAL A 776 -2.36 4.27 13.28
C VAL A 776 -0.89 4.06 13.67
N ILE A 777 -0.26 2.98 13.20
CA ILE A 777 1.17 2.72 13.39
C ILE A 777 2.00 3.91 12.88
N ARG A 778 1.71 4.38 11.65
CA ARG A 778 2.42 5.50 11.03
C ARG A 778 2.26 6.80 11.82
N GLU A 779 1.04 7.14 12.23
CA GLU A 779 0.75 8.37 12.97
C GLU A 779 1.42 8.36 14.36
N LYS A 780 1.37 7.23 15.08
CA LYS A 780 2.10 7.06 16.35
C LYS A 780 3.61 7.23 16.16
N ALA A 781 4.19 6.60 15.13
CA ALA A 781 5.61 6.70 14.84
C ALA A 781 6.05 8.14 14.51
N ARG A 782 5.22 8.89 13.77
CA ARG A 782 5.43 10.33 13.49
C ARG A 782 5.41 11.18 14.75
N VAL A 783 4.41 10.98 15.61
CA VAL A 783 4.31 11.72 16.88
C VAL A 783 5.49 11.40 17.80
N ALA A 784 5.92 10.15 17.90
CA ALA A 784 7.13 9.78 18.64
C ALA A 784 8.40 10.46 18.07
N ALA A 785 8.51 10.59 16.74
CA ALA A 785 9.61 11.34 16.12
C ALA A 785 9.53 12.85 16.43
N TRP A 786 8.33 13.43 16.48
CA TRP A 786 8.12 14.83 16.87
C TRP A 786 8.45 15.06 18.36
N ASP A 787 8.13 14.09 19.23
CA ASP A 787 8.52 14.04 20.65
C ASP A 787 10.03 13.82 20.86
N LYS A 788 10.79 13.64 19.77
CA LYS A 788 12.23 13.30 19.77
C LYS A 788 12.56 11.95 20.40
N ASN A 789 11.57 11.08 20.59
CA ASN A 789 11.75 9.70 20.99
C ASN A 789 11.95 8.81 19.75
N ILE A 790 13.16 8.84 19.20
CA ILE A 790 13.48 8.11 17.96
C ILE A 790 13.41 6.59 18.13
N GLU A 791 13.73 6.07 19.32
CA GLU A 791 13.71 4.63 19.59
C GLU A 791 12.29 4.08 19.47
N LEU A 792 11.33 4.72 20.14
CA LEU A 792 9.91 4.36 20.04
C LEU A 792 9.38 4.54 18.61
N SER A 793 9.82 5.58 17.90
CA SER A 793 9.42 5.82 16.50
C SER A 793 9.85 4.67 15.58
N LEU A 794 11.12 4.26 15.67
CA LEU A 794 11.67 3.16 14.85
C LEU A 794 11.04 1.82 15.22
N GLU A 795 10.89 1.53 16.52
CA GLU A 795 10.22 0.31 16.99
C GLU A 795 8.78 0.24 16.48
N THR A 796 8.05 1.36 16.53
CA THR A 796 6.67 1.43 16.05
C THR A 796 6.60 1.17 14.54
N TYR A 797 7.50 1.77 13.73
CA TYR A 797 7.56 1.48 12.30
C TYR A 797 7.87 0.01 12.00
N ASP A 798 8.83 -0.60 12.71
CA ASP A 798 9.24 -1.99 12.50
C ASP A 798 8.11 -3.00 12.75
N ARG A 799 7.09 -2.65 13.53
CA ARG A 799 5.88 -3.49 13.71
C ARG A 799 5.11 -3.72 12.40
N ALA A 800 5.04 -2.73 11.51
CA ALA A 800 4.33 -2.87 10.22
C ALA A 800 5.16 -3.66 9.18
N LEU A 801 6.46 -3.83 9.43
CA LEU A 801 7.39 -4.50 8.52
C LEU A 801 7.52 -6.01 8.78
N LYS A 802 6.85 -6.55 9.81
CA LYS A 802 6.94 -7.95 10.24
C LYS A 802 5.54 -8.60 10.35
N PRO A 803 5.31 -9.79 9.75
CA PRO A 803 6.18 -10.49 8.80
C PRO A 803 6.33 -9.71 7.48
N GLY A 804 7.38 -9.97 6.71
CA GLY A 804 7.57 -9.35 5.39
C GLY A 804 6.64 -9.95 4.32
N VAL A 805 6.13 -9.12 3.41
CA VAL A 805 5.29 -9.56 2.27
C VAL A 805 5.96 -10.63 1.39
N ASP A 806 7.28 -10.69 1.36
CA ASP A 806 8.03 -11.71 0.62
C ASP A 806 7.74 -13.14 1.11
N ILE A 807 7.40 -13.33 2.41
CA ILE A 807 7.00 -14.63 2.96
C ILE A 807 5.65 -15.05 2.37
N ASP A 808 4.66 -14.16 2.43
CA ASP A 808 3.32 -14.40 1.90
C ASP A 808 3.33 -14.56 0.37
N LEU A 809 4.25 -13.87 -0.32
CA LEU A 809 4.47 -14.02 -1.75
C LEU A 809 5.15 -15.36 -2.08
N TYR A 810 6.16 -15.79 -1.32
CA TYR A 810 6.80 -17.10 -1.46
C TYR A 810 5.76 -18.21 -1.34
N GLU A 811 4.92 -18.17 -0.30
CA GLU A 811 3.84 -19.13 -0.08
C GLU A 811 2.81 -19.12 -1.22
N SER A 812 2.45 -17.93 -1.71
CA SER A 812 1.49 -17.79 -2.80
C SER A 812 2.05 -18.26 -4.15
N LEU A 813 3.37 -18.31 -4.32
CA LEU A 813 4.06 -18.72 -5.54
C LEU A 813 4.62 -20.15 -5.49
N LEU A 814 4.72 -20.78 -4.31
CA LEU A 814 5.22 -22.17 -4.12
C LEU A 814 4.70 -23.18 -5.16
N PRO A 815 3.39 -23.21 -5.52
CA PRO A 815 2.86 -24.20 -6.47
C PRO A 815 3.40 -24.08 -7.90
N VAL A 816 3.88 -22.90 -8.30
CA VAL A 816 4.37 -22.62 -9.67
C VAL A 816 5.86 -22.26 -9.66
N GLY A 817 6.38 -21.92 -8.49
CA GLY A 817 7.65 -21.26 -8.28
C GLY A 817 8.86 -22.10 -8.69
N SER A 818 8.90 -23.41 -8.41
CA SER A 818 9.99 -24.31 -8.84
C SER A 818 9.86 -24.82 -10.27
N GLU A 819 8.69 -24.59 -10.89
CA GLU A 819 8.36 -25.02 -12.26
C GLU A 819 8.81 -23.99 -13.31
N ILE A 820 8.94 -22.72 -12.93
CA ILE A 820 9.46 -21.67 -13.81
C ILE A 820 10.98 -21.81 -13.93
N SER A 821 11.49 -22.26 -15.07
CA SER A 821 12.93 -22.46 -15.27
C SER A 821 13.72 -21.19 -15.60
N ASP A 822 13.07 -20.02 -15.72
CA ASP A 822 13.78 -18.76 -15.97
C ASP A 822 14.78 -18.48 -14.82
N PRO A 823 16.10 -18.39 -15.09
CA PRO A 823 17.10 -18.24 -14.05
C PRO A 823 16.99 -16.91 -13.28
N ARG A 824 16.45 -15.86 -13.90
CA ARG A 824 16.19 -14.58 -13.24
C ARG A 824 15.02 -14.75 -12.27
N PHE A 825 13.96 -15.45 -12.68
CA PHE A 825 12.85 -15.78 -11.79
C PHE A 825 13.27 -16.69 -10.64
N GLN A 826 14.03 -17.78 -10.84
CA GLN A 826 14.48 -18.64 -9.73
C GLN A 826 15.40 -17.91 -8.75
N LYS A 827 16.23 -16.97 -9.25
CA LYS A 827 17.01 -16.08 -8.38
C LYS A 827 16.09 -15.20 -7.54
N ASP A 828 15.09 -14.57 -8.15
CA ASP A 828 14.14 -13.69 -7.47
C ASP A 828 13.20 -14.45 -6.52
N PHE A 829 12.78 -15.67 -6.88
CA PHE A 829 11.95 -16.57 -6.08
C PHE A 829 12.71 -17.10 -4.84
N LYS A 830 14.02 -17.35 -4.96
CA LYS A 830 14.87 -17.71 -3.81
C LYS A 830 15.07 -16.54 -2.84
N ILE A 831 15.17 -15.30 -3.35
CA ILE A 831 15.27 -14.09 -2.50
C ILE A 831 14.07 -13.98 -1.55
N LEU A 832 12.86 -14.36 -1.99
CA LEU A 832 11.66 -14.35 -1.15
C LEU A 832 11.81 -15.16 0.15
N LYS A 833 12.56 -16.27 0.10
CA LYS A 833 12.84 -17.13 1.26
C LYS A 833 14.06 -16.67 2.07
N ASP A 834 15.10 -16.17 1.40
CA ASP A 834 16.40 -15.90 2.02
C ASP A 834 16.51 -14.51 2.67
N ARG A 835 15.72 -13.50 2.23
CA ARG A 835 15.70 -12.13 2.78
C ARG A 835 14.29 -11.54 2.85
N PRO A 836 13.37 -12.15 3.61
CA PRO A 836 11.95 -11.79 3.54
C PRO A 836 11.66 -10.38 4.09
N MET A 837 11.40 -9.42 3.21
CA MET A 837 10.79 -8.13 3.55
C MET A 837 9.80 -7.76 2.44
N PHE A 838 10.23 -7.02 1.41
CA PHE A 838 9.46 -6.75 0.20
C PHE A 838 10.31 -6.74 -1.10
N PHE A 839 11.61 -7.01 -1.00
CA PHE A 839 12.55 -6.88 -2.12
C PHE A 839 12.34 -7.95 -3.19
N GLY A 840 11.97 -9.19 -2.79
CA GLY A 840 11.65 -10.24 -3.74
C GLY A 840 10.35 -9.93 -4.51
N TYR A 841 9.35 -9.34 -3.85
CA TYR A 841 8.14 -8.81 -4.49
C TYR A 841 8.49 -7.78 -5.57
N GLU A 842 9.36 -6.80 -5.28
CA GLU A 842 9.79 -5.80 -6.28
C GLU A 842 10.52 -6.41 -7.46
N ASN A 843 11.46 -7.33 -7.22
CA ASN A 843 12.19 -7.98 -8.29
C ASN A 843 11.26 -8.76 -9.22
N ILE A 844 10.35 -9.57 -8.66
CA ILE A 844 9.38 -10.34 -9.44
C ILE A 844 8.41 -9.43 -10.19
N LYS A 845 7.93 -8.35 -9.58
CA LYS A 845 7.06 -7.37 -10.24
C LYS A 845 7.76 -6.67 -11.41
N ASN A 846 8.98 -6.18 -11.21
CA ASN A 846 9.70 -5.37 -12.20
C ASN A 846 10.26 -6.20 -13.35
N ASN A 847 10.64 -7.46 -13.10
CA ASN A 847 11.19 -8.35 -14.12
C ASN A 847 10.14 -9.25 -14.77
N LEU A 848 8.85 -9.15 -14.39
CA LEU A 848 7.77 -10.05 -14.82
C LEU A 848 7.69 -10.24 -16.34
N ASP A 849 7.76 -9.14 -17.10
CA ASP A 849 7.69 -9.14 -18.56
C ASP A 849 8.98 -9.64 -19.23
N THR A 850 10.07 -9.72 -18.47
CA THR A 850 11.37 -10.14 -18.98
C THR A 850 11.58 -11.65 -18.84
N TYR A 851 10.91 -12.32 -17.90
CA TYR A 851 11.03 -13.75 -17.64
C TYR A 851 10.49 -14.60 -18.80
N ASP A 852 11.17 -15.70 -19.10
CA ASP A 852 10.71 -16.69 -20.08
C ASP A 852 9.68 -17.63 -19.42
N ILE A 853 8.41 -17.17 -19.38
CA ILE A 853 7.27 -17.83 -18.71
C ILE A 853 6.04 -17.88 -19.61
N SER A 854 5.19 -18.90 -19.42
CA SER A 854 3.94 -19.03 -20.17
C SER A 854 2.90 -17.97 -19.77
N LYS A 855 1.88 -17.74 -20.62
CA LYS A 855 0.77 -16.82 -20.30
C LYS A 855 0.03 -17.23 -19.02
N ASP A 856 -0.12 -18.53 -18.76
CA ASP A 856 -0.80 -19.04 -17.57
C ASP A 856 0.09 -18.88 -16.31
N GLN A 857 1.40 -19.15 -16.43
CA GLN A 857 2.36 -18.88 -15.35
C GLN A 857 2.40 -17.38 -15.01
N LYS A 858 2.46 -16.51 -16.02
CA LYS A 858 2.38 -15.05 -15.84
C LYS A 858 1.10 -14.65 -15.13
N LYS A 859 -0.06 -15.18 -15.53
CA LYS A 859 -1.35 -14.91 -14.87
C LYS A 859 -1.39 -15.38 -13.41
N LEU A 860 -0.78 -16.53 -13.09
CA LEU A 860 -0.66 -17.01 -11.71
C LEU A 860 0.26 -16.12 -10.87
N ILE A 861 1.38 -15.64 -11.44
CA ILE A 861 2.26 -14.67 -10.78
C ILE A 861 1.55 -13.34 -10.56
N GLU A 862 0.85 -12.80 -11.56
CA GLU A 862 0.06 -11.58 -11.43
C GLU A 862 -1.02 -11.70 -10.34
N LYS A 863 -1.67 -12.87 -10.23
CA LYS A 863 -2.63 -13.16 -9.16
C LYS A 863 -1.97 -13.18 -7.78
N ALA A 864 -0.78 -13.75 -7.65
CA ALA A 864 -0.02 -13.80 -6.39
C ALA A 864 0.52 -12.41 -5.99
N LEU A 865 1.06 -11.64 -6.94
CA LEU A 865 1.44 -10.24 -6.72
C LEU A 865 0.23 -9.42 -6.28
N LEU A 866 -0.91 -9.56 -6.96
CA LEU A 866 -2.15 -8.85 -6.63
C LEU A 866 -2.74 -9.27 -5.27
N LYS A 867 -2.53 -10.51 -4.81
CA LYS A 867 -2.94 -10.93 -3.47
C LYS A 867 -2.17 -10.18 -2.37
N ASN A 868 -0.91 -9.85 -2.64
CA ASN A 868 0.06 -9.28 -1.70
C ASN A 868 0.33 -7.78 -1.93
N PHE A 869 -0.39 -7.16 -2.87
CA PHE A 869 -0.18 -5.77 -3.31
C PHE A 869 -0.25 -4.75 -2.18
N ALA A 870 -1.28 -4.82 -1.33
CA ALA A 870 -1.50 -3.82 -0.28
C ALA A 870 -0.39 -3.86 0.76
N MET A 871 -0.02 -5.06 1.20
CA MET A 871 1.04 -5.26 2.19
C MET A 871 2.39 -4.76 1.66
N TYR A 872 2.71 -5.08 0.40
CA TYR A 872 3.89 -4.54 -0.29
C TYR A 872 3.92 -3.00 -0.27
N TYR A 873 2.81 -2.35 -0.68
CA TYR A 873 2.74 -0.89 -0.76
C TYR A 873 2.87 -0.22 0.62
N ILE A 874 2.21 -0.81 1.63
CA ILE A 874 2.29 -0.35 3.01
C ILE A 874 3.72 -0.49 3.53
N GLN A 875 4.34 -1.67 3.40
CA GLN A 875 5.69 -1.93 3.90
C GLN A 875 6.75 -1.07 3.22
N LYS A 876 6.74 -0.96 1.89
CA LYS A 876 7.70 -0.11 1.17
C LYS A 876 7.55 1.36 1.57
N SER A 877 6.32 1.88 1.65
CA SER A 877 6.11 3.28 2.03
C SER A 877 6.51 3.57 3.48
N ILE A 878 6.29 2.62 4.40
CA ILE A 878 6.69 2.75 5.81
C ILE A 878 8.20 2.64 5.96
N ASP A 879 8.86 1.71 5.26
CA ASP A 879 10.31 1.53 5.34
C ASP A 879 11.07 2.76 4.82
N LEU A 880 10.65 3.29 3.66
CA LEU A 880 11.19 4.55 3.14
C LEU A 880 10.97 5.73 4.10
N GLU A 881 9.80 5.86 4.72
CA GLU A 881 9.52 6.94 5.67
C GLU A 881 10.34 6.79 6.96
N LYS A 882 10.47 5.56 7.48
CA LYS A 882 11.31 5.22 8.64
C LYS A 882 12.76 5.60 8.39
N ASP A 883 13.33 5.16 7.27
CA ASP A 883 14.73 5.42 6.93
C ASP A 883 14.97 6.91 6.66
N ALA A 884 14.05 7.57 5.95
CA ALA A 884 14.15 9.02 5.70
C ALA A 884 14.10 9.84 7.01
N LYS A 885 13.19 9.50 7.93
CA LYS A 885 13.11 10.14 9.25
C LYS A 885 14.31 9.83 10.13
N HIS A 886 14.87 8.62 10.04
CA HIS A 886 16.09 8.27 10.75
C HIS A 886 17.29 9.05 10.22
N ALA A 887 17.48 9.14 8.91
CA ALA A 887 18.52 9.96 8.27
C ALA A 887 18.35 11.45 8.64
N TYR A 888 17.13 11.98 8.56
CA TYR A 888 16.82 13.35 8.97
C TYR A 888 17.14 13.58 10.45
N TYR A 889 16.74 12.65 11.34
CA TYR A 889 17.09 12.69 12.75
C TYR A 889 18.62 12.74 12.90
N ARG A 890 19.38 11.89 12.19
CA ARG A 890 20.86 11.89 12.23
C ARG A 890 21.53 13.16 11.67
N MET A 891 20.76 14.07 11.08
CA MET A 891 21.21 15.26 10.35
C MET A 891 21.91 14.91 9.02
N ASP A 892 21.64 13.71 8.48
CA ASP A 892 22.13 13.24 7.19
C ASP A 892 21.16 13.72 6.09
N TYR A 893 21.13 15.04 5.84
CA TYR A 893 20.11 15.67 5.01
C TYR A 893 20.19 15.27 3.53
N ILE A 894 21.37 14.92 2.99
CA ILE A 894 21.51 14.49 1.60
C ILE A 894 20.97 13.05 1.43
N GLU A 895 21.26 12.16 2.38
CA GLU A 895 20.66 10.82 2.45
C GLU A 895 19.13 10.91 2.61
N ALA A 896 18.64 11.69 3.58
CA ALA A 896 17.22 11.90 3.81
C ALA A 896 16.50 12.46 2.57
N ASN A 897 17.13 13.38 1.84
CA ASN A 897 16.60 13.95 0.61
C ASN A 897 16.37 12.88 -0.47
N ALA A 898 17.30 11.94 -0.66
CA ALA A 898 17.15 10.84 -1.62
C ALA A 898 16.00 9.89 -1.24
N LEU A 899 15.89 9.54 0.04
CA LEU A 899 14.84 8.65 0.56
C LEU A 899 13.45 9.31 0.49
N TYR A 900 13.33 10.58 0.88
CA TYR A 900 12.06 11.31 0.75
C TYR A 900 11.64 11.48 -0.70
N LYS A 901 12.58 11.71 -1.62
CA LYS A 901 12.26 11.77 -3.05
C LYS A 901 11.67 10.44 -3.53
N GLU A 902 12.30 9.31 -3.22
CA GLU A 902 11.75 7.99 -3.56
C GLU A 902 10.38 7.74 -2.92
N LEU A 903 10.21 8.13 -1.64
CA LEU A 903 8.92 8.01 -0.94
C LEU A 903 7.82 8.84 -1.60
N ILE A 904 8.11 10.07 -2.04
CA ILE A 904 7.12 10.95 -2.69
C ILE A 904 6.80 10.42 -4.09
N GLU A 905 7.78 9.91 -4.83
CA GLU A 905 7.54 9.26 -6.13
C GLU A 905 6.69 7.98 -5.98
N PHE A 906 6.88 7.22 -4.90
CA PHE A 906 6.12 6.01 -4.62
C PHE A 906 4.74 6.27 -3.99
N PHE A 907 4.64 7.27 -3.12
CA PHE A 907 3.44 7.66 -2.37
C PHE A 907 3.25 9.19 -2.35
N PRO A 908 2.80 9.79 -3.46
CA PRO A 908 2.73 11.26 -3.63
C PRO A 908 1.79 11.97 -2.64
N SER A 909 0.87 11.24 -2.03
CA SER A 909 -0.11 11.78 -1.08
C SER A 909 0.47 12.08 0.32
N ASN A 910 1.73 11.72 0.56
CA ASN A 910 2.34 11.81 1.88
C ASN A 910 2.77 13.24 2.24
N GLU A 911 1.84 14.02 2.79
CA GLU A 911 2.04 15.42 3.19
C GLU A 911 3.26 15.62 4.12
N GLU A 912 3.43 14.73 5.10
CA GLU A 912 4.54 14.80 6.05
C GLU A 912 5.89 14.58 5.35
N ALA A 913 5.97 13.63 4.41
CA ALA A 913 7.18 13.40 3.63
C ALA A 913 7.52 14.60 2.74
N ILE A 914 6.53 15.23 2.10
CA ILE A 914 6.74 16.45 1.30
C ILE A 914 7.24 17.60 2.19
N PHE A 915 6.67 17.75 3.39
CA PHE A 915 7.10 18.79 4.32
C PHE A 915 8.53 18.55 4.78
N ASP A 916 8.86 17.34 5.24
CA ASP A 916 10.20 16.99 5.70
C ASP A 916 11.23 17.06 4.56
N TYR A 917 10.85 16.68 3.33
CA TYR A 917 11.66 16.86 2.14
C TYR A 917 12.02 18.34 1.91
N ALA A 918 11.04 19.24 2.00
CA ALA A 918 11.27 20.68 1.93
C ALA A 918 12.16 21.17 3.09
N GLN A 919 12.04 20.59 4.28
CA GLN A 919 12.93 20.88 5.40
C GLN A 919 14.38 20.45 5.12
N THR A 920 14.63 19.34 4.41
CA THR A 920 16.01 18.96 4.04
C THR A 920 16.68 20.02 3.18
N PHE A 921 15.97 20.54 2.17
CA PHE A 921 16.48 21.62 1.31
C PHE A 921 16.71 22.91 2.09
N CYS A 922 15.83 23.22 3.04
CA CYS A 922 16.01 24.37 3.91
C CYS A 922 17.30 24.29 4.73
N HIS A 923 17.60 23.13 5.34
CA HIS A 923 18.85 22.90 6.08
C HIS A 923 20.11 22.92 5.19
N LEU A 924 19.94 22.69 3.89
CA LEU A 924 21.01 22.73 2.89
C LEU A 924 21.21 24.12 2.25
N ASP A 925 20.44 25.13 2.68
CA ASP A 925 20.37 26.49 2.12
C ASP A 925 19.88 26.54 0.66
N LEU A 926 19.00 25.61 0.28
CA LEU A 926 18.37 25.50 -1.05
C LEU A 926 16.88 25.91 -1.01
N CYS A 927 16.64 27.16 -0.67
CA CYS A 927 15.30 27.75 -0.48
C CYS A 927 14.37 27.71 -1.70
N ASP A 928 14.90 27.83 -2.91
CA ASP A 928 14.20 27.75 -4.19
C ASP A 928 13.69 26.34 -4.51
N GLU A 929 14.32 25.30 -3.96
CA GLU A 929 13.80 23.91 -4.00
C GLU A 929 12.75 23.68 -2.91
N ALA A 930 12.90 24.31 -1.73
CA ALA A 930 11.96 24.17 -0.62
C ALA A 930 10.62 24.91 -0.87
N ARG A 931 10.65 26.12 -1.44
CA ARG A 931 9.45 26.97 -1.64
C ARG A 931 8.36 26.32 -2.50
N PRO A 932 8.65 25.70 -3.66
CA PRO A 932 7.64 25.01 -4.46
C PRO A 932 6.92 23.92 -3.68
N LEU A 933 7.66 23.11 -2.90
CA LEU A 933 7.10 22.05 -2.07
C LEU A 933 6.15 22.60 -1.00
N TYR A 934 6.52 23.69 -0.32
CA TYR A 934 5.60 24.34 0.61
C TYR A 934 4.35 24.89 -0.09
N ARG A 935 4.48 25.45 -1.30
CA ARG A 935 3.32 25.96 -2.06
C ARG A 935 2.37 24.83 -2.46
N ILE A 936 2.89 23.67 -2.86
CA ILE A 936 2.09 22.46 -3.14
C ILE A 936 1.31 22.06 -1.89
N LEU A 937 1.99 21.96 -0.73
CA LEU A 937 1.35 21.63 0.55
C LEU A 937 0.23 22.62 0.95
N ILE A 938 0.42 23.91 0.68
CA ILE A 938 -0.57 24.93 0.99
C ILE A 938 -1.76 24.84 0.04
N LYS A 939 -1.50 24.72 -1.27
CA LYS A 939 -2.54 24.71 -2.32
C LYS A 939 -3.40 23.45 -2.27
N ASP A 940 -2.77 22.28 -2.13
CA ASP A 940 -3.43 21.00 -2.37
C ASP A 940 -3.93 20.32 -1.08
N PHE A 941 -3.36 20.70 0.07
CA PHE A 941 -3.60 20.08 1.38
C PHE A 941 -3.93 21.05 2.51
N ASN A 942 -3.91 22.37 2.26
CA ASN A 942 -4.14 23.40 3.27
C ASN A 942 -3.20 23.29 4.50
N HIS A 943 -1.95 22.88 4.28
CA HIS A 943 -1.03 22.48 5.35
C HIS A 943 -0.47 23.67 6.15
N ASN A 944 -0.87 23.81 7.42
CA ASN A 944 -0.55 24.97 8.25
C ASN A 944 0.95 25.17 8.54
N ARG A 945 1.71 24.11 8.84
CA ARG A 945 3.17 24.23 9.08
C ARG A 945 3.92 24.68 7.82
N ALA A 946 3.41 24.31 6.64
CA ALA A 946 4.01 24.73 5.37
C ALA A 946 3.75 26.23 5.11
N LYS A 947 2.57 26.76 5.48
CA LYS A 947 2.30 28.21 5.45
C LYS A 947 3.34 28.98 6.27
N ILE A 948 3.55 28.54 7.51
CA ILE A 948 4.52 29.17 8.41
C ILE A 948 5.94 29.03 7.85
N ALA A 949 6.36 27.83 7.44
CA ALA A 949 7.70 27.61 6.87
C ALA A 949 7.95 28.46 5.61
N LEU A 950 6.95 28.62 4.74
CA LEU A 950 7.04 29.48 3.56
C LEU A 950 7.14 30.96 3.93
N GLU A 951 6.36 31.43 4.90
CA GLU A 951 6.45 32.80 5.43
C GLU A 951 7.85 33.07 5.98
N ARG A 952 8.37 32.16 6.82
CA ARG A 952 9.71 32.25 7.42
C ARG A 952 10.82 32.24 6.37
N ASN A 953 10.70 31.37 5.38
CA ASN A 953 11.67 31.30 4.29
C ASN A 953 11.65 32.55 3.39
N LYS A 954 10.50 33.25 3.26
CA LYS A 954 10.43 34.57 2.61
C LYS A 954 11.12 35.64 3.45
N ILE A 955 10.78 35.74 4.74
CA ILE A 955 11.39 36.70 5.68
C ILE A 955 12.93 36.57 5.71
N LYS A 956 13.47 35.34 5.63
CA LYS A 956 14.92 35.10 5.53
C LYS A 956 15.56 35.83 4.35
N SER A 957 14.88 35.84 3.20
CA SER A 957 15.37 36.47 1.96
C SER A 957 14.90 37.92 1.77
N ASP A 958 14.07 38.44 2.67
CA ASP A 958 13.68 39.84 2.61
C ASP A 958 14.94 40.69 2.88
N PRO A 959 15.09 41.84 2.21
CA PRO A 959 16.16 42.78 2.52
C PRO A 959 16.16 43.07 4.01
N TYR A 960 17.33 43.20 4.62
CA TYR A 960 17.42 43.49 6.05
C TYR A 960 18.49 44.53 6.30
N PHE A 961 18.33 45.22 7.43
CA PHE A 961 19.43 45.95 8.02
C PHE A 961 19.87 45.26 9.30
N ARG A 962 21.17 45.37 9.60
CA ARG A 962 21.76 44.91 10.86
C ARG A 962 22.59 46.04 11.45
N PHE A 963 22.33 46.33 12.71
CA PHE A 963 23.21 47.11 13.56
C PHE A 963 23.98 46.13 14.44
N TYR A 964 25.30 46.19 14.38
CA TYR A 964 26.17 45.35 15.19
C TYR A 964 27.19 46.25 15.90
N HIS A 965 27.31 46.09 17.22
CA HIS A 965 28.32 46.79 18.00
C HIS A 965 29.13 45.80 18.81
N TRP A 966 30.45 45.92 18.75
CA TRP A 966 31.41 45.04 19.39
C TRP A 966 32.42 45.85 20.18
N TYR A 967 32.52 45.53 21.47
CA TYR A 967 33.58 45.98 22.36
C TYR A 967 34.49 44.80 22.68
N PHE A 968 35.79 45.06 22.61
CA PHE A 968 36.82 44.09 22.91
C PHE A 968 37.96 44.76 23.64
N GLN A 969 38.43 44.11 24.69
CA GLN A 969 39.58 44.53 25.46
C GLN A 969 40.49 43.32 25.65
N GLU A 970 41.77 43.54 25.41
CA GLU A 970 42.82 42.55 25.54
C GLU A 970 44.03 43.15 26.27
N GLU A 971 44.54 42.38 27.22
CA GLU A 971 45.73 42.66 28.00
C GLU A 971 46.53 41.37 28.10
N GLY A 972 47.46 41.20 27.16
CA GLY A 972 48.30 40.03 26.94
C GLY A 972 49.77 40.26 27.25
N ARG A 973 50.66 39.59 26.50
CA ARG A 973 52.10 39.41 26.80
C ARG A 973 52.89 40.73 26.83
N GLY A 974 52.72 41.52 27.90
CA GLY A 974 53.38 42.81 28.10
C GLY A 974 52.97 43.83 27.04
N ASP A 975 53.95 44.30 26.27
CA ASP A 975 53.79 45.31 25.22
C ASP A 975 53.48 44.72 23.82
N ILE A 976 53.28 43.39 23.73
CA ILE A 976 52.97 42.68 22.47
C ILE A 976 51.46 42.71 22.17
N ASP A 977 50.60 42.37 23.14
CA ASP A 977 49.16 42.21 22.89
C ASP A 977 48.39 43.05 23.89
N ARG A 978 48.05 44.31 23.56
CA ARG A 978 47.36 45.17 24.52
C ARG A 978 46.54 46.25 23.82
N VAL A 979 45.26 45.97 23.58
CA VAL A 979 44.39 46.82 22.76
C VAL A 979 42.95 46.85 23.27
N ILE A 980 42.34 48.04 23.19
CA ILE A 980 40.88 48.20 23.32
C ILE A 980 40.34 48.52 21.93
N ARG A 981 39.31 47.79 21.49
CA ARG A 981 38.66 47.95 20.19
C ARG A 981 37.16 48.15 20.38
N ASN A 982 36.63 49.18 19.74
CA ASN A 982 35.20 49.32 19.49
C ASN A 982 34.97 49.22 17.99
N ARG A 983 33.99 48.43 17.58
CA ARG A 983 33.54 48.34 16.20
C ARG A 983 32.04 48.49 16.12
N THR A 984 31.58 49.32 15.21
CA THR A 984 30.17 49.44 14.85
C THR A 984 30.01 49.17 13.38
N ASP A 985 29.16 48.21 13.05
CA ASP A 985 28.81 47.83 11.69
C ASP A 985 27.33 48.15 11.44
N PHE A 986 27.08 48.78 10.29
CA PHE A 986 25.75 48.96 9.73
C PHE A 986 25.68 48.20 8.42
N ASP A 987 24.97 47.08 8.42
CA ASP A 987 24.79 46.27 7.23
C ASP A 987 23.48 46.63 6.55
N LEU A 988 23.52 46.72 5.23
CA LEU A 988 22.37 46.63 4.36
C LEU A 988 22.54 45.38 3.49
N SER A 989 21.63 44.42 3.62
CA SER A 989 21.68 43.18 2.86
C SER A 989 20.51 43.04 1.91
N TYR A 990 20.80 42.50 0.73
CA TYR A 990 19.85 42.26 -0.33
C TYR A 990 20.07 40.87 -0.91
N TYR A 991 18.96 40.13 -1.09
CA TYR A 991 18.96 38.84 -1.74
C TYR A 991 18.48 39.00 -3.18
N TYR A 992 19.38 38.86 -4.16
CA TYR A 992 18.98 38.88 -5.57
C TYR A 992 18.07 37.69 -5.92
N ASN A 993 18.36 36.55 -5.29
CA ASN A 993 17.45 35.44 -5.14
C ASN A 993 17.67 34.87 -3.72
N CYS A 994 16.89 33.89 -3.31
CA CYS A 994 16.95 33.43 -1.92
C CYS A 994 18.25 32.67 -1.53
N ARG A 995 19.17 32.40 -2.48
CA ARG A 995 20.49 31.77 -2.24
C ARG A 995 21.66 32.75 -2.30
N ASN A 996 21.50 33.85 -3.05
CA ASN A 996 22.56 34.78 -3.40
C ASN A 996 22.37 36.07 -2.62
N GLN A 997 23.24 36.26 -1.63
CA GLN A 997 23.20 37.38 -0.73
C GLN A 997 24.29 38.37 -1.09
N LEU A 998 23.91 39.64 -1.23
CA LEU A 998 24.83 40.76 -1.31
C LEU A 998 24.67 41.58 -0.02
N THR A 999 25.76 41.84 0.67
CA THR A 999 25.77 42.68 1.87
C THR A 999 26.74 43.83 1.68
N VAL A 1000 26.25 45.04 1.92
CA VAL A 1000 27.09 46.24 1.98
C VAL A 1000 27.15 46.66 3.44
N THR A 1001 28.37 46.81 3.96
CA THR A 1001 28.56 47.18 5.36
C THR A 1001 29.28 48.51 5.44
N ALA A 1002 28.76 49.43 6.24
CA ALA A 1002 29.50 50.60 6.70
C ALA A 1002 30.09 50.32 8.07
N HIS A 1003 31.39 50.55 8.22
CA HIS A 1003 32.14 50.23 9.41
C HIS A 1003 32.68 51.48 10.08
N ARG A 1004 32.69 51.46 11.42
CA ARG A 1004 33.44 52.38 12.26
C ARG A 1004 34.25 51.59 13.27
N TRP A 1005 35.54 51.87 13.35
CA TRP A 1005 36.45 51.32 14.34
C TRP A 1005 37.02 52.43 15.23
N SER A 1006 37.19 52.13 16.51
CA SER A 1006 37.96 52.92 17.46
C SER A 1006 38.97 51.98 18.13
N GLU A 1007 40.24 52.14 17.77
CA GLU A 1007 41.32 51.24 18.18
C GLU A 1007 42.24 52.01 19.11
N LYS A 1008 42.41 51.52 20.33
CA LYS A 1008 43.27 52.13 21.34
C LYS A 1008 44.30 51.11 21.82
N PRO A 1009 45.45 51.00 21.14
CA PRO A 1009 46.60 50.28 21.67
C PRO A 1009 47.08 50.92 22.97
N THR A 1010 47.49 50.11 23.93
CA THR A 1010 47.99 50.54 25.24
C THR A 1010 49.29 49.82 25.58
N TYR A 1011 49.96 50.23 26.66
CA TYR A 1011 51.29 49.73 27.06
C TYR A 1011 51.36 49.53 28.57
N GLU A 1012 52.37 48.81 29.05
CA GLU A 1012 52.67 48.77 30.47
C GLU A 1012 53.06 50.16 31.01
N LYS A 1013 52.65 50.46 32.25
CA LYS A 1013 52.87 51.77 32.89
C LYS A 1013 54.35 52.14 33.02
N ASN A 1014 55.25 51.15 33.03
CA ASN A 1014 56.67 51.34 33.29
C ASN A 1014 57.53 51.39 32.02
N THR A 1015 56.96 51.17 30.83
CA THR A 1015 57.68 51.24 29.56
C THR A 1015 57.79 52.69 29.07
N GLN A 1016 59.02 53.21 28.97
CA GLN A 1016 59.34 54.47 28.29
C GLN A 1016 59.49 54.21 26.79
N ILE A 1017 58.77 54.97 25.95
CA ILE A 1017 58.68 54.72 24.50
C ILE A 1017 59.00 56.04 23.77
N LYS A 1018 60.19 56.11 23.18
CA LYS A 1018 60.71 57.30 22.47
C LYS A 1018 60.13 57.39 21.05
N ASP A 1019 59.86 58.60 20.54
CA ASP A 1019 59.18 58.91 19.26
C ASP A 1019 57.72 58.43 19.10
N VAL A 1020 57.23 57.58 20.00
CA VAL A 1020 55.85 57.06 20.03
C VAL A 1020 55.03 57.70 21.17
N GLU A 1021 55.63 58.57 21.97
CA GLU A 1021 54.94 59.29 23.05
C GLU A 1021 53.77 60.15 22.54
N SER A 1022 53.88 60.68 21.30
CA SER A 1022 52.78 61.39 20.60
C SER A 1022 51.63 60.48 20.10
N LEU A 1023 51.73 59.17 20.34
CA LEU A 1023 50.81 58.12 19.94
C LEU A 1023 50.24 57.35 21.16
N LYS A 1024 50.87 57.46 22.33
CA LYS A 1024 50.51 56.69 23.53
C LYS A 1024 49.13 57.08 24.06
N GLY A 1025 48.26 56.09 24.27
CA GLY A 1025 46.93 56.28 24.89
C GLY A 1025 45.90 57.02 24.03
N ILE A 1026 46.21 57.27 22.75
CA ILE A 1026 45.32 57.92 21.79
C ILE A 1026 44.42 56.85 21.14
N SER A 1027 43.14 57.17 20.94
CA SER A 1027 42.24 56.34 20.15
C SER A 1027 42.39 56.66 18.66
N TYR A 1028 42.52 55.63 17.84
CA TYR A 1028 42.59 55.72 16.38
C TYR A 1028 41.24 55.35 15.79
N GLU A 1029 40.54 56.38 15.31
CA GLU A 1029 39.29 56.19 14.59
C GLU A 1029 39.58 55.80 13.14
N ALA A 1030 38.90 54.76 12.67
CA ALA A 1030 38.88 54.36 11.28
C ALA A 1030 37.44 54.15 10.79
N TYR A 1031 37.22 54.36 9.51
CA TYR A 1031 35.96 54.08 8.83
C TYR A 1031 36.21 53.21 7.61
N GLY A 1032 35.18 52.53 7.14
CA GLY A 1032 35.35 51.65 5.99
C GLY A 1032 34.05 51.15 5.44
N TYR A 1033 34.16 50.50 4.29
CA TYR A 1033 33.05 49.85 3.63
C TYR A 1033 33.46 48.44 3.23
N SER A 1034 32.52 47.49 3.34
CA SER A 1034 32.66 46.17 2.73
C SER A 1034 31.54 45.90 1.74
N ILE A 1035 31.86 45.09 0.75
CA ILE A 1035 30.89 44.43 -0.12
C ILE A 1035 31.17 42.94 -0.03
N ASP A 1036 30.18 42.19 0.42
CA ASP A 1036 30.25 40.75 0.65
C ASP A 1036 29.20 40.04 -0.21
N PHE A 1037 29.62 38.97 -0.87
CA PHE A 1037 28.78 38.11 -1.70
C PHE A 1037 28.86 36.67 -1.22
N ASP A 1038 27.72 36.14 -0.77
CA ASP A 1038 27.58 34.76 -0.31
C ASP A 1038 26.61 34.00 -1.22
N THR A 1039 27.00 32.77 -1.60
CA THR A 1039 26.17 31.94 -2.47
C THR A 1039 26.29 30.45 -2.16
N THR A 1040 25.18 29.75 -2.37
CA THR A 1040 25.10 28.29 -2.37
C THR A 1040 24.73 27.81 -3.78
N PHE A 1041 25.72 27.29 -4.52
CA PHE A 1041 25.50 26.83 -5.89
C PHE A 1041 24.72 25.52 -5.93
N SER A 1042 25.04 24.58 -5.04
CA SER A 1042 24.37 23.28 -4.94
C SER A 1042 24.43 22.75 -3.50
N LYS A 1043 23.79 21.60 -3.24
CA LYS A 1043 23.93 20.90 -1.95
C LYS A 1043 25.38 20.53 -1.61
N TYR A 1044 26.28 20.46 -2.58
CA TYR A 1044 27.67 20.06 -2.40
C TYR A 1044 28.68 21.21 -2.37
N VAL A 1045 28.35 22.39 -2.93
CA VAL A 1045 29.34 23.47 -3.12
C VAL A 1045 28.71 24.85 -2.92
N GLY A 1046 29.45 25.75 -2.27
CA GLY A 1046 29.16 27.17 -2.22
C GLY A 1046 30.41 28.02 -2.00
N MET A 1047 30.22 29.33 -1.97
CA MET A 1047 31.30 30.32 -1.99
C MET A 1047 30.94 31.54 -1.15
N SER A 1048 31.95 32.16 -0.55
CA SER A 1048 31.88 33.49 0.05
C SER A 1048 33.04 34.34 -0.47
N LEU A 1049 32.76 35.56 -0.89
CA LEU A 1049 33.73 36.52 -1.40
C LEU A 1049 33.44 37.89 -0.78
N GLY A 1050 34.45 38.55 -0.22
CA GLY A 1050 34.32 39.89 0.33
C GLY A 1050 35.50 40.77 -0.02
N TYR A 1051 35.22 42.05 -0.25
CA TYR A 1051 36.23 43.11 -0.33
C TYR A 1051 35.89 44.18 0.70
N ARG A 1052 36.90 44.60 1.47
CA ARG A 1052 36.75 45.61 2.52
C ARG A 1052 37.85 46.65 2.39
N GLN A 1053 37.49 47.91 2.56
CA GLN A 1053 38.45 49.00 2.60
C GLN A 1053 38.36 49.73 3.93
N LYS A 1054 39.51 49.95 4.58
CA LYS A 1054 39.60 50.59 5.88
C LYS A 1054 40.49 51.83 5.82
N TYR A 1055 39.94 52.95 6.25
CA TYR A 1055 40.51 54.29 6.20
C TYR A 1055 40.73 54.84 7.62
N TYR A 1056 41.97 55.12 8.00
CA TYR A 1056 42.29 55.76 9.27
C TYR A 1056 42.20 57.29 9.17
N LEU A 1057 41.61 57.96 10.17
CA LEU A 1057 41.48 59.42 10.16
C LEU A 1057 42.81 60.17 10.35
N LYS A 1058 43.81 59.55 10.98
CA LYS A 1058 45.10 60.17 11.29
C LYS A 1058 46.24 59.15 11.16
N LYS A 1059 47.36 59.60 10.62
CA LYS A 1059 48.71 58.99 10.65
C LYS A 1059 48.93 57.64 9.94
N PHE A 1060 47.90 56.88 9.53
CA PHE A 1060 48.06 55.58 8.87
C PHE A 1060 47.41 55.52 7.47
N ASN A 1061 47.92 54.63 6.63
CA ASN A 1061 47.45 54.45 5.26
C ASN A 1061 46.12 53.69 5.18
N THR A 1062 45.43 53.85 4.06
CA THR A 1062 44.26 53.04 3.71
C THR A 1062 44.67 51.60 3.44
N THR A 1063 43.92 50.64 3.99
CA THR A 1063 44.18 49.21 3.82
C THR A 1063 43.08 48.53 3.01
N ASN A 1064 43.48 47.60 2.14
CA ASN A 1064 42.60 46.81 1.28
C ASN A 1064 42.60 45.37 1.78
N LEU A 1065 41.43 44.93 2.23
CA LEU A 1065 41.18 43.68 2.91
C LEU A 1065 40.14 42.88 2.13
N GLY A 1066 39.98 41.61 2.49
CA GLY A 1066 38.98 40.77 1.85
C GLY A 1066 39.23 39.30 2.05
N HIS A 1067 38.22 38.51 1.71
CA HIS A 1067 38.25 37.07 1.85
C HIS A 1067 37.68 36.39 0.61
N LEU A 1068 38.14 35.19 0.35
CA LEU A 1068 37.59 34.28 -0.66
C LEU A 1068 37.60 32.88 -0.06
N SER A 1069 36.45 32.23 -0.02
CA SER A 1069 36.36 30.85 0.44
C SER A 1069 35.39 30.03 -0.41
N PHE A 1070 35.75 28.76 -0.59
CA PHE A 1070 34.90 27.74 -1.19
C PHE A 1070 34.69 26.63 -0.16
N TRP A 1071 33.45 26.21 0.00
CA TRP A 1071 33.12 25.05 0.82
C TRP A 1071 32.58 23.92 -0.04
N PHE A 1072 32.96 22.69 0.33
CA PHE A 1072 32.60 21.44 -0.31
C PHE A 1072 32.00 20.49 0.75
N ARG A 1073 30.83 19.90 0.50
CA ARG A 1073 30.25 18.87 1.37
C ARG A 1073 30.56 17.48 0.83
N ALA A 1074 31.32 16.68 1.57
CA ALA A 1074 31.58 15.28 1.27
C ALA A 1074 30.41 14.42 1.75
N LYS A 1075 29.30 14.42 0.97
CA LYS A 1075 27.98 13.95 1.42
C LYS A 1075 27.61 14.62 2.76
N ASP A 1076 27.03 13.87 3.70
CA ASP A 1076 26.69 14.32 5.04
C ASP A 1076 27.84 14.16 6.06
N ALA A 1077 28.97 13.57 5.65
CA ALA A 1077 30.05 13.22 6.57
C ALA A 1077 30.85 14.44 7.04
N ALA A 1078 31.18 15.37 6.14
CA ALA A 1078 31.96 16.56 6.48
C ALA A 1078 31.73 17.71 5.51
N LYS A 1079 31.83 18.94 6.02
CA LYS A 1079 31.96 20.18 5.23
C LYS A 1079 33.40 20.65 5.30
N ILE A 1080 34.05 20.77 4.15
CA ILE A 1080 35.45 21.17 4.01
C ILE A 1080 35.46 22.56 3.38
N THR A 1081 36.11 23.52 4.03
CA THR A 1081 36.25 24.90 3.54
C THR A 1081 37.72 25.16 3.21
N LEU A 1082 37.99 25.61 1.99
CA LEU A 1082 39.28 26.15 1.58
C LEU A 1082 39.12 27.65 1.41
N GLY A 1083 39.97 28.44 2.06
CA GLY A 1083 39.86 29.89 1.97
C GLY A 1083 41.18 30.65 2.04
N PHE A 1084 41.08 31.91 1.63
CA PHE A 1084 42.07 32.95 1.72
C PHE A 1084 41.45 34.16 2.42
N ASP A 1085 42.15 34.74 3.38
CA ASP A 1085 41.71 35.93 4.11
C ASP A 1085 42.85 36.92 4.24
N ARG A 1086 42.59 38.21 4.02
CA ARG A 1086 43.52 39.31 4.26
C ARG A 1086 42.90 40.28 5.24
N ASP A 1087 43.56 40.45 6.38
CA ASP A 1087 43.15 41.34 7.47
C ASP A 1087 44.32 42.17 8.00
N ASN A 1088 44.02 43.21 8.80
CA ASN A 1088 45.03 43.98 9.53
C ASN A 1088 45.31 43.33 10.90
N GLU A 1089 46.59 43.20 11.25
CA GLU A 1089 47.01 42.70 12.58
C GLU A 1089 47.22 43.88 13.54
N ILE A 1090 46.39 43.98 14.57
CA ILE A 1090 46.32 45.18 15.44
C ILE A 1090 46.33 44.77 16.91
N ASP A 1091 47.48 44.26 17.35
CA ASP A 1091 47.71 43.80 18.72
C ASP A 1091 48.30 44.92 19.60
N ASN A 1092 49.10 45.82 19.01
CA ASN A 1092 49.75 46.95 19.69
C ASN A 1092 49.97 48.16 18.74
N ILE A 1093 50.65 49.22 19.21
CA ILE A 1093 50.90 50.41 18.36
C ILE A 1093 51.89 50.14 17.24
N PHE A 1094 52.83 49.21 17.43
CA PHE A 1094 53.88 48.92 16.46
C PHE A 1094 53.29 48.15 15.27
N SER A 1095 52.36 47.22 15.50
CA SER A 1095 51.65 46.55 14.41
C SER A 1095 50.81 47.53 13.59
N LEU A 1096 50.12 48.45 14.26
CA LEU A 1096 49.37 49.53 13.63
C LEU A 1096 50.27 50.51 12.86
N ARG A 1097 51.42 50.89 13.44
CA ARG A 1097 52.40 51.81 12.82
C ARG A 1097 53.09 51.20 11.62
N ASN A 1098 53.40 49.91 11.68
CA ASN A 1098 54.09 49.19 10.61
C ASN A 1098 53.14 48.67 9.52
N ASP A 1099 51.83 49.01 9.61
CA ASP A 1099 50.79 48.54 8.68
C ASP A 1099 50.85 47.02 8.47
N VAL A 1100 50.93 46.30 9.59
CA VAL A 1100 51.06 44.84 9.56
C VAL A 1100 49.75 44.24 9.08
N GLN A 1101 49.84 43.50 7.98
CA GLN A 1101 48.72 42.75 7.40
C GLN A 1101 49.05 41.27 7.43
N ILE A 1102 48.02 40.46 7.63
CA ILE A 1102 48.11 39.01 7.63
C ILE A 1102 47.33 38.45 6.44
N ASN A 1103 47.97 37.57 5.67
CA ASN A 1103 47.31 36.74 4.66
C ASN A 1103 47.20 35.32 5.20
N LYS A 1104 45.98 34.84 5.41
CA LYS A 1104 45.70 33.49 5.92
C LYS A 1104 45.28 32.62 4.76
N ILE A 1105 45.95 31.48 4.57
CA ILE A 1105 45.47 30.40 3.71
C ILE A 1105 45.05 29.27 4.63
N PHE A 1106 43.78 28.88 4.57
CA PHE A 1106 43.23 27.91 5.52
C PHE A 1106 42.46 26.78 4.83
N LEU A 1107 42.55 25.61 5.45
CA LEU A 1107 41.71 24.46 5.20
C LEU A 1107 41.01 24.10 6.51
N GLU A 1108 39.69 24.21 6.52
CA GLU A 1108 38.84 23.84 7.64
C GLU A 1108 38.01 22.61 7.27
N SER A 1109 37.76 21.73 8.23
CA SER A 1109 36.84 20.60 8.09
C SER A 1109 35.97 20.51 9.33
N HIS A 1110 34.66 20.48 9.13
CA HIS A 1110 33.65 20.29 10.18
C HIS A 1110 32.87 19.01 9.90
N SER A 1111 32.83 18.09 10.86
CA SER A 1111 32.10 16.82 10.78
C SER A 1111 31.25 16.61 12.04
N LEU A 1112 30.01 16.16 11.87
CA LEU A 1112 29.12 15.79 12.96
C LEU A 1112 28.61 14.35 12.75
N LEU A 1113 29.35 13.38 13.26
CA LEU A 1113 29.07 11.96 13.08
C LEU A 1113 27.97 11.49 14.04
N LYS A 1114 26.89 10.92 13.47
CA LYS A 1114 25.75 10.34 14.20
C LYS A 1114 25.16 11.27 15.27
N ARG A 1115 25.16 12.59 15.02
CA ARG A 1115 24.75 13.69 15.94
C ARG A 1115 25.50 13.84 17.26
N ARG A 1116 26.28 12.85 17.67
CA ARG A 1116 26.92 12.84 18.99
C ARG A 1116 28.36 13.30 18.93
N PHE A 1117 29.11 12.90 17.91
CA PHE A 1117 30.54 13.17 17.83
C PHE A 1117 30.80 14.29 16.83
N SER A 1118 31.41 15.40 17.25
CA SER A 1118 31.89 16.44 16.35
C SER A 1118 33.40 16.39 16.21
N ILE A 1119 33.89 16.54 14.99
CA ILE A 1119 35.32 16.68 14.68
C ILE A 1119 35.47 17.95 13.87
N ASP A 1120 36.16 18.92 14.45
CA ASP A 1120 36.52 20.16 13.77
C ASP A 1120 38.03 20.23 13.64
N ALA A 1121 38.53 20.50 12.44
CA ALA A 1121 39.95 20.60 12.17
C ALA A 1121 40.24 21.85 11.36
N LEU A 1122 41.26 22.60 11.76
CA LEU A 1122 41.75 23.78 11.06
C LEU A 1122 43.25 23.61 10.80
N MET A 1123 43.64 23.80 9.55
CA MET A 1123 45.02 23.95 9.11
C MET A 1123 45.14 25.32 8.47
N GLU A 1124 45.97 26.19 9.02
CA GLU A 1124 46.09 27.58 8.56
C GLU A 1124 47.57 27.96 8.46
N GLY A 1125 47.95 28.57 7.33
CA GLY A 1125 49.25 29.21 7.15
C GLY A 1125 49.07 30.72 7.10
N GLN A 1126 49.75 31.43 8.00
CA GLN A 1126 49.65 32.88 8.17
C GLN A 1126 50.91 33.56 7.61
N ILE A 1127 50.75 34.43 6.62
CA ILE A 1127 51.85 35.15 5.96
C ILE A 1127 51.70 36.64 6.26
N TYR A 1128 52.62 37.19 7.06
CA TYR A 1128 52.61 38.59 7.47
C TYR A 1128 53.33 39.49 6.45
N SER A 1129 52.92 40.76 6.36
CA SER A 1129 53.49 41.76 5.44
C SER A 1129 54.97 42.08 5.72
N ASP A 1130 55.49 41.73 6.89
CA ASP A 1130 56.90 41.86 7.30
C ASP A 1130 57.74 40.58 7.04
N ASN A 1131 57.24 39.67 6.20
CA ASN A 1131 57.89 38.40 5.83
C ASN A 1131 58.15 37.45 7.01
N ASN A 1132 57.22 37.39 7.97
CA ASN A 1132 57.12 36.28 8.91
C ASN A 1132 56.03 35.28 8.49
N PHE A 1133 56.19 34.03 8.91
CA PHE A 1133 55.25 32.96 8.63
C PHE A 1133 54.90 32.21 9.92
N ILE A 1134 53.63 31.87 10.09
CA ILE A 1134 53.15 31.06 11.22
C ILE A 1134 52.28 29.92 10.68
N ASP A 1135 52.61 28.69 11.07
CA ASP A 1135 51.74 27.53 10.88
C ASP A 1135 50.82 27.35 12.10
N LEU A 1136 49.52 27.16 11.87
CA LEU A 1136 48.50 26.87 12.88
C LEU A 1136 47.78 25.57 12.55
N PHE A 1137 47.73 24.66 13.51
CA PHE A 1137 46.91 23.45 13.44
C PHE A 1137 46.01 23.38 14.67
N ARG A 1138 44.72 23.15 14.47
CA ARG A 1138 43.75 22.92 15.54
C ARG A 1138 42.92 21.69 15.25
N LEU A 1139 42.65 20.92 16.29
CA LEU A 1139 41.71 19.81 16.28
C LEU A 1139 40.79 19.91 17.50
N ASP A 1140 39.50 19.98 17.28
CA ASP A 1140 38.45 19.92 18.30
C ASP A 1140 37.69 18.59 18.17
N LEU A 1141 37.61 17.85 19.26
CA LEU A 1141 36.83 16.62 19.38
C LEU A 1141 35.71 16.85 20.40
N GLY A 1142 34.46 16.75 19.96
CA GLY A 1142 33.30 17.03 20.79
C GLY A 1142 32.34 15.85 20.92
N PHE A 1143 31.71 15.70 22.09
CA PHE A 1143 30.68 14.71 22.37
C PHE A 1143 29.43 15.36 22.98
N ARG A 1144 28.26 15.20 22.34
CA ARG A 1144 26.96 15.68 22.83
C ARG A 1144 26.31 14.63 23.73
N LEU A 1145 26.05 15.00 24.98
CA LEU A 1145 25.44 14.14 26.01
C LEU A 1145 23.92 14.15 25.96
N THR A 1146 23.31 15.26 25.59
CA THR A 1146 21.84 15.42 25.53
C THR A 1146 21.38 15.91 24.15
N PRO A 1147 20.17 15.53 23.70
CA PRO A 1147 19.65 15.92 22.39
C PRO A 1147 19.07 17.35 22.38
N PHE A 1148 18.89 17.91 21.19
CA PHE A 1148 18.10 19.12 20.98
C PHE A 1148 16.68 18.94 21.56
N PRO A 1149 16.08 19.96 22.23
CA PRO A 1149 16.49 21.36 22.28
C PRO A 1149 17.47 21.74 23.40
N LYS A 1150 17.81 20.82 24.31
CA LYS A 1150 18.73 21.05 25.43
C LYS A 1150 20.03 20.31 25.20
N ILE A 1151 21.00 20.95 24.58
CA ILE A 1151 22.27 20.31 24.21
C ILE A 1151 23.33 20.63 25.26
N PHE A 1152 23.82 19.59 25.92
CA PHE A 1152 25.04 19.61 26.72
C PHE A 1152 26.14 18.90 25.94
N LYS A 1153 27.27 19.58 25.70
CA LYS A 1153 28.38 19.10 24.88
C LYS A 1153 29.70 19.25 25.64
N ILE A 1154 30.53 18.22 25.60
CA ILE A 1154 31.92 18.26 26.11
C ILE A 1154 32.85 18.28 24.90
N GLU A 1155 33.85 19.14 24.91
CA GLU A 1155 34.79 19.30 23.80
C GLU A 1155 36.22 19.31 24.32
N ILE A 1156 37.13 18.74 23.54
CA ILE A 1156 38.56 18.77 23.79
C ILE A 1156 39.22 19.41 22.57
N ARG A 1157 40.03 20.43 22.79
CA ARG A 1157 40.77 21.14 21.77
C ARG A 1157 42.27 20.90 21.95
N GLY A 1158 42.92 20.47 20.89
CA GLY A 1158 44.38 20.55 20.74
C GLY A 1158 44.74 21.63 19.73
N GLU A 1159 45.78 22.40 20.03
CA GLU A 1159 46.28 23.45 19.13
C GLU A 1159 47.82 23.39 19.06
N TYR A 1160 48.38 23.59 17.87
CA TYR A 1160 49.81 23.75 17.62
C TYR A 1160 50.05 25.01 16.80
N ARG A 1161 51.02 25.83 17.21
CA ARG A 1161 51.46 27.02 16.46
C ARG A 1161 52.98 27.08 16.38
N ASP A 1162 53.51 27.51 15.25
CA ASP A 1162 54.95 27.62 15.05
C ASP A 1162 55.29 28.79 14.12
N SER A 1163 56.06 29.75 14.61
CA SER A 1163 56.51 30.92 13.86
C SER A 1163 57.94 30.76 13.36
N ASP A 1164 58.21 31.18 12.11
CA ASP A 1164 59.54 31.19 11.53
C ASP A 1164 60.51 32.13 12.28
N LYS A 1165 60.00 33.29 12.72
CA LYS A 1165 60.78 34.31 13.43
C LYS A 1165 60.05 34.75 14.69
N LEU A 1166 60.80 34.84 15.78
CA LEU A 1166 60.36 35.40 17.05
C LEU A 1166 60.34 36.93 17.01
N ASN A 1167 59.54 37.52 17.89
CA ASN A 1167 59.48 38.96 18.12
C ASN A 1167 60.85 39.51 18.57
N LEU A 1168 61.24 40.62 17.96
CA LEU A 1168 62.52 41.30 18.21
C LEU A 1168 62.25 42.72 18.69
N PHE A 1169 62.51 42.97 19.98
CA PHE A 1169 62.36 44.29 20.59
C PHE A 1169 63.59 45.16 20.29
N VAL A 1170 63.37 46.36 19.73
CA VAL A 1170 64.43 47.30 19.36
C VAL A 1170 64.42 48.48 20.34
N PHE A 1171 65.52 48.67 21.06
CA PHE A 1171 65.69 49.71 22.07
C PHE A 1171 66.73 50.75 21.67
N GLU A 1172 66.51 52.01 22.06
CA GLU A 1172 67.51 53.07 22.05
C GLU A 1172 67.75 53.55 23.50
N GLY A 1173 68.83 53.09 24.13
CA GLY A 1173 69.01 53.25 25.57
C GLY A 1173 68.05 52.35 26.36
N THR A 1174 67.24 52.93 27.25
CA THR A 1174 66.16 52.23 27.96
C THR A 1174 64.81 52.29 27.26
N ASP A 1175 64.71 53.05 26.17
CA ASP A 1175 63.44 53.31 25.50
C ASP A 1175 63.15 52.28 24.40
N LEU A 1176 61.97 51.68 24.42
CA LEU A 1176 61.50 50.81 23.34
C LEU A 1176 61.08 51.68 22.15
N ILE A 1177 61.68 51.49 20.97
CA ILE A 1177 61.40 52.32 19.79
C ILE A 1177 60.68 51.57 18.66
N ASN A 1178 60.81 50.24 18.61
CA ASN A 1178 60.09 49.39 17.66
C ASN A 1178 60.01 47.94 18.17
N ILE A 1179 59.02 47.18 17.67
CA ILE A 1179 58.98 45.72 17.76
C ILE A 1179 58.92 45.19 16.32
N ILE A 1180 59.94 44.41 15.93
CA ILE A 1180 59.91 43.67 14.66
C ILE A 1180 59.14 42.37 14.93
N HIS A 1181 58.19 42.04 14.05
CA HIS A 1181 57.13 41.07 14.31
C HIS A 1181 56.29 41.48 15.53
N PRO A 1182 55.58 42.62 15.48
CA PRO A 1182 54.86 43.23 16.60
C PRO A 1182 53.52 42.54 16.89
N TYR A 1183 53.51 41.22 16.93
CA TYR A 1183 52.36 40.37 17.19
C TYR A 1183 52.87 39.09 17.84
N TRP A 1184 51.98 38.28 18.40
CA TRP A 1184 52.41 37.06 19.05
C TRP A 1184 53.04 36.05 18.07
N THR A 1185 54.32 35.73 18.31
CA THR A 1185 55.14 34.81 17.50
C THR A 1185 55.54 33.57 18.32
N PRO A 1186 54.63 32.60 18.48
CA PRO A 1186 54.91 31.38 19.23
C PRO A 1186 55.91 30.46 18.53
N ASN A 1187 56.87 29.90 19.27
CA ASN A 1187 57.78 28.86 18.78
C ASN A 1187 57.42 27.50 19.41
N HIS A 1188 57.10 26.52 18.57
CA HIS A 1188 56.65 25.17 18.94
C HIS A 1188 55.53 25.14 20.01
N TYR A 1189 54.63 26.11 19.98
CA TYR A 1189 53.55 26.26 20.96
C TYR A 1189 52.53 25.14 20.83
N LYS A 1190 52.16 24.53 21.96
CA LYS A 1190 51.05 23.57 22.02
C LYS A 1190 50.10 23.96 23.13
N ALA A 1191 48.81 23.88 22.87
CA ALA A 1191 47.77 24.10 23.86
C ALA A 1191 46.74 22.99 23.88
N PHE A 1192 46.16 22.77 25.06
CA PHE A 1192 45.15 21.77 25.29
C PHE A 1192 44.05 22.32 26.20
N TYR A 1193 42.81 22.31 25.72
CA TYR A 1193 41.65 22.87 26.42
C TYR A 1193 40.48 21.88 26.46
N GLY A 1194 39.81 21.79 27.61
CA GLY A 1194 38.50 21.17 27.74
C GLY A 1194 37.41 22.25 27.77
N THR A 1195 36.29 22.02 27.09
CA THR A 1195 35.13 22.92 27.08
C THR A 1195 33.85 22.19 27.49
N LEU A 1196 33.07 22.80 28.36
CA LEU A 1196 31.72 22.41 28.71
C LEU A 1196 30.75 23.42 28.08
N SER A 1197 29.86 22.94 27.21
CA SER A 1197 28.96 23.75 26.41
C SER A 1197 27.50 23.41 26.73
N TRP A 1198 26.68 24.41 27.04
CA TRP A 1198 25.24 24.29 27.26
C TRP A 1198 24.49 25.17 26.27
N TYR A 1199 23.48 24.61 25.61
CA TYR A 1199 22.59 25.30 24.68
C TYR A 1199 21.15 24.90 24.95
N HIS A 1200 20.24 25.86 24.99
CA HIS A 1200 18.81 25.60 25.17
C HIS A 1200 17.96 26.45 24.24
N ASP A 1201 17.27 25.78 23.31
CA ASP A 1201 16.29 26.39 22.41
C ASP A 1201 14.89 26.40 23.06
N LEU A 1202 14.32 27.58 23.22
CA LEU A 1202 13.01 27.87 23.80
C LEU A 1202 11.93 28.08 22.73
N SER A 1203 12.29 27.93 21.45
CA SER A 1203 11.40 28.20 20.34
C SER A 1203 10.25 27.21 20.29
N LEU A 1204 9.04 27.72 20.09
CA LEU A 1204 7.85 26.87 19.95
C LEU A 1204 7.97 25.98 18.72
N LEU A 1205 8.46 26.51 17.60
CA LEU A 1205 8.60 25.76 16.36
C LEU A 1205 9.99 25.14 16.28
N GLN A 1206 10.07 23.87 15.89
CA GLN A 1206 11.34 23.12 15.81
C GLN A 1206 11.55 22.56 14.40
N PHE A 1207 11.61 23.45 13.42
CA PHE A 1207 11.94 23.14 12.02
C PHE A 1207 12.87 24.23 11.47
N CYS A 1208 13.42 24.05 10.27
CA CYS A 1208 14.39 24.99 9.68
C CYS A 1208 13.80 26.42 9.57
N GLU A 1209 14.61 27.43 9.90
CA GLU A 1209 14.17 28.84 9.98
C GLU A 1209 13.04 29.10 10.98
N ALA A 1210 12.85 28.21 11.97
CA ALA A 1210 12.03 28.50 13.13
C ALA A 1210 12.51 29.79 13.82
N GLN A 1211 11.64 30.31 14.68
CA GLN A 1211 11.96 31.47 15.52
C GLN A 1211 13.26 31.21 16.29
N LYS A 1212 14.10 32.24 16.46
CA LYS A 1212 15.35 32.10 17.22
C LYS A 1212 15.19 32.62 18.64
N HIS A 1213 14.78 31.74 19.57
CA HIS A 1213 14.70 32.01 21.00
C HIS A 1213 15.62 31.05 21.77
N TYR A 1214 16.86 31.43 22.03
CA TYR A 1214 17.78 30.52 22.73
C TYR A 1214 18.83 31.25 23.55
N TYR A 1215 19.42 30.52 24.48
CA TYR A 1215 20.61 30.95 25.19
C TYR A 1215 21.68 29.85 25.18
N GLN A 1216 22.93 30.27 25.30
CA GLN A 1216 24.07 29.37 25.31
C GLN A 1216 25.16 29.84 26.28
N PHE A 1217 25.83 28.87 26.90
CA PHE A 1217 26.97 29.08 27.79
C PHE A 1217 28.08 28.12 27.43
N ARG A 1218 29.33 28.59 27.49
CA ARG A 1218 30.51 27.73 27.32
C ARG A 1218 31.55 28.07 28.37
N LEU A 1219 32.04 27.06 29.07
CA LEU A 1219 33.13 27.16 30.03
C LEU A 1219 34.32 26.38 29.50
N LEU A 1220 35.42 27.07 29.23
CA LEU A 1220 36.64 26.49 28.70
C LEU A 1220 37.74 26.59 29.76
N SER A 1221 38.53 25.53 29.93
CA SER A 1221 39.70 25.52 30.80
C SER A 1221 40.80 24.65 30.23
N GLY A 1222 42.05 25.05 30.41
CA GLY A 1222 43.18 24.31 29.87
C GLY A 1222 44.51 24.97 30.16
N THR A 1223 45.55 24.50 29.49
CA THR A 1223 46.90 25.02 29.61
C THR A 1223 47.69 24.81 28.32
N ASP A 1224 48.93 25.28 28.30
CA ASP A 1224 49.80 25.27 27.15
C ASP A 1224 51.27 25.04 27.53
N THR A 1225 52.14 24.97 26.52
CA THR A 1225 53.59 24.78 26.68
C THR A 1225 54.28 25.93 27.38
N GLU A 1226 53.64 27.10 27.49
CA GLU A 1226 54.14 28.26 28.24
C GLU A 1226 53.75 28.18 29.73
N LYS A 1227 53.08 27.09 30.16
CA LYS A 1227 52.58 26.89 31.54
C LYS A 1227 51.62 27.99 31.97
N ASN A 1228 50.76 28.41 31.04
CA ASN A 1228 49.74 29.40 31.28
C ASN A 1228 48.36 28.74 31.43
N PRO A 1229 47.98 28.29 32.64
CA PRO A 1229 46.63 27.79 32.86
C PRO A 1229 45.61 28.92 32.67
N ALA A 1230 44.52 28.62 31.98
CA ALA A 1230 43.52 29.61 31.64
C ALA A 1230 42.09 29.10 31.85
N ILE A 1231 41.19 30.05 32.06
CA ILE A 1231 39.75 29.81 32.12
C ILE A 1231 39.02 30.86 31.27
N SER A 1232 38.06 30.41 30.47
CA SER A 1232 37.18 31.29 29.70
C SER A 1232 35.72 30.97 29.95
N PHE A 1233 34.90 31.99 30.05
CA PHE A 1233 33.45 31.88 30.07
C PHE A 1233 32.86 32.66 28.90
N PHE A 1234 31.95 32.04 28.15
CA PHE A 1234 31.19 32.64 27.07
C PHE A 1234 29.70 32.51 27.36
N GLY A 1235 28.93 33.57 27.09
CA GLY A 1235 27.48 33.59 27.21
C GLY A 1235 26.84 34.28 26.02
N GLY A 1236 25.68 33.78 25.58
CA GLY A 1236 24.90 34.35 24.48
C GLY A 1236 23.40 34.20 24.70
N TRP A 1237 22.64 35.21 24.29
CA TRP A 1237 21.18 35.27 24.34
C TRP A 1237 20.61 35.83 23.03
N TYR A 1238 19.57 35.19 22.51
CA TYR A 1238 18.95 35.51 21.22
C TYR A 1238 17.43 35.55 21.38
N LEU A 1239 16.82 36.65 20.92
CA LEU A 1239 15.38 36.88 20.96
C LEU A 1239 14.89 37.45 19.63
N GLU A 1240 13.97 36.73 19.01
CA GLU A 1240 13.28 37.18 17.81
C GLU A 1240 11.86 37.69 18.14
N PHE A 1241 11.50 38.88 17.68
CA PHE A 1241 10.22 39.51 18.00
C PHE A 1241 9.50 39.96 16.72
N ARG A 1242 8.16 39.99 16.77
CA ARG A 1242 7.29 40.39 15.64
C ARG A 1242 7.60 39.65 14.32
N LYS A 1243 8.11 38.41 14.39
CA LYS A 1243 8.54 37.54 13.28
C LYS A 1243 9.70 38.05 12.38
N ARG A 1244 10.12 39.31 12.51
CA ARG A 1244 11.03 40.00 11.58
C ARG A 1244 12.26 40.62 12.25
N GLY A 1245 12.20 40.89 13.55
CA GLY A 1245 13.29 41.49 14.32
C GLY A 1245 14.04 40.46 15.15
N LEU A 1246 15.37 40.56 15.21
CA LEU A 1246 16.25 39.75 16.05
C LEU A 1246 17.13 40.67 16.89
N ILE A 1247 17.15 40.43 18.20
CA ILE A 1247 18.14 41.00 19.12
C ILE A 1247 19.02 39.86 19.63
N SER A 1248 20.33 40.09 19.65
CA SER A 1248 21.25 39.20 20.36
C SER A 1248 22.22 39.98 21.24
N LEU A 1249 22.57 39.38 22.37
CA LEU A 1249 23.60 39.87 23.28
C LEU A 1249 24.54 38.72 23.60
N ASN A 1250 25.82 38.92 23.36
CA ASN A 1250 26.85 37.91 23.55
C ASN A 1250 28.07 38.52 24.22
N GLY A 1251 28.84 37.69 24.90
CA GLY A 1251 30.11 38.10 25.45
C GLY A 1251 30.95 36.93 25.93
N TYR A 1252 32.22 37.21 26.17
CA TYR A 1252 33.10 36.28 26.85
C TYR A 1252 34.14 37.00 27.70
N ILE A 1253 34.70 36.25 28.64
CA ILE A 1253 35.78 36.66 29.52
C ILE A 1253 36.79 35.52 29.53
N HIS A 1254 38.06 35.84 29.27
CA HIS A 1254 39.20 34.93 29.39
C HIS A 1254 40.14 35.46 30.45
N ARG A 1255 40.62 34.58 31.33
CA ARG A 1255 41.59 34.91 32.37
C ARG A 1255 42.74 33.91 32.41
N SER A 1256 43.96 34.42 32.47
CA SER A 1256 45.18 33.61 32.63
C SER A 1256 46.31 34.45 33.26
N LYS A 1257 47.54 33.90 33.37
CA LYS A 1257 48.67 34.65 33.94
C LYS A 1257 49.30 35.62 32.96
N ILE A 1258 49.28 35.31 31.67
CA ILE A 1258 49.97 36.09 30.63
C ILE A 1258 49.00 36.73 29.63
N TRP A 1259 47.71 36.38 29.70
CA TRP A 1259 46.69 36.85 28.77
C TRP A 1259 45.31 36.93 29.41
N ASP A 1260 44.77 38.15 29.45
CA ASP A 1260 43.41 38.45 29.83
C ASP A 1260 42.69 39.10 28.65
N SER A 1261 41.48 38.63 28.34
CA SER A 1261 40.64 39.28 27.34
C SER A 1261 39.18 39.26 27.75
N SER A 1262 38.43 40.24 27.25
CA SER A 1262 37.00 40.32 27.47
C SER A 1262 36.33 40.99 26.29
N SER A 1263 35.13 40.53 25.97
CA SER A 1263 34.38 41.05 24.85
C SER A 1263 32.89 41.00 25.11
N ILE A 1264 32.17 41.99 24.58
CA ILE A 1264 30.73 42.02 24.52
C ILE A 1264 30.30 42.54 23.16
N TRP A 1265 29.28 41.93 22.56
CA TRP A 1265 28.66 42.45 21.35
C TRP A 1265 27.16 42.29 21.39
N ALA A 1266 26.51 43.27 20.77
CA ALA A 1266 25.07 43.30 20.59
C ALA A 1266 24.74 43.39 19.09
N GLU A 1267 23.70 42.69 18.70
CA GLU A 1267 23.17 42.72 17.35
C GLU A 1267 21.69 43.10 17.41
N TYR A 1268 21.29 44.00 16.52
CA TYR A 1268 19.89 44.25 16.17
C TYR A 1268 19.72 44.07 14.67
N LYS A 1269 18.91 43.11 14.24
CA LYS A 1269 18.60 42.84 12.85
C LYS A 1269 17.10 42.97 12.60
N TYR A 1270 16.71 43.57 11.49
CA TYR A 1270 15.31 43.64 11.08
C TYR A 1270 15.16 43.41 9.56
N SER A 1271 14.33 42.42 9.20
CA SER A 1271 13.97 42.11 7.81
C SER A 1271 12.71 42.88 7.37
N PHE A 1272 12.81 43.61 6.27
CA PHE A 1272 11.77 44.52 5.75
C PHE A 1272 10.54 43.82 5.17
#